data_AF-A0AB34FIG1-F1
#
_entry.id   AF-A0AB34FIG1-F1
#
_cell.length_a   1.000
_cell.length_b   1.000
_cell.length_c   1.000
_cell.angle_alpha   90.00
_cell.angle_beta   90.00
_cell.angle_gamma   90.00
#
_symmetry.space_group_name_H-M   'P 1'
#
loop_
_entity.id
_entity.type
_entity.pdbx_description
1 polymer ?
#
loop_
_entity_poly.entity_id
_entity_poly.type
_entity_poly.pdbx_seq_one_letter_code
_entity_poly.pdbx_strand_id
1 'polypeptide(L)'
;MHGQTGAIVDFVLHHWLSIGVPLLVAWVVRNRYHNGLNEYPGPFLASLTDWWRFIDVWGRHPDITHVKLHEEYGDVVRLGPNTLSFADPAALKTIYGLSKGFVKSDFYVVQKSIVKGERLQSLFSTTDNNFHQQFRRCVNSAFSMSALVQYEPLVDNTTKLFLAQTQNLYGGSPEGCDFTRWLQFYAFDVIGETTYSTRHGFVERNDDVDGIASYLSNLFLYVAPVGQIPFIDRLLLKNPIYLKLSQWGIFDGTFPVARFAPARMPERLPEMAAMGAKAPWRPISSAAGEKPRPPDLLSKFLAAQEVRPDFMTDKLVQTMAVSMAFAGSETTAISLAAIFYYLLRNPRSLIRLQTELNEAGSRNLFSDYETGLVTWGESQKLPYLDACIKEAFRLHPAAGLPLERVVPEPGAEIAGRFVKGGTIVGCSAWVIHRRTEIFGDDVNDYRPERWIPGSGETELRRVREMNGYMFQFGMGPRTCIGKNISLLEIYKLVPSMLRSTPPPMLSLKELADEPFADGVEILHYNRDADVDICFVHGLTGNRNSTWTATGQSGPWPKLLLPSMLGNVRILTYGYDAYIVRKSVASINGLSDHAKNLLNDLTTNRAGSDVSSRPVIFVAHSLGGLVCKEAVLLSRNNPEPHLRGLFDCTKGIVFMGTPHRGSWMADWAKIPASTLGIVKSTNRFLLKILETDDAYLQSVQDRFWSMIRELQMAGRVIEVTCFFEELPVAGVGIGVPKDSATLESYNAISIHANHSNMVKFSSVDENGFKRLLGELLRWESRIRNSATRHERPPIEDAHVVKPANPPFTHYGTGDQLNALGGTQNVTKGSGSFIDDVAILAWAKTTEETCTLLQAALREAEDWASSHASVFAPDKFQLTHFTRAKSRIDTSTPLQTRWGVINPKPTCQYLGVTMDSKLRWRQHIDEMERKVSKTIAALSCLGNSAWGVRTKEMRTVYRGVAVPQMMYACSAWSNAGWPGNGYTQKTLRKVQSLRGRAARVMSGAYKATSLPALDVEMHLLPIEQQIWKHNIEALDRIGAPSLRPTRQSQRRQTKISPREAIQKTIHDREVNSWTQEQIDPFVAPPWWQGPQTYIEETAEEARKKHLDLLRQEKAALHIYTDGSGINGQIGAAAVCPTIQQTRSSYMGTEGISTVYAGELQGISLALDIAQHDRAEGYRRSKVVIYTDNQAAIRPSAKPKGKSGAYLLKKIVSQTATLQEHNLPIEIRWVPAHTGVQGNEDADRAAKEATGWRERGAPGPRAEMPAELYSLRSTMKT
;
A
#
# COMPACT_ATOMS: atom_id res chain seq x y z
N MET A 1 -2.55 42.91 63.72
CA MET A 1 -2.89 42.66 62.30
C MET A 1 -4.40 42.56 62.01
N HIS A 2 -5.32 42.85 62.95
CA HIS A 2 -6.78 42.81 62.68
C HIS A 2 -7.39 44.15 62.23
N GLY A 3 -6.76 45.31 62.51
CA GLY A 3 -7.29 46.62 62.14
C GLY A 3 -7.04 47.06 60.69
N GLN A 4 -5.93 46.62 60.06
CA GLN A 4 -5.60 46.99 58.68
C GLN A 4 -6.41 46.20 57.64
N THR A 5 -6.76 44.95 57.94
CA THR A 5 -7.60 44.12 57.08
C THR A 5 -9.03 44.64 56.98
N GLY A 6 -9.60 45.15 58.09
CA GLY A 6 -10.94 45.76 58.08
C GLY A 6 -11.01 47.02 57.21
N ALA A 7 -10.03 47.92 57.34
CA ALA A 7 -9.97 49.14 56.54
C ALA A 7 -9.79 48.87 55.03
N ILE A 8 -9.00 47.85 54.67
CA ILE A 8 -8.84 47.43 53.26
C ILE A 8 -10.14 46.83 52.72
N VAL A 9 -10.84 46.01 53.50
CA VAL A 9 -12.11 45.40 53.09
C VAL A 9 -13.19 46.47 52.91
N ASP A 10 -13.34 47.40 53.84
CA ASP A 10 -14.31 48.51 53.72
C ASP A 10 -14.00 49.42 52.53
N PHE A 11 -12.71 49.71 52.29
CA PHE A 11 -12.27 50.47 51.12
C PHE A 11 -12.61 49.75 49.81
N VAL A 12 -12.33 48.44 49.73
CA VAL A 12 -12.68 47.64 48.54
C VAL A 12 -14.20 47.58 48.37
N LEU A 13 -14.99 47.40 49.44
CA LEU A 13 -16.46 47.36 49.36
C LEU A 13 -17.09 48.69 48.95
N HIS A 14 -16.49 49.83 49.29
CA HIS A 14 -17.00 51.15 48.86
C HIS A 14 -16.52 51.54 47.46
N HIS A 15 -15.36 51.04 47.01
CA HIS A 15 -14.75 51.41 45.74
C HIS A 15 -14.68 50.26 44.71
N TRP A 16 -15.37 49.14 44.93
CA TRP A 16 -15.25 47.95 44.08
C TRP A 16 -15.59 48.20 42.61
N LEU A 17 -16.55 49.10 42.30
CA LEU A 17 -16.85 49.49 40.91
C LEU A 17 -15.72 50.32 40.31
N SER A 18 -15.18 51.27 41.07
CA SER A 18 -14.09 52.17 40.63
C SER A 18 -12.76 51.42 40.44
N ILE A 19 -12.57 50.30 41.15
CA ILE A 19 -11.40 49.42 41.02
C ILE A 19 -11.67 48.32 39.99
N GLY A 20 -12.84 47.71 40.04
CA GLY A 20 -13.22 46.56 39.24
C GLY A 20 -13.36 46.86 37.75
N VAL A 21 -13.97 48.00 37.38
CA VAL A 21 -14.14 48.37 35.95
C VAL A 21 -12.79 48.61 35.27
N PRO A 22 -11.84 49.41 35.81
CA PRO A 22 -10.51 49.55 35.22
C PRO A 22 -9.72 48.23 35.17
N LEU A 23 -9.82 47.37 36.21
CA LEU A 23 -9.17 46.06 36.20
C LEU A 23 -9.75 45.14 35.12
N LEU A 24 -11.07 45.15 34.92
CA LEU A 24 -11.72 44.40 33.86
C LEU A 24 -11.30 44.92 32.47
N VAL A 25 -11.29 46.24 32.27
CA VAL A 25 -10.83 46.86 31.02
C VAL A 25 -9.36 46.51 30.76
N ALA A 26 -8.48 46.65 31.76
CA ALA A 26 -7.08 46.28 31.66
C ALA A 26 -6.90 44.79 31.34
N TRP A 27 -7.72 43.91 31.92
CA TRP A 27 -7.73 42.48 31.61
C TRP A 27 -8.18 42.19 30.18
N VAL A 28 -9.24 42.84 29.69
CA VAL A 28 -9.74 42.70 28.30
C VAL A 28 -8.73 43.24 27.29
N VAL A 29 -8.14 44.42 27.54
CA VAL A 29 -7.09 45.01 26.71
C VAL A 29 -5.85 44.11 26.69
N ARG A 30 -5.43 43.61 27.86
CA ARG A 30 -4.38 42.59 27.95
C ARG A 30 -4.74 41.40 27.07
N ASN A 31 -5.90 40.79 27.24
CA ASN A 31 -6.31 39.62 26.44
C ASN A 31 -6.22 39.89 24.94
N ARG A 32 -6.68 41.05 24.46
CA ARG A 32 -6.64 41.40 23.04
C ARG A 32 -5.21 41.45 22.48
N TYR A 33 -4.29 42.12 23.16
CA TYR A 33 -2.94 42.43 22.65
C TYR A 33 -1.82 41.54 23.20
N HIS A 34 -2.08 40.76 24.25
CA HIS A 34 -1.11 39.86 24.87
C HIS A 34 -0.57 38.86 23.84
N ASN A 35 0.73 38.57 23.95
CA ASN A 35 1.48 37.73 23.01
C ASN A 35 1.49 38.21 21.55
N GLY A 36 1.00 39.42 21.23
CA GLY A 36 0.90 39.91 19.86
C GLY A 36 -0.18 39.20 19.05
N LEU A 37 -1.09 38.47 19.69
CA LEU A 37 -2.11 37.68 18.99
C LEU A 37 -3.20 38.54 18.33
N ASN A 38 -3.10 39.87 18.41
CA ASN A 38 -4.04 40.80 17.80
C ASN A 38 -3.97 40.80 16.26
N GLU A 39 -2.86 40.32 15.69
CA GLU A 39 -2.66 40.17 14.24
C GLU A 39 -3.45 39.01 13.63
N TYR A 40 -3.86 38.02 14.43
CA TYR A 40 -4.61 36.87 13.93
C TYR A 40 -6.11 37.18 13.86
N PRO A 41 -6.77 36.86 12.74
CA PRO A 41 -8.19 37.10 12.56
C PRO A 41 -9.04 36.10 13.35
N GLY A 42 -10.30 36.44 13.57
CA GLY A 42 -11.28 35.60 14.27
C GLY A 42 -12.38 36.44 14.90
N PRO A 43 -13.38 35.80 15.52
CA PRO A 43 -14.50 36.52 16.14
C PRO A 43 -14.02 37.50 17.19
N PHE A 44 -14.54 38.73 17.17
CA PHE A 44 -14.06 39.80 18.05
C PHE A 44 -14.13 39.40 19.53
N LEU A 45 -15.24 38.80 19.98
CA LEU A 45 -15.42 38.33 21.35
C LEU A 45 -14.42 37.23 21.74
N ALA A 46 -14.04 36.36 20.80
CA ALA A 46 -13.02 35.33 21.02
C ALA A 46 -11.65 35.94 21.34
N SER A 47 -11.35 37.13 20.80
CA SER A 47 -10.10 37.83 21.13
C SER A 47 -10.08 38.43 22.54
N LEU A 48 -11.24 38.57 23.19
CA LEU A 48 -11.39 39.21 24.50
C LEU A 48 -11.57 38.21 25.64
N THR A 49 -12.26 37.08 25.39
CA THR A 49 -12.60 36.11 26.44
C THR A 49 -12.81 34.69 25.93
N ASP A 50 -12.47 33.70 26.76
CA ASP A 50 -12.75 32.28 26.48
C ASP A 50 -14.24 31.92 26.64
N TRP A 51 -15.08 32.83 27.15
CA TRP A 51 -16.53 32.62 27.20
C TRP A 51 -17.15 32.43 25.81
N TRP A 52 -16.56 33.04 24.77
CA TRP A 52 -17.03 32.85 23.41
C TRP A 52 -16.91 31.38 22.97
N ARG A 53 -15.72 30.76 23.11
CA ARG A 53 -15.49 29.35 22.77
C ARG A 53 -16.24 28.40 23.71
N PHE A 54 -16.43 28.78 24.98
CA PHE A 54 -17.28 28.03 25.90
C PHE A 54 -18.73 27.95 25.37
N ILE A 55 -19.32 29.08 24.97
CA ILE A 55 -20.70 29.15 24.48
C ILE A 55 -20.85 28.39 23.15
N ASP A 56 -19.88 28.50 22.25
CA ASP A 56 -19.89 27.77 20.98
C ASP A 56 -19.91 26.25 21.21
N VAL A 57 -19.03 25.74 22.07
CA VAL A 57 -18.99 24.31 22.40
C VAL A 57 -20.21 23.87 23.22
N TRP A 58 -20.74 24.73 24.09
CA TRP A 58 -22.00 24.49 24.80
C TRP A 58 -23.19 24.35 23.82
N GLY A 59 -23.15 25.06 22.69
CA GLY A 59 -24.08 24.95 21.58
C GLY A 59 -23.98 23.65 20.76
N ARG A 60 -23.01 22.77 21.06
CA ARG A 60 -22.81 21.43 20.47
C ARG A 60 -22.51 21.36 18.97
N HIS A 61 -22.30 22.50 18.31
CA HIS A 61 -21.94 22.56 16.88
C HIS A 61 -20.63 23.31 16.56
N PRO A 62 -19.55 23.16 17.36
CA PRO A 62 -18.28 23.81 17.07
C PRO A 62 -17.62 23.29 15.78
N ASP A 63 -17.98 22.10 15.31
CA ASP A 63 -17.56 21.56 14.01
C ASP A 63 -18.01 22.45 12.86
N ILE A 64 -19.28 22.89 12.87
CA ILE A 64 -19.84 23.79 11.86
C ILE A 64 -19.23 25.19 12.01
N THR A 65 -19.17 25.70 13.24
CA THR A 65 -18.62 27.04 13.51
C THR A 65 -17.17 27.13 13.07
N HIS A 66 -16.30 26.19 13.46
CA HIS A 66 -14.88 26.23 13.12
C HIS A 66 -14.62 26.11 11.62
N VAL A 67 -15.38 25.28 10.89
CA VAL A 67 -15.27 25.20 9.42
C VAL A 67 -15.58 26.55 8.79
N LYS A 68 -16.71 27.18 9.16
CA LYS A 68 -17.10 28.50 8.64
C LYS A 68 -16.07 29.58 8.96
N LEU A 69 -15.51 29.58 10.17
CA LEU A 69 -14.50 30.55 10.55
C LEU A 69 -13.21 30.39 9.74
N HIS A 70 -12.82 29.17 9.40
CA HIS A 70 -11.66 28.93 8.54
C HIS A 70 -11.94 29.25 7.06
N GLU A 71 -13.20 29.12 6.61
CA GLU A 71 -13.64 29.62 5.29
C GLU A 71 -13.59 31.16 5.23
N GLU A 72 -13.98 31.85 6.31
CA GLU A 72 -14.03 33.33 6.38
C GLU A 72 -12.64 33.96 6.59
N TYR A 73 -11.86 33.44 7.54
CA TYR A 73 -10.63 34.07 8.02
C TYR A 73 -9.34 33.39 7.53
N GLY A 74 -9.45 32.24 6.85
CA GLY A 74 -8.32 31.49 6.29
C GLY A 74 -7.66 30.50 7.25
N ASP A 75 -6.37 30.25 7.06
CA ASP A 75 -5.67 29.09 7.66
C ASP A 75 -5.41 29.20 9.16
N VAL A 76 -5.46 30.39 9.73
CA VAL A 76 -5.20 30.63 11.15
C VAL A 76 -6.30 31.50 11.74
N VAL A 77 -7.03 30.94 12.71
CA VAL A 77 -8.17 31.60 13.35
C VAL A 77 -7.96 31.67 14.85
N ARG A 78 -8.18 32.84 15.44
CA ARG A 78 -8.15 33.05 16.89
C ARG A 78 -9.48 32.65 17.51
N LEU A 79 -9.48 31.56 18.27
CA LEU A 79 -10.66 31.00 18.96
C LEU A 79 -10.75 31.39 20.44
N GLY A 80 -9.73 32.06 20.98
CA GLY A 80 -9.69 32.53 22.37
C GLY A 80 -8.61 33.59 22.59
N PRO A 81 -8.55 34.23 23.76
CA PRO A 81 -7.52 35.21 24.09
C PRO A 81 -6.10 34.69 23.90
N ASN A 82 -5.88 33.39 24.12
CA ASN A 82 -4.57 32.74 23.96
C ASN A 82 -4.66 31.44 23.15
N THR A 83 -5.62 31.34 22.21
CA THR A 83 -5.89 30.11 21.45
C THR A 83 -6.00 30.36 19.95
N LEU A 84 -5.19 29.65 19.17
CA LEU A 84 -5.19 29.66 17.70
C LEU A 84 -5.55 28.28 17.14
N SER A 85 -6.45 28.26 16.17
CA SER A 85 -6.78 27.09 15.35
C SER A 85 -6.07 27.19 14.01
N PHE A 86 -5.49 26.09 13.57
CA PHE A 86 -4.76 25.98 12.31
C PHE A 86 -5.45 24.98 11.37
N ALA A 87 -5.64 25.40 10.11
CA ALA A 87 -6.16 24.57 9.02
C ALA A 87 -5.11 24.22 7.95
N ASP A 88 -3.93 24.83 7.99
CA ASP A 88 -2.82 24.49 7.09
C ASP A 88 -2.30 23.07 7.39
N PRO A 89 -2.26 22.15 6.40
CA PRO A 89 -1.75 20.79 6.59
C PRO A 89 -0.29 20.71 7.08
N ALA A 90 0.55 21.72 6.79
CA ALA A 90 1.91 21.84 7.30
C ALA A 90 1.94 22.01 8.83
N ALA A 91 0.91 22.63 9.42
CA ALA A 91 0.81 22.82 10.86
C ALA A 91 0.72 21.47 11.60
N LEU A 92 0.11 20.45 11.00
CA LEU A 92 -0.02 19.11 11.61
C LEU A 92 1.34 18.52 11.97
N LYS A 93 2.30 18.59 11.04
CA LYS A 93 3.66 18.05 11.24
C LYS A 93 4.44 18.83 12.29
N THR A 94 4.22 20.15 12.38
CA THR A 94 4.91 20.99 13.37
C THR A 94 4.34 20.80 14.77
N ILE A 95 3.01 20.89 14.92
CA ILE A 95 2.33 20.85 16.23
C ILE A 95 2.35 19.43 16.81
N TYR A 96 2.15 18.40 15.98
CA TYR A 96 1.99 17.01 16.43
C TYR A 96 3.19 16.12 16.12
N GLY A 97 4.21 16.61 15.40
CA GLY A 97 5.39 15.84 15.02
C GLY A 97 6.28 15.42 16.21
N LEU A 98 7.22 14.52 15.93
CA LEU A 98 8.19 14.05 16.92
C LEU A 98 9.15 15.19 17.34
N SER A 99 9.44 15.27 18.64
CA SER A 99 10.57 16.03 19.19
C SER A 99 10.52 17.56 19.08
N LYS A 100 9.33 18.17 19.22
CA LYS A 100 9.14 19.63 19.14
C LYS A 100 8.74 20.30 20.46
N GLY A 101 8.73 19.58 21.58
CA GLY A 101 8.49 20.14 22.92
C GLY A 101 7.04 20.52 23.26
N PHE A 102 6.12 20.47 22.28
CA PHE A 102 4.69 20.75 22.52
C PHE A 102 4.11 19.79 23.57
N VAL A 103 3.35 20.36 24.51
CA VAL A 103 2.62 19.62 25.56
C VAL A 103 1.12 19.80 25.37
N LYS A 104 0.30 18.90 25.93
CA LYS A 104 -1.16 19.07 25.94
C LYS A 104 -1.55 20.25 26.83
N SER A 105 -2.61 20.98 26.46
CA SER A 105 -3.17 22.06 27.28
C SER A 105 -3.99 21.53 28.47
N ASP A 106 -4.43 22.44 29.34
CA ASP A 106 -5.27 22.10 30.49
C ASP A 106 -6.69 21.62 30.09
N PHE A 107 -7.10 21.76 28.82
CA PHE A 107 -8.30 21.12 28.26
C PHE A 107 -8.38 19.62 28.60
N TYR A 108 -7.23 18.94 28.58
CA TYR A 108 -7.16 17.50 28.85
C TYR A 108 -7.21 17.15 30.34
N VAL A 109 -6.86 18.10 31.22
CA VAL A 109 -6.85 17.87 32.68
C VAL A 109 -8.27 17.74 33.22
N VAL A 110 -9.24 18.41 32.58
CA VAL A 110 -10.68 18.32 32.90
C VAL A 110 -11.21 16.89 32.71
N GLN A 111 -10.54 16.06 31.92
CA GLN A 111 -10.95 14.69 31.63
C GLN A 111 -10.33 13.65 32.57
N LYS A 112 -9.63 14.07 33.63
CA LYS A 112 -9.12 13.15 34.67
C LYS A 112 -10.28 12.60 35.50
N SER A 113 -10.47 11.28 35.45
CA SER A 113 -11.44 10.58 36.30
C SER A 113 -11.06 10.68 37.78
N ILE A 114 -12.08 10.68 38.64
CA ILE A 114 -11.91 10.74 40.10
C ILE A 114 -12.20 9.36 40.69
N VAL A 115 -11.32 8.89 41.59
CA VAL A 115 -11.50 7.68 42.40
C VAL A 115 -11.21 8.01 43.86
N LYS A 116 -12.21 7.82 44.74
CA LYS A 116 -12.09 8.12 46.19
C LYS A 116 -11.47 9.50 46.47
N GLY A 117 -11.90 10.52 45.72
CA GLY A 117 -11.38 11.89 45.84
C GLY A 117 -9.95 12.10 45.31
N GLU A 118 -9.35 11.13 44.63
CA GLU A 118 -8.07 11.27 43.93
C GLU A 118 -8.25 11.34 42.41
N ARG A 119 -7.40 12.14 41.75
CA ARG A 119 -7.40 12.27 40.29
C ARG A 119 -6.56 11.15 39.66
N LEU A 120 -7.13 10.37 38.75
CA LEU A 120 -6.39 9.37 37.98
C LEU A 120 -5.66 10.02 36.80
N GLN A 121 -4.36 9.76 36.70
CA GLN A 121 -3.53 10.25 35.61
C GLN A 121 -3.49 9.21 34.47
N SER A 122 -4.22 9.46 33.39
CA SER A 122 -4.31 8.54 32.25
C SER A 122 -3.39 8.93 31.09
N LEU A 123 -3.16 8.00 30.16
CA LEU A 123 -2.45 8.28 28.89
C LEU A 123 -3.11 9.42 28.10
N PHE A 124 -4.44 9.52 28.17
CA PHE A 124 -5.19 10.56 27.47
C PHE A 124 -5.04 11.93 28.14
N SER A 125 -5.24 12.01 29.45
CA SER A 125 -5.35 13.29 30.18
C SER A 125 -4.01 13.88 30.64
N THR A 126 -2.92 13.11 30.60
CA THR A 126 -1.61 13.58 31.05
C THR A 126 -1.00 14.63 30.12
N THR A 127 -0.63 15.77 30.69
CA THR A 127 0.11 16.85 30.02
C THR A 127 1.62 16.61 30.03
N ASP A 128 2.13 15.80 30.95
CA ASP A 128 3.53 15.40 31.03
C ASP A 128 3.90 14.41 29.90
N ASN A 129 4.85 14.83 29.06
CA ASN A 129 5.40 14.04 27.96
C ASN A 129 6.25 12.85 28.44
N ASN A 130 7.00 12.99 29.53
CA ASN A 130 7.83 11.93 30.07
C ASN A 130 6.98 10.81 30.66
N PHE A 131 6.06 11.15 31.59
CA PHE A 131 5.10 10.19 32.11
C PHE A 131 4.32 9.48 31.00
N HIS A 132 3.81 10.22 30.01
CA HIS A 132 3.13 9.61 28.86
C HIS A 132 4.02 8.62 28.10
N GLN A 133 5.26 9.00 27.80
CA GLN A 133 6.18 8.15 27.06
C GLN A 133 6.49 6.87 27.84
N GLN A 134 6.76 6.97 29.13
CA GLN A 134 7.02 5.82 29.99
C GLN A 134 5.80 4.91 30.09
N PHE A 135 4.62 5.48 30.33
CA PHE A 135 3.39 4.71 30.45
C PHE A 135 3.01 4.04 29.13
N ARG A 136 3.12 4.77 28.00
CA ARG A 136 2.82 4.22 26.68
C ARG A 136 3.77 3.08 26.31
N ARG A 137 5.05 3.17 26.68
CA ARG A 137 6.02 2.09 26.45
C ARG A 137 5.63 0.79 27.16
N CYS A 138 5.10 0.86 28.38
CA CYS A 138 4.63 -0.31 29.13
C CYS A 138 3.50 -1.05 28.41
N VAL A 139 2.53 -0.32 27.84
CA VAL A 139 1.29 -0.92 27.34
C VAL A 139 1.21 -1.03 25.82
N ASN A 140 2.13 -0.44 25.06
CA ASN A 140 2.10 -0.41 23.58
C ASN A 140 1.99 -1.80 22.94
N SER A 141 2.62 -2.83 23.52
CA SER A 141 2.58 -4.20 22.99
C SER A 141 1.16 -4.76 22.97
N ALA A 142 0.33 -4.39 23.95
CA ALA A 142 -1.06 -4.81 24.05
C ALA A 142 -1.93 -4.26 22.90
N PHE A 143 -1.54 -3.14 22.28
CA PHE A 143 -2.29 -2.49 21.20
C PHE A 143 -1.64 -2.65 19.81
N SER A 144 -0.64 -3.53 19.71
CA SER A 144 0.07 -3.79 18.45
C SER A 144 -0.78 -4.56 17.44
N MET A 145 -0.45 -4.47 16.14
CA MET A 145 -1.10 -5.28 15.10
C MET A 145 -0.95 -6.80 15.33
N SER A 146 0.13 -7.24 15.97
CA SER A 146 0.29 -8.65 16.36
C SER A 146 -0.61 -9.07 17.53
N ALA A 147 -0.97 -8.14 18.41
CA ALA A 147 -1.92 -8.39 19.49
C ALA A 147 -3.35 -8.51 18.98
N LEU A 148 -3.69 -7.79 17.91
CA LEU A 148 -5.02 -7.79 17.28
C LEU A 148 -5.52 -9.19 16.91
N VAL A 149 -4.64 -10.05 16.38
CA VAL A 149 -4.96 -11.46 16.05
C VAL A 149 -5.42 -12.26 17.28
N GLN A 150 -4.94 -11.91 18.47
CA GLN A 150 -5.30 -12.60 19.72
C GLN A 150 -6.68 -12.16 20.24
N TYR A 151 -7.10 -10.94 19.91
CA TYR A 151 -8.40 -10.39 20.32
C TYR A 151 -9.52 -10.71 19.34
N GLU A 152 -9.17 -11.03 18.10
CA GLU A 152 -10.12 -11.31 17.03
C GLU A 152 -11.25 -12.28 17.44
N PRO A 153 -10.98 -13.42 18.14
CA PRO A 153 -12.03 -14.34 18.59
C PRO A 153 -12.99 -13.73 19.62
N LEU A 154 -12.53 -12.79 20.45
CA LEU A 154 -13.37 -12.09 21.42
C LEU A 154 -14.34 -11.15 20.70
N VAL A 155 -13.85 -10.44 19.68
CA VAL A 155 -14.69 -9.61 18.81
C VAL A 155 -15.67 -10.45 17.99
N ASP A 156 -15.28 -11.65 17.54
CA ASP A 156 -16.17 -12.59 16.84
C ASP A 156 -17.37 -12.97 17.69
N ASN A 157 -17.14 -13.30 18.95
CA ASN A 157 -18.20 -13.72 19.87
C ASN A 157 -19.23 -12.59 20.08
N THR A 158 -18.77 -11.37 20.34
CA THR A 158 -19.69 -10.22 20.45
C THR A 158 -20.42 -9.93 19.13
N THR A 159 -19.73 -10.02 17.99
CA THR A 159 -20.32 -9.75 16.67
C THR A 159 -21.40 -10.77 16.33
N LYS A 160 -21.15 -12.07 16.54
CA LYS A 160 -22.16 -13.12 16.33
C LYS A 160 -23.41 -12.88 17.18
N LEU A 161 -23.23 -12.56 18.46
CA LEU A 161 -24.35 -12.23 19.33
C LEU A 161 -25.12 -11.01 18.83
N PHE A 162 -24.41 -9.94 18.45
CA PHE A 162 -25.04 -8.73 17.93
C PHE A 162 -25.90 -9.00 16.71
N LEU A 163 -25.39 -9.75 15.73
CA LEU A 163 -26.13 -10.13 14.52
C LEU A 163 -27.34 -10.99 14.85
N ALA A 164 -27.18 -12.00 15.72
CA ALA A 164 -28.27 -12.87 16.14
C ALA A 164 -29.36 -12.11 16.88
N GLN A 165 -29.00 -11.23 17.81
CA GLN A 165 -29.94 -10.51 18.65
C GLN A 165 -30.67 -9.40 17.87
N THR A 166 -29.97 -8.67 16.99
CA THR A 166 -30.61 -7.69 16.10
C THR A 166 -31.59 -8.37 15.14
N GLN A 167 -31.23 -9.53 14.58
CA GLN A 167 -32.13 -10.31 13.74
C GLN A 167 -33.33 -10.88 14.53
N ASN A 168 -33.13 -11.35 15.76
CA ASN A 168 -34.21 -11.88 16.60
C ASN A 168 -35.22 -10.80 16.98
N LEU A 169 -34.75 -9.64 17.43
CA LEU A 169 -35.62 -8.57 17.93
C LEU A 169 -36.25 -7.73 16.82
N TYR A 170 -35.56 -7.55 15.69
CA TYR A 170 -35.97 -6.60 14.65
C TYR A 170 -36.06 -7.20 13.25
N GLY A 171 -35.74 -8.49 13.07
CA GLY A 171 -35.86 -9.18 11.79
C GLY A 171 -37.32 -9.18 11.31
N GLY A 172 -37.62 -8.32 10.33
CA GLY A 172 -38.98 -8.15 9.80
C GLY A 172 -39.86 -7.13 10.52
N SER A 173 -39.33 -6.42 11.54
CA SER A 173 -40.04 -5.30 12.17
C SER A 173 -40.02 -4.06 11.26
N PRO A 174 -41.19 -3.47 10.90
CA PRO A 174 -41.25 -2.26 10.08
C PRO A 174 -40.78 -1.01 10.82
N GLU A 175 -40.79 -1.02 12.16
CA GLU A 175 -40.36 0.11 13.00
C GLU A 175 -38.83 0.21 13.13
N GLY A 176 -38.11 -0.89 12.83
CA GLY A 176 -36.65 -0.96 12.94
C GLY A 176 -36.16 -0.85 14.39
N CYS A 177 -34.94 -0.33 14.58
CA CYS A 177 -34.36 -0.06 15.89
C CYS A 177 -33.60 1.27 15.92
N ASP A 178 -33.35 1.81 17.12
CA ASP A 178 -32.35 2.86 17.30
C ASP A 178 -30.96 2.26 17.10
N PHE A 179 -30.53 2.26 15.84
CA PHE A 179 -29.30 1.58 15.45
C PHE A 179 -28.06 2.26 16.04
N THR A 180 -28.11 3.56 16.30
CA THR A 180 -26.99 4.28 16.94
C THR A 180 -26.76 3.76 18.36
N ARG A 181 -27.85 3.56 19.12
CA ARG A 181 -27.79 2.96 20.46
C ARG A 181 -27.30 1.52 20.43
N TRP A 182 -27.73 0.74 19.45
CA TRP A 182 -27.25 -0.65 19.28
C TRP A 182 -25.75 -0.72 18.95
N LEU A 183 -25.26 0.16 18.08
CA LEU A 183 -23.82 0.26 17.79
C LEU A 183 -23.02 0.71 19.02
N GLN A 184 -23.60 1.54 19.88
CA GLN A 184 -23.03 1.89 21.18
C GLN A 184 -22.94 0.67 22.11
N PHE A 185 -24.03 -0.09 22.25
CA PHE A 185 -24.06 -1.32 23.04
C PHE A 185 -23.05 -2.36 22.54
N TYR A 186 -22.95 -2.54 21.22
CA TYR A 186 -21.93 -3.39 20.60
C TYR A 186 -20.52 -2.98 21.02
N ALA A 187 -20.16 -1.70 20.87
CA ALA A 187 -18.83 -1.22 21.19
C ALA A 187 -18.50 -1.37 22.69
N PHE A 188 -19.50 -1.20 23.58
CA PHE A 188 -19.34 -1.48 25.01
C PHE A 188 -19.08 -2.96 25.29
N ASP A 189 -19.81 -3.87 24.67
CA ASP A 189 -19.60 -5.30 24.90
C ASP A 189 -18.29 -5.80 24.28
N VAL A 190 -17.87 -5.28 23.12
CA VAL A 190 -16.58 -5.65 22.53
C VAL A 190 -15.42 -5.20 23.41
N ILE A 191 -15.44 -3.96 23.90
CA ILE A 191 -14.35 -3.49 24.77
C ILE A 191 -14.36 -4.22 26.11
N GLY A 192 -15.55 -4.58 26.63
CA GLY A 192 -15.69 -5.42 27.81
C GLY A 192 -15.08 -6.80 27.60
N GLU A 193 -15.45 -7.47 26.52
CA GLU A 193 -14.96 -8.80 26.20
C GLU A 193 -13.44 -8.78 25.89
N THR A 194 -12.95 -7.78 25.16
CA THR A 194 -11.51 -7.65 24.85
C THR A 194 -10.67 -7.29 26.08
N THR A 195 -11.27 -6.62 27.08
CA THR A 195 -10.56 -6.20 28.31
C THR A 195 -10.60 -7.25 29.39
N TYR A 196 -11.76 -7.88 29.61
CA TYR A 196 -12.04 -8.77 30.74
C TYR A 196 -12.37 -10.20 30.31
N SER A 197 -12.40 -10.51 29.01
CA SER A 197 -12.93 -11.78 28.44
C SER A 197 -14.38 -12.09 28.80
N THR A 198 -15.13 -11.07 29.22
CA THR A 198 -16.54 -11.18 29.58
C THR A 198 -17.26 -9.97 29.02
N ARG A 199 -18.35 -10.18 28.28
CA ARG A 199 -19.25 -9.11 27.83
C ARG A 199 -19.94 -8.46 29.02
N HIS A 200 -20.30 -7.19 28.88
CA HIS A 200 -20.97 -6.48 29.96
C HIS A 200 -22.47 -6.74 30.00
N GLY A 201 -23.05 -7.16 28.88
CA GLY A 201 -24.45 -7.56 28.75
C GLY A 201 -25.33 -6.52 28.07
N PHE A 202 -24.77 -5.52 27.39
CA PHE A 202 -25.56 -4.44 26.77
C PHE A 202 -26.42 -4.97 25.62
N VAL A 203 -25.82 -5.78 24.75
CA VAL A 203 -26.49 -6.40 23.60
C VAL A 203 -27.47 -7.46 24.07
N GLU A 204 -27.10 -8.33 25.02
CA GLU A 204 -28.00 -9.35 25.56
C GLU A 204 -29.26 -8.76 26.20
N ARG A 205 -29.10 -7.69 27.00
CA ARG A 205 -30.20 -7.08 27.76
C ARG A 205 -30.95 -5.99 26.99
N ASN A 206 -30.35 -5.47 25.91
CA ASN A 206 -30.84 -4.27 25.21
C ASN A 206 -31.06 -3.09 26.17
N ASP A 207 -30.14 -2.90 27.12
CA ASP A 207 -30.27 -1.88 28.18
C ASP A 207 -28.91 -1.26 28.56
N ASP A 208 -28.94 -0.07 29.16
CA ASP A 208 -27.75 0.62 29.67
C ASP A 208 -27.30 0.00 31.01
N VAL A 209 -26.40 -0.99 30.91
CA VAL A 209 -25.88 -1.74 32.05
C VAL A 209 -25.19 -0.80 33.04
N ASP A 210 -25.69 -0.75 34.28
CA ASP A 210 -25.21 0.11 35.37
C ASP A 210 -25.30 1.62 35.07
N GLY A 211 -26.07 2.04 34.06
CA GLY A 211 -26.25 3.45 33.68
C GLY A 211 -24.99 4.13 33.13
N ILE A 212 -24.00 3.35 32.66
CA ILE A 212 -22.69 3.86 32.30
C ILE A 212 -22.67 4.62 30.97
N ALA A 213 -23.48 4.23 29.98
CA ALA A 213 -23.55 4.92 28.69
C ALA A 213 -24.15 6.33 28.86
N SER A 214 -25.23 6.44 29.62
CA SER A 214 -25.84 7.71 29.99
C SER A 214 -24.87 8.61 30.79
N TYR A 215 -24.14 8.02 31.75
CA TYR A 215 -23.12 8.77 32.50
C TYR A 215 -22.02 9.32 31.60
N LEU A 216 -21.50 8.52 30.67
CA LEU A 216 -20.44 8.94 29.75
C LEU A 216 -20.89 10.06 28.82
N SER A 217 -22.12 9.97 28.30
CA SER A 217 -22.74 11.03 27.52
C SER A 217 -22.79 12.35 28.29
N ASN A 218 -23.29 12.32 29.55
CA ASN A 218 -23.33 13.49 30.42
C ASN A 218 -21.94 14.03 30.77
N LEU A 219 -20.96 13.14 30.96
CA LEU A 219 -19.58 13.54 31.19
C LEU A 219 -19.00 14.28 29.98
N PHE A 220 -19.26 13.83 28.75
CA PHE A 220 -18.82 14.54 27.55
C PHE A 220 -19.47 15.92 27.39
N LEU A 221 -20.77 16.03 27.71
CA LEU A 221 -21.50 17.30 27.74
C LEU A 221 -20.94 18.28 28.79
N TYR A 222 -20.30 17.79 29.84
CA TYR A 222 -19.59 18.60 30.82
C TYR A 222 -18.16 18.95 30.39
N VAL A 223 -17.33 17.96 30.05
CA VAL A 223 -15.88 18.16 29.84
C VAL A 223 -15.57 18.97 28.58
N ALA A 224 -16.41 18.88 27.53
CA ALA A 224 -16.15 19.61 26.29
C ALA A 224 -16.29 21.14 26.48
N PRO A 225 -17.40 21.69 27.01
CA PRO A 225 -17.51 23.12 27.31
C PRO A 225 -16.59 23.57 28.45
N VAL A 226 -16.56 22.84 29.58
CA VAL A 226 -15.71 23.22 30.73
C VAL A 226 -14.22 23.16 30.37
N GLY A 227 -13.83 22.26 29.45
CA GLY A 227 -12.48 22.22 28.90
C GLY A 227 -12.05 23.48 28.15
N GLN A 228 -13.00 24.30 27.69
CA GLN A 228 -12.71 25.60 27.08
C GLN A 228 -12.25 26.64 28.12
N ILE A 229 -12.65 26.47 29.39
CA ILE A 229 -12.25 27.29 30.53
C ILE A 229 -11.88 26.37 31.71
N PRO A 230 -10.71 25.68 31.67
CA PRO A 230 -10.38 24.62 32.62
C PRO A 230 -10.40 25.02 34.10
N PHE A 231 -10.29 26.31 34.41
CA PHE A 231 -10.39 26.83 35.77
C PHE A 231 -11.76 26.54 36.41
N ILE A 232 -12.86 26.56 35.64
CA ILE A 232 -14.22 26.30 36.14
C ILE A 232 -14.30 24.91 36.80
N ASP A 233 -13.60 23.93 36.25
CA ASP A 233 -13.57 22.56 36.77
C ASP A 233 -12.96 22.47 38.18
N ARG A 234 -12.09 23.41 38.55
CA ARG A 234 -11.52 23.53 39.90
C ARG A 234 -12.51 24.12 40.91
N LEU A 235 -13.58 24.76 40.44
CA LEU A 235 -14.68 25.24 41.27
C LEU A 235 -15.79 24.18 41.39
N LEU A 236 -15.94 23.34 40.35
CA LEU A 236 -16.95 22.29 40.24
C LEU A 236 -16.39 20.91 40.66
N LEU A 237 -16.29 19.95 39.74
CA LEU A 237 -16.04 18.53 40.05
C LEU A 237 -14.65 18.23 40.64
N LYS A 238 -13.63 19.08 40.41
CA LYS A 238 -12.30 18.93 41.03
C LYS A 238 -12.00 19.98 42.10
N ASN A 239 -13.05 20.54 42.72
CA ASN A 239 -12.92 21.39 43.88
C ASN A 239 -12.12 20.71 45.00
N PRO A 240 -11.05 21.33 45.55
CA PRO A 240 -10.23 20.74 46.60
C PRO A 240 -11.02 20.32 47.85
N ILE A 241 -12.06 21.07 48.22
CA ILE A 241 -12.93 20.76 49.35
C ILE A 241 -13.75 19.51 49.03
N TYR A 242 -14.41 19.48 47.86
CA TYR A 242 -15.16 18.31 47.40
C TYR A 242 -14.28 17.04 47.37
N LEU A 243 -13.08 17.13 46.81
CA LEU A 243 -12.12 16.02 46.76
C LEU A 243 -11.69 15.57 48.16
N LYS A 244 -11.44 16.50 49.08
CA LYS A 244 -11.07 16.19 50.47
C LYS A 244 -12.21 15.54 51.26
N LEU A 245 -13.44 16.06 51.12
CA LEU A 245 -14.62 15.46 51.74
C LEU A 245 -14.86 14.03 51.23
N SER A 246 -14.61 13.78 49.93
CA SER A 246 -14.67 12.43 49.38
C SER A 246 -13.54 11.52 49.89
N GLN A 247 -12.31 12.03 50.04
CA GLN A 247 -11.19 11.30 50.65
C GLN A 247 -11.46 10.93 52.12
N TRP A 248 -12.17 11.79 52.85
CA TRP A 248 -12.59 11.55 54.23
C TRP A 248 -13.80 10.62 54.35
N GLY A 249 -14.36 10.14 53.24
CA GLY A 249 -15.48 9.19 53.24
C GLY A 249 -16.83 9.81 53.58
N ILE A 250 -16.97 11.14 53.54
CA ILE A 250 -18.24 11.83 53.81
C ILE A 250 -19.26 11.56 52.70
N PHE A 251 -18.79 11.41 51.46
CA PHE A 251 -19.57 10.93 50.32
C PHE A 251 -18.66 10.25 49.28
N ASP A 252 -19.23 9.41 48.41
CA ASP A 252 -18.48 8.77 47.32
C ASP A 252 -18.43 9.68 46.07
N GLY A 253 -17.28 10.31 45.83
CA GLY A 253 -17.01 11.13 44.65
C GLY A 253 -16.42 10.35 43.47
N THR A 254 -16.42 9.01 43.53
CA THR A 254 -15.87 8.15 42.47
C THR A 254 -16.75 8.21 41.23
N PHE A 255 -16.14 8.46 40.07
CA PHE A 255 -16.85 8.45 38.80
C PHE A 255 -17.40 7.04 38.50
N PRO A 256 -18.66 6.88 38.05
CA PRO A 256 -19.26 5.60 37.69
C PRO A 256 -18.39 4.69 36.82
N VAL A 257 -17.73 5.23 35.78
CA VAL A 257 -16.78 4.46 34.94
C VAL A 257 -15.59 3.89 35.72
N ALA A 258 -15.20 4.57 36.80
CA ALA A 258 -14.13 4.16 37.68
C ALA A 258 -14.60 3.23 38.82
N ARG A 259 -15.92 3.08 39.02
CA ARG A 259 -16.54 2.01 39.81
C ARG A 259 -16.75 0.75 38.97
N PHE A 260 -17.08 0.95 37.70
CA PHE A 260 -17.36 -0.10 36.73
C PHE A 260 -16.16 -1.05 36.53
N ALA A 261 -14.98 -0.52 36.17
CA ALA A 261 -13.81 -1.37 35.93
C ALA A 261 -13.41 -2.21 37.17
N PRO A 262 -13.31 -1.66 38.39
CA PRO A 262 -13.06 -2.46 39.60
C PRO A 262 -14.18 -3.42 39.97
N ALA A 263 -15.44 -3.17 39.59
CA ALA A 263 -16.54 -4.11 39.85
C ALA A 263 -16.46 -5.35 38.94
N ARG A 264 -15.90 -5.21 37.74
CA ARG A 264 -15.70 -6.32 36.78
C ARG A 264 -14.37 -7.06 36.95
N MET A 265 -13.36 -6.43 37.57
CA MET A 265 -12.09 -7.10 37.88
C MET A 265 -12.27 -8.39 38.73
N PRO A 266 -13.10 -8.41 39.80
CA PRO A 266 -13.44 -9.61 40.57
C PRO A 266 -14.08 -10.75 39.78
N GLU A 267 -14.64 -10.52 38.60
CA GLU A 267 -15.16 -11.60 37.75
C GLU A 267 -14.02 -12.45 37.17
N ARG A 268 -12.79 -11.91 37.10
CA ARG A 268 -11.57 -12.61 36.64
C ARG A 268 -10.57 -12.95 37.75
N LEU A 269 -10.59 -12.24 38.88
CA LEU A 269 -9.65 -12.47 40.00
C LEU A 269 -9.69 -13.89 40.63
N PRO A 270 -10.84 -14.61 40.72
CA PRO A 270 -10.89 -15.97 41.24
C PRO A 270 -10.11 -16.99 40.39
N GLU A 271 -10.16 -16.86 39.06
CA GLU A 271 -9.35 -17.68 38.14
C GLU A 271 -7.85 -17.40 38.33
N MET A 272 -7.49 -16.14 38.63
CA MET A 272 -6.10 -15.73 38.88
C MET A 272 -5.57 -16.15 40.25
N ALA A 273 -6.41 -16.10 41.30
CA ALA A 273 -6.05 -16.53 42.65
C ALA A 273 -5.82 -18.05 42.74
N ALA A 274 -6.54 -18.84 41.94
CA ALA A 274 -6.32 -20.28 41.79
C ALA A 274 -4.98 -20.64 41.12
N MET A 275 -4.32 -19.70 40.42
CA MET A 275 -3.08 -19.93 39.64
C MET A 275 -1.78 -19.61 40.40
N GLY A 276 -1.84 -19.00 41.59
CA GLY A 276 -0.67 -18.71 42.43
C GLY A 276 0.21 -17.55 41.92
N ALA A 277 0.56 -16.61 42.80
CA ALA A 277 1.22 -15.33 42.50
C ALA A 277 2.69 -15.39 42.00
N LYS A 278 3.19 -16.53 41.50
CA LYS A 278 4.62 -16.71 41.13
C LYS A 278 4.90 -17.53 39.85
N ALA A 279 3.90 -17.93 39.07
CA ALA A 279 4.14 -18.66 37.81
C ALA A 279 4.23 -17.70 36.62
N PRO A 280 5.23 -17.83 35.70
CA PRO A 280 5.29 -17.00 34.50
C PRO A 280 4.07 -17.27 33.61
N TRP A 281 3.36 -16.20 33.23
CA TRP A 281 2.12 -16.24 32.45
C TRP A 281 2.28 -17.07 31.16
N ARG A 282 1.72 -18.27 31.17
CA ARG A 282 1.48 -19.11 29.98
C ARG A 282 0.00 -19.00 29.57
N PRO A 283 -0.35 -19.22 28.29
CA PRO A 283 -1.73 -19.34 27.85
C PRO A 283 -2.48 -20.35 28.72
N ILE A 284 -3.63 -19.95 29.29
CA ILE A 284 -4.39 -20.74 30.26
C ILE A 284 -4.89 -22.04 29.60
N SER A 285 -4.45 -23.20 30.05
CA SER A 285 -5.22 -24.45 29.93
C SER A 285 -6.06 -24.61 31.20
N SER A 286 -7.38 -24.43 31.11
CA SER A 286 -8.33 -24.85 32.13
C SER A 286 -8.66 -26.33 31.90
N ALA A 287 -8.36 -27.17 32.89
CA ALA A 287 -8.63 -28.62 32.90
C ALA A 287 -8.03 -29.44 31.73
N ALA A 288 -7.80 -30.73 31.98
CA ALA A 288 -7.29 -31.64 30.96
C ALA A 288 -8.33 -31.82 29.84
N GLY A 289 -8.19 -31.07 28.74
CA GLY A 289 -9.01 -31.24 27.53
C GLY A 289 -9.44 -29.97 26.79
N GLU A 290 -9.35 -28.77 27.38
CA GLU A 290 -9.78 -27.54 26.70
C GLU A 290 -8.63 -26.79 26.00
N LYS A 291 -8.93 -26.19 24.84
CA LYS A 291 -7.99 -25.35 24.08
C LYS A 291 -7.63 -24.10 24.90
N PRO A 292 -6.35 -23.69 24.94
CA PRO A 292 -5.94 -22.56 25.75
C PRO A 292 -6.57 -21.25 25.30
N ARG A 293 -7.11 -20.45 26.25
CA ARG A 293 -7.77 -19.17 25.95
C ARG A 293 -6.75 -18.09 25.55
N PRO A 294 -7.04 -17.24 24.55
CA PRO A 294 -6.19 -16.11 24.19
C PRO A 294 -6.07 -15.07 25.33
N PRO A 295 -4.92 -14.39 25.49
CA PRO A 295 -4.75 -13.37 26.53
C PRO A 295 -5.47 -12.06 26.20
N ASP A 296 -6.28 -11.55 27.14
CA ASP A 296 -7.00 -10.26 27.04
C ASP A 296 -6.12 -9.03 27.39
N LEU A 297 -6.69 -7.81 27.30
CA LEU A 297 -5.95 -6.59 27.62
C LEU A 297 -5.55 -6.51 29.10
N LEU A 298 -6.42 -6.91 30.04
CA LEU A 298 -6.11 -6.87 31.47
C LEU A 298 -4.90 -7.75 31.81
N SER A 299 -4.85 -8.96 31.24
CA SER A 299 -3.72 -9.89 31.35
C SER A 299 -2.42 -9.24 30.86
N LYS A 300 -2.47 -8.47 29.77
CA LYS A 300 -1.29 -7.75 29.26
C LYS A 300 -0.89 -6.55 30.11
N PHE A 301 -1.84 -5.86 30.75
CA PHE A 301 -1.52 -4.78 31.68
C PHE A 301 -0.85 -5.30 32.95
N LEU A 302 -1.30 -6.44 33.47
CA LEU A 302 -0.69 -7.14 34.59
C LEU A 302 0.71 -7.66 34.25
N ALA A 303 0.88 -8.27 33.06
CA ALA A 303 2.21 -8.65 32.58
C ALA A 303 3.15 -7.43 32.43
N ALA A 304 2.64 -6.28 32.00
CA ALA A 304 3.42 -5.04 31.92
C ALA A 304 3.82 -4.52 33.32
N GLN A 305 2.98 -4.74 34.34
CA GLN A 305 3.31 -4.47 35.74
C GLN A 305 4.44 -5.36 36.24
N GLU A 306 4.41 -6.67 35.96
CA GLU A 306 5.49 -7.57 36.35
C GLU A 306 6.84 -7.21 35.71
N VAL A 307 6.82 -6.75 34.45
CA VAL A 307 8.03 -6.33 33.74
C VAL A 307 8.58 -5.02 34.30
N ARG A 308 7.73 -4.08 34.74
CA ARG A 308 8.13 -2.78 35.29
C ARG A 308 7.33 -2.39 36.54
N PRO A 309 7.54 -3.10 37.68
CA PRO A 309 6.75 -2.89 38.90
C PRO A 309 6.97 -1.50 39.51
N ASP A 310 8.18 -0.94 39.35
CA ASP A 310 8.53 0.40 39.86
C ASP A 310 7.72 1.55 39.24
N PHE A 311 7.17 1.34 38.04
CA PHE A 311 6.39 2.35 37.33
C PHE A 311 4.91 1.95 37.21
N MET A 312 4.65 0.74 36.71
CA MET A 312 3.31 0.27 36.38
C MET A 312 2.62 -0.32 37.62
N THR A 313 2.13 0.55 38.49
CA THR A 313 1.43 0.18 39.75
C THR A 313 0.02 -0.34 39.52
N ASP A 314 -0.59 -0.96 40.53
CA ASP A 314 -2.01 -1.38 40.52
C ASP A 314 -2.94 -0.24 40.12
N LYS A 315 -2.64 0.98 40.58
CA LYS A 315 -3.38 2.19 40.24
C LYS A 315 -3.28 2.51 38.74
N LEU A 316 -2.13 2.27 38.10
CA LEU A 316 -2.00 2.46 36.65
C LEU A 316 -2.64 1.31 35.85
N VAL A 317 -2.65 0.08 36.36
CA VAL A 317 -3.41 -1.02 35.77
C VAL A 317 -4.91 -0.71 35.79
N GLN A 318 -5.44 -0.30 36.95
CA GLN A 318 -6.82 0.17 37.10
C GLN A 318 -7.10 1.36 36.19
N THR A 319 -6.19 2.34 36.11
CA THR A 319 -6.33 3.50 35.23
C THR A 319 -6.43 3.08 33.76
N MET A 320 -5.68 2.06 33.32
CA MET A 320 -5.80 1.52 31.96
C MET A 320 -7.16 0.86 31.74
N ALA A 321 -7.61 0.01 32.66
CA ALA A 321 -8.90 -0.66 32.57
C ALA A 321 -10.06 0.36 32.46
N VAL A 322 -10.06 1.39 33.32
CA VAL A 322 -11.03 2.51 33.26
C VAL A 322 -10.91 3.28 31.94
N SER A 323 -9.69 3.52 31.46
CA SER A 323 -9.46 4.24 30.20
C SER A 323 -9.96 3.46 28.98
N MET A 324 -9.94 2.12 29.01
CA MET A 324 -10.48 1.29 27.91
C MET A 324 -11.99 1.41 27.82
N ALA A 325 -12.71 1.23 28.94
CA ALA A 325 -14.17 1.35 28.98
C ALA A 325 -14.67 2.75 28.57
N PHE A 326 -13.88 3.80 28.81
CA PHE A 326 -14.18 5.17 28.41
C PHE A 326 -13.85 5.45 26.93
N ALA A 327 -12.65 5.11 26.48
CA ALA A 327 -12.13 5.54 25.18
C ALA A 327 -12.42 4.56 24.04
N GLY A 328 -12.60 3.27 24.33
CA GLY A 328 -12.78 2.23 23.30
C GLY A 328 -14.20 2.10 22.79
N SER A 329 -15.20 2.43 23.62
CA SER A 329 -16.63 2.28 23.32
C SER A 329 -17.17 3.44 22.48
N GLU A 330 -17.23 4.65 23.06
CA GLU A 330 -17.97 5.78 22.48
C GLU A 330 -17.43 6.22 21.11
N THR A 331 -16.11 6.32 20.95
CA THR A 331 -15.53 6.77 19.67
C THR A 331 -15.72 5.76 18.54
N THR A 332 -15.74 4.47 18.87
CA THR A 332 -15.99 3.40 17.89
C THR A 332 -17.46 3.37 17.51
N ALA A 333 -18.36 3.54 18.50
CA ALA A 333 -19.80 3.65 18.27
C ALA A 333 -20.15 4.83 17.34
N ILE A 334 -19.61 6.03 17.60
CA ILE A 334 -19.79 7.22 16.74
C ILE A 334 -19.30 6.93 15.32
N SER A 335 -18.15 6.27 15.19
CA SER A 335 -17.57 5.91 13.90
C SER A 335 -18.44 4.92 13.11
N LEU A 336 -18.92 3.87 13.76
CA LEU A 336 -19.85 2.90 13.18
C LEU A 336 -21.15 3.60 12.74
N ALA A 337 -21.72 4.43 13.63
CA ALA A 337 -22.94 5.19 13.33
C ALA A 337 -22.74 6.11 12.13
N ALA A 338 -21.62 6.81 12.04
CA ALA A 338 -21.28 7.63 10.89
C ALA A 338 -21.21 6.81 9.58
N ILE A 339 -20.55 5.65 9.61
CA ILE A 339 -20.44 4.77 8.43
C ILE A 339 -21.82 4.34 7.94
N PHE A 340 -22.66 3.79 8.82
CA PHE A 340 -24.00 3.36 8.45
C PHE A 340 -24.90 4.54 8.06
N TYR A 341 -24.82 5.67 8.75
CA TYR A 341 -25.55 6.88 8.40
C TYR A 341 -25.25 7.31 6.96
N TYR A 342 -23.97 7.41 6.58
CA TYR A 342 -23.59 7.81 5.23
C TYR A 342 -23.93 6.75 4.18
N LEU A 343 -23.80 5.46 4.50
CA LEU A 343 -24.22 4.39 3.58
C LEU A 343 -25.74 4.43 3.34
N LEU A 344 -26.55 4.54 4.39
CA LEU A 344 -28.02 4.61 4.29
C LEU A 344 -28.50 5.88 3.59
N ARG A 345 -27.82 7.02 3.81
CA ARG A 345 -28.11 8.29 3.13
C ARG A 345 -27.68 8.29 1.66
N ASN A 346 -26.79 7.38 1.26
CA ASN A 346 -26.28 7.27 -0.10
C ASN A 346 -26.52 5.85 -0.66
N PRO A 347 -27.76 5.53 -1.09
CA PRO A 347 -28.13 4.18 -1.53
C PRO A 347 -27.22 3.61 -2.63
N ARG A 348 -26.67 4.46 -3.51
CA ARG A 348 -25.72 4.03 -4.55
C ARG A 348 -24.45 3.43 -3.94
N SER A 349 -23.90 4.06 -2.92
CA SER A 349 -22.71 3.57 -2.22
C SER A 349 -23.02 2.30 -1.44
N LEU A 350 -24.19 2.21 -0.82
CA LEU A 350 -24.64 0.99 -0.15
C LEU A 350 -24.79 -0.18 -1.12
N ILE A 351 -25.47 0.02 -2.26
CA ILE A 351 -25.65 -1.00 -3.31
C ILE A 351 -24.30 -1.44 -3.86
N ARG A 352 -23.38 -0.50 -4.12
CA ARG A 352 -22.04 -0.82 -4.61
C ARG A 352 -21.23 -1.63 -3.60
N LEU A 353 -21.31 -1.28 -2.31
CA LEU A 353 -20.67 -2.05 -1.25
C LEU A 353 -21.28 -3.45 -1.13
N GLN A 354 -22.60 -3.57 -1.18
CA GLN A 354 -23.28 -4.87 -1.20
C GLN A 354 -22.89 -5.68 -2.44
N THR A 355 -22.70 -5.05 -3.60
CA THR A 355 -22.22 -5.71 -4.82
C THR A 355 -20.80 -6.26 -4.62
N GLU A 356 -19.89 -5.47 -4.06
CA GLU A 356 -18.54 -5.95 -3.71
C GLU A 356 -18.60 -7.16 -2.75
N LEU A 357 -19.46 -7.12 -1.74
CA LEU A 357 -19.65 -8.23 -0.80
C LEU A 357 -20.22 -9.47 -1.51
N ASN A 358 -21.18 -9.31 -2.40
CA ASN A 358 -21.76 -10.42 -3.16
C ASN A 358 -20.74 -11.05 -4.13
N GLU A 359 -19.96 -10.24 -4.85
CA GLU A 359 -18.88 -10.70 -5.73
C GLU A 359 -17.71 -11.34 -4.96
N ALA A 360 -17.45 -10.90 -3.74
CA ALA A 360 -16.51 -11.55 -2.85
C ALA A 360 -17.04 -12.92 -2.40
N GLY A 361 -18.33 -12.99 -2.06
CA GLY A 361 -19.02 -14.24 -1.71
C GLY A 361 -19.02 -15.25 -2.85
N SER A 362 -19.32 -14.83 -4.08
CA SER A 362 -19.32 -15.71 -5.26
C SER A 362 -17.93 -16.28 -5.59
N ARG A 363 -16.87 -15.58 -5.18
CA ARG A 363 -15.47 -16.01 -5.29
C ARG A 363 -14.99 -16.84 -4.10
N ASN A 364 -15.90 -17.26 -3.21
CA ASN A 364 -15.59 -18.00 -1.99
C ASN A 364 -14.59 -17.28 -1.08
N LEU A 365 -14.68 -15.96 -0.99
CA LEU A 365 -13.76 -15.18 -0.14
C LEU A 365 -14.00 -15.43 1.36
N PHE A 366 -15.25 -15.60 1.77
CA PHE A 366 -15.64 -15.71 3.17
C PHE A 366 -15.61 -17.16 3.67
N SER A 367 -15.25 -17.32 4.95
CA SER A 367 -15.19 -18.60 5.65
C SER A 367 -16.47 -18.94 6.42
N ASP A 368 -17.25 -17.94 6.85
CA ASP A 368 -18.49 -18.12 7.61
C ASP A 368 -19.69 -17.56 6.81
N TYR A 369 -20.47 -18.47 6.20
CA TYR A 369 -21.73 -18.15 5.50
C TYR A 369 -22.97 -18.36 6.37
N GLU A 370 -22.83 -19.08 7.48
CA GLU A 370 -23.95 -19.42 8.37
C GLU A 370 -24.35 -18.21 9.21
N THR A 371 -23.37 -17.55 9.84
CA THR A 371 -23.63 -16.38 10.68
C THR A 371 -23.45 -15.05 9.93
N GLY A 372 -22.87 -15.09 8.73
CA GLY A 372 -22.52 -13.90 7.96
C GLY A 372 -21.28 -13.15 8.48
N LEU A 373 -20.61 -13.69 9.50
CA LEU A 373 -19.41 -13.11 10.09
C LEU A 373 -18.29 -12.96 9.05
N VAL A 374 -17.62 -11.80 9.08
CA VAL A 374 -16.44 -11.48 8.29
C VAL A 374 -15.24 -11.33 9.21
N THR A 375 -14.17 -12.06 8.92
CA THR A 375 -12.90 -11.99 9.66
C THR A 375 -12.12 -10.73 9.29
N TRP A 376 -11.17 -10.34 10.13
CA TRP A 376 -10.24 -9.24 9.85
C TRP A 376 -9.50 -9.49 8.54
N GLY A 377 -8.94 -10.69 8.34
CA GLY A 377 -8.17 -11.02 7.14
C GLY A 377 -8.98 -10.97 5.85
N GLU A 378 -10.28 -11.30 5.90
CA GLU A 378 -11.20 -11.17 4.77
C GLU A 378 -11.54 -9.71 4.49
N SER A 379 -11.84 -8.92 5.54
CA SER A 379 -12.19 -7.50 5.40
C SER A 379 -11.11 -6.68 4.70
N GLN A 380 -9.83 -7.02 4.88
CA GLN A 380 -8.71 -6.30 4.25
C GLN A 380 -8.63 -6.49 2.74
N LYS A 381 -9.40 -7.42 2.17
CA LYS A 381 -9.44 -7.70 0.72
C LYS A 381 -10.60 -6.98 0.01
N LEU A 382 -11.35 -6.13 0.74
CA LEU A 382 -12.52 -5.40 0.26
C LEU A 382 -12.18 -3.90 0.08
N PRO A 383 -11.70 -3.48 -1.10
CA PRO A 383 -11.24 -2.11 -1.33
C PRO A 383 -12.35 -1.05 -1.25
N TYR A 384 -13.57 -1.36 -1.67
CA TYR A 384 -14.69 -0.42 -1.61
C TYR A 384 -15.24 -0.28 -0.19
N LEU A 385 -15.23 -1.34 0.62
CA LEU A 385 -15.46 -1.25 2.07
C LEU A 385 -14.48 -0.27 2.73
N ASP A 386 -13.17 -0.44 2.48
CA ASP A 386 -12.13 0.44 3.01
C ASP A 386 -12.36 1.90 2.59
N ALA A 387 -12.75 2.12 1.33
CA ALA A 387 -13.11 3.42 0.81
C ALA A 387 -14.32 4.05 1.52
N CYS A 388 -15.38 3.28 1.78
CA CYS A 388 -16.58 3.73 2.48
C CYS A 388 -16.27 4.14 3.93
N ILE A 389 -15.45 3.36 4.62
CA ILE A 389 -15.04 3.61 6.00
C ILE A 389 -14.17 4.87 6.07
N LYS A 390 -13.19 5.01 5.17
CA LYS A 390 -12.32 6.20 5.10
C LYS A 390 -13.09 7.47 4.81
N GLU A 391 -14.06 7.42 3.89
CA GLU A 391 -14.87 8.60 3.57
C GLU A 391 -15.78 8.99 4.74
N ALA A 392 -16.30 8.02 5.49
CA ALA A 392 -17.07 8.30 6.71
C ALA A 392 -16.19 8.96 7.79
N PHE A 393 -14.97 8.44 8.02
CA PHE A 393 -14.00 9.07 8.93
C PHE A 393 -13.59 10.47 8.49
N ARG A 394 -13.56 10.73 7.18
CA ARG A 394 -13.25 12.05 6.64
C ARG A 394 -14.37 13.03 6.96
N LEU A 395 -15.61 12.67 6.61
CA LEU A 395 -16.76 13.55 6.77
C LEU A 395 -17.25 13.70 8.21
N HIS A 396 -17.08 12.68 9.04
CA HIS A 396 -17.51 12.68 10.44
C HIS A 396 -16.46 12.02 11.35
N PRO A 397 -15.35 12.71 11.64
CA PRO A 397 -14.39 12.22 12.62
C PRO A 397 -14.99 12.29 14.03
N ALA A 398 -14.80 11.23 14.83
CA ALA A 398 -15.39 11.13 16.17
C ALA A 398 -14.91 12.23 17.14
N ALA A 399 -13.64 12.66 17.03
CA ALA A 399 -13.12 13.78 17.82
C ALA A 399 -13.40 15.12 17.11
N GLY A 400 -14.30 15.93 17.68
CA GLY A 400 -14.80 17.16 17.06
C GLY A 400 -13.98 18.43 17.28
N LEU A 401 -13.29 18.53 18.42
CA LEU A 401 -12.59 19.74 18.84
C LEU A 401 -11.12 19.77 18.40
N PRO A 402 -10.50 20.96 18.27
CA PRO A 402 -9.07 21.08 18.01
C PRO A 402 -8.24 20.31 19.05
N LEU A 403 -7.25 19.53 18.60
CA LEU A 403 -6.38 18.78 19.51
C LEU A 403 -5.30 19.71 20.10
N GLU A 404 -5.66 20.47 21.13
CA GLU A 404 -4.83 21.55 21.65
C GLU A 404 -3.43 21.15 22.16
N ARG A 405 -2.45 21.99 21.88
CA ARG A 405 -1.08 21.94 22.39
C ARG A 405 -0.64 23.31 22.85
N VAL A 406 0.27 23.35 23.81
CA VAL A 406 0.94 24.59 24.26
C VAL A 406 2.26 24.71 23.52
N VAL A 407 2.50 25.88 22.92
CA VAL A 407 3.76 26.22 22.27
C VAL A 407 4.89 26.27 23.32
N PRO A 408 6.05 25.62 23.08
CA PRO A 408 7.19 25.67 23.99
C PRO A 408 7.69 27.10 24.28
N GLU A 409 8.35 27.32 25.42
CA GLU A 409 8.80 28.66 25.85
C GLU A 409 9.57 29.47 24.79
N PRO A 410 10.50 28.91 24.00
CA PRO A 410 11.20 29.66 22.96
C PRO A 410 10.33 30.17 21.80
N GLY A 411 9.04 29.78 21.75
CA GLY A 411 8.18 29.96 20.58
C GLY A 411 8.43 28.90 19.51
N ALA A 412 7.60 28.90 18.47
CA ALA A 412 7.71 27.97 17.35
C ALA A 412 7.21 28.59 16.05
N GLU A 413 7.87 28.27 14.95
CA GLU A 413 7.37 28.58 13.60
C GLU A 413 6.37 27.50 13.16
N ILE A 414 5.11 27.90 12.95
CA ILE A 414 3.99 27.03 12.58
C ILE A 414 3.39 27.58 11.29
N ALA A 415 3.37 26.79 10.21
CA ALA A 415 2.85 27.19 8.90
C ALA A 415 3.42 28.54 8.40
N GLY A 416 4.75 28.72 8.54
CA GLY A 416 5.45 29.95 8.13
C GLY A 416 5.23 31.17 9.03
N ARG A 417 4.59 31.01 10.20
CA ARG A 417 4.35 32.09 11.16
C ARG A 417 4.98 31.78 12.51
N PHE A 418 5.68 32.75 13.10
CA PHE A 418 6.24 32.60 14.44
C PHE A 418 5.17 32.81 15.51
N VAL A 419 4.94 31.80 16.35
CA VAL A 419 3.99 31.85 17.46
C VAL A 419 4.76 31.83 18.78
N LYS A 420 4.43 32.75 19.70
CA LYS A 420 5.10 32.88 20.99
C LYS A 420 4.80 31.70 21.94
N GLY A 421 5.78 31.39 22.78
CA GLY A 421 5.64 30.37 23.83
C GLY A 421 4.46 30.62 24.77
N GLY A 422 3.85 29.53 25.24
CA GLY A 422 2.66 29.59 26.09
C GLY A 422 1.34 29.79 25.34
N THR A 423 1.35 30.08 24.03
CA THR A 423 0.13 30.13 23.21
C THR A 423 -0.45 28.73 23.03
N ILE A 424 -1.78 28.59 23.08
CA ILE A 424 -2.47 27.34 22.77
C ILE A 424 -2.71 27.27 21.26
N VAL A 425 -2.30 26.18 20.63
CA VAL A 425 -2.47 25.93 19.19
C VAL A 425 -3.08 24.56 18.95
N GLY A 426 -3.87 24.39 17.90
CA GLY A 426 -4.40 23.08 17.54
C GLY A 426 -5.00 23.04 16.14
N CYS A 427 -5.23 21.83 15.63
CA CYS A 427 -5.95 21.57 14.39
C CYS A 427 -7.17 20.71 14.68
N SER A 428 -8.26 20.94 13.95
CA SER A 428 -9.48 20.13 14.00
C SER A 428 -9.54 19.20 12.80
N ALA A 429 -9.88 17.92 13.03
CA ALA A 429 -10.08 16.96 11.96
C ALA A 429 -11.23 17.39 11.03
N TRP A 430 -12.32 17.95 11.57
CA TRP A 430 -13.44 18.48 10.79
C TRP A 430 -13.03 19.58 9.80
N VAL A 431 -12.05 20.39 10.17
CA VAL A 431 -11.53 21.47 9.32
C VAL A 431 -10.54 20.92 8.30
N ILE A 432 -9.54 20.15 8.75
CA ILE A 432 -8.51 19.56 7.87
C ILE A 432 -9.12 18.65 6.80
N HIS A 433 -10.12 17.85 7.17
CA HIS A 433 -10.78 16.91 6.28
C HIS A 433 -11.69 17.58 5.23
N ARG A 434 -11.91 18.90 5.34
CA ARG A 434 -12.67 19.72 4.38
C ARG A 434 -11.79 20.63 3.53
N ARG A 435 -10.47 20.46 3.56
CA ARG A 435 -9.55 21.18 2.67
C ARG A 435 -9.68 20.68 1.24
N THR A 436 -10.16 21.55 0.35
CA THR A 436 -10.30 21.28 -1.10
C THR A 436 -8.96 20.96 -1.76
N GLU A 437 -7.88 21.57 -1.27
CA GLU A 437 -6.51 21.35 -1.74
C GLU A 437 -6.03 19.91 -1.54
N ILE A 438 -6.58 19.21 -0.53
CA ILE A 438 -6.23 17.82 -0.23
C ILE A 438 -7.26 16.86 -0.82
N PHE A 439 -8.55 17.15 -0.59
CA PHE A 439 -9.64 16.21 -0.84
C PHE A 439 -10.47 16.52 -2.10
N GLY A 440 -10.13 17.56 -2.85
CA GLY A 440 -10.83 18.01 -4.06
C GLY A 440 -12.02 18.93 -3.77
N ASP A 441 -12.58 19.58 -4.79
CA ASP A 441 -13.65 20.58 -4.62
C ASP A 441 -14.96 20.03 -4.04
N ASP A 442 -15.18 18.72 -4.14
CA ASP A 442 -16.35 18.01 -3.64
C ASP A 442 -16.17 17.52 -2.19
N VAL A 443 -15.38 18.23 -1.37
CA VAL A 443 -15.08 17.87 0.03
C VAL A 443 -16.31 17.66 0.91
N ASN A 444 -17.45 18.24 0.57
CA ASN A 444 -18.68 18.11 1.38
C ASN A 444 -19.50 16.87 1.02
N ASP A 445 -19.18 16.22 -0.10
CA ASP A 445 -19.92 15.05 -0.61
C ASP A 445 -19.33 13.74 -0.06
N TYR A 446 -20.21 12.78 0.21
CA TYR A 446 -19.80 11.41 0.56
C TYR A 446 -19.50 10.62 -0.72
N ARG A 447 -18.22 10.56 -1.10
CA ARG A 447 -17.74 9.85 -2.29
C ARG A 447 -16.63 8.86 -1.94
N PRO A 448 -16.96 7.60 -1.58
CA PRO A 448 -15.99 6.55 -1.34
C PRO A 448 -14.96 6.39 -2.48
N GLU A 449 -15.39 6.56 -3.74
CA GLU A 449 -14.54 6.45 -4.93
C GLU A 449 -13.29 7.32 -4.90
N ARG A 450 -13.28 8.41 -4.12
CA ARG A 450 -12.11 9.27 -3.93
C ARG A 450 -10.87 8.48 -3.49
N TRP A 451 -11.08 7.43 -2.69
CA TRP A 451 -10.05 6.59 -2.09
C TRP A 451 -9.55 5.47 -3.00
N ILE A 452 -10.23 5.22 -4.12
CA ILE A 452 -9.84 4.21 -5.10
C ILE A 452 -8.98 4.90 -6.15
N PRO A 453 -7.69 4.53 -6.28
CA PRO A 453 -6.82 5.15 -7.28
C PRO A 453 -7.27 4.72 -8.68
N GLY A 454 -7.29 5.68 -9.62
CA GLY A 454 -7.34 5.38 -11.05
C GLY A 454 -6.03 4.75 -11.55
N SER A 455 -5.87 4.65 -12.87
CA SER A 455 -4.63 4.18 -13.48
C SER A 455 -3.54 5.27 -13.43
N GLY A 456 -2.32 4.89 -13.05
CA GLY A 456 -1.14 5.75 -13.09
C GLY A 456 -0.56 6.17 -11.73
N GLU A 457 0.71 6.59 -11.73
CA GLU A 457 1.46 6.95 -10.52
C GLU A 457 0.93 8.22 -9.83
N THR A 458 0.37 9.16 -10.60
CA THR A 458 -0.22 10.41 -10.09
C THR A 458 -1.42 10.14 -9.18
N GLU A 459 -2.32 9.24 -9.58
CA GLU A 459 -3.50 8.88 -8.78
C GLU A 459 -3.12 8.12 -7.51
N LEU A 460 -2.12 7.22 -7.60
CA LEU A 460 -1.56 6.56 -6.43
C LEU A 460 -0.91 7.56 -5.45
N ARG A 461 -0.25 8.60 -5.97
CA ARG A 461 0.34 9.67 -5.16
C ARG A 461 -0.74 10.52 -4.49
N ARG A 462 -1.81 10.89 -5.21
CA ARG A 462 -2.97 11.63 -4.68
C ARG A 462 -3.61 10.88 -3.50
N VAL A 463 -3.91 9.59 -3.68
CA VAL A 463 -4.50 8.77 -2.61
C VAL A 463 -3.55 8.63 -1.42
N ARG A 464 -2.24 8.46 -1.66
CA ARG A 464 -1.24 8.41 -0.57
C ARG A 464 -1.18 9.72 0.22
N GLU A 465 -1.28 10.85 -0.46
CA GLU A 465 -1.28 12.17 0.16
C GLU A 465 -2.51 12.39 1.04
N MET A 466 -3.71 12.10 0.54
CA MET A 466 -4.95 12.16 1.34
C MET A 466 -4.88 11.29 2.59
N ASN A 467 -4.39 10.04 2.46
CA ASN A 467 -4.19 9.15 3.62
C ASN A 467 -3.21 9.76 4.66
N GLY A 468 -2.22 10.52 4.22
CA GLY A 468 -1.26 11.20 5.09
C GLY A 468 -1.85 12.36 5.91
N TYR A 469 -3.00 12.89 5.48
CA TYR A 469 -3.71 14.01 6.13
C TYR A 469 -4.98 13.61 6.88
N MET A 470 -5.32 12.31 6.92
CA MET A 470 -6.35 11.77 7.79
C MET A 470 -5.94 11.90 9.26
N PHE A 471 -6.68 12.73 10.01
CA PHE A 471 -6.35 13.19 11.36
C PHE A 471 -7.36 12.75 12.44
N GLN A 472 -8.31 11.87 12.12
CA GLN A 472 -9.34 11.35 13.04
C GLN A 472 -8.76 10.61 14.25
N PHE A 473 -7.59 10.00 14.13
CA PHE A 473 -6.89 9.33 15.24
C PHE A 473 -5.77 10.18 15.86
N GLY A 474 -5.66 11.46 15.49
CA GLY A 474 -4.53 12.32 15.82
C GLY A 474 -3.24 11.93 15.07
N MET A 475 -2.12 12.52 15.48
CA MET A 475 -0.81 12.30 14.83
C MET A 475 0.35 12.26 15.84
N GLY A 476 1.46 11.64 15.43
CA GLY A 476 2.73 11.63 16.14
C GLY A 476 2.73 10.84 17.46
N PRO A 477 3.51 11.23 18.48
CA PRO A 477 3.70 10.44 19.70
C PRO A 477 2.43 10.32 20.55
N ARG A 478 1.41 11.17 20.29
CA ARG A 478 0.11 11.17 20.98
C ARG A 478 -1.02 10.59 20.12
N THR A 479 -0.72 9.89 19.02
CA THR A 479 -1.70 9.17 18.19
C THR A 479 -2.52 8.19 19.04
N CYS A 480 -3.81 8.02 18.72
CA CYS A 480 -4.70 7.09 19.41
C CYS A 480 -4.05 5.71 19.60
N ILE A 481 -4.05 5.20 20.83
CA ILE A 481 -3.47 3.89 21.16
C ILE A 481 -4.40 2.75 20.75
N GLY A 482 -5.72 2.95 20.83
CA GLY A 482 -6.75 1.97 20.48
C GLY A 482 -7.08 1.89 18.99
N LYS A 483 -6.36 2.61 18.12
CA LYS A 483 -6.64 2.69 16.67
C LYS A 483 -6.88 1.32 16.05
N ASN A 484 -6.00 0.36 16.31
CA ASN A 484 -6.08 -0.96 15.67
C ASN A 484 -7.28 -1.78 16.18
N ILE A 485 -7.64 -1.64 17.46
CA ILE A 485 -8.81 -2.33 18.05
C ILE A 485 -10.10 -1.75 17.45
N SER A 486 -10.21 -0.43 17.38
CA SER A 486 -11.36 0.24 16.76
C SER A 486 -11.52 -0.13 15.29
N LEU A 487 -10.42 -0.21 14.53
CA LEU A 487 -10.47 -0.68 13.14
C LEU A 487 -10.88 -2.15 13.05
N LEU A 488 -10.38 -3.02 13.94
CA LEU A 488 -10.80 -4.43 14.00
C LEU A 488 -12.32 -4.55 14.15
N GLU A 489 -12.91 -3.80 15.10
CA GLU A 489 -14.35 -3.76 15.33
C GLU A 489 -15.11 -3.30 14.07
N ILE A 490 -14.71 -2.17 13.51
CA ILE A 490 -15.40 -1.54 12.37
C ILE A 490 -15.35 -2.41 11.12
N TYR A 491 -14.17 -2.88 10.73
CA TYR A 491 -13.99 -3.64 9.49
C TYR A 491 -14.60 -5.03 9.56
N LYS A 492 -14.92 -5.54 10.75
CA LYS A 492 -15.65 -6.80 10.91
C LYS A 492 -17.15 -6.57 10.97
N LEU A 493 -17.62 -5.65 11.80
CA LEU A 493 -19.06 -5.46 12.00
C LEU A 493 -19.77 -4.96 10.73
N VAL A 494 -19.22 -3.95 10.05
CA VAL A 494 -19.87 -3.33 8.89
C VAL A 494 -20.20 -4.35 7.79
N PRO A 495 -19.23 -5.12 7.26
CA PRO A 495 -19.54 -6.10 6.23
C PRO A 495 -20.33 -7.31 6.78
N SER A 496 -20.16 -7.69 8.06
CA SER A 496 -20.94 -8.80 8.64
C SER A 496 -22.43 -8.45 8.72
N MET A 497 -22.76 -7.24 9.17
CA MET A 497 -24.14 -6.74 9.25
C MET A 497 -24.79 -6.65 7.87
N LEU A 498 -24.06 -6.15 6.87
CA LEU A 498 -24.56 -6.03 5.49
C LEU A 498 -24.71 -7.38 4.77
N ARG A 499 -24.02 -8.43 5.24
CA ARG A 499 -24.19 -9.80 4.76
C ARG A 499 -25.36 -10.52 5.44
N SER A 500 -25.61 -10.25 6.72
CA SER A 500 -26.65 -10.93 7.50
C SER A 500 -28.05 -10.32 7.32
N THR A 501 -28.14 -9.04 6.95
CA THR A 501 -29.42 -8.38 6.68
C THR A 501 -29.68 -8.29 5.17
N PRO A 502 -30.80 -8.86 4.65
CA PRO A 502 -31.22 -8.56 3.29
C PRO A 502 -31.51 -7.05 3.19
N PRO A 503 -31.28 -6.43 2.02
CA PRO A 503 -31.57 -5.00 1.86
C PRO A 503 -33.02 -4.73 2.25
N PRO A 504 -33.34 -3.59 2.91
CA PRO A 504 -34.74 -3.18 3.00
C PRO A 504 -35.29 -3.24 1.58
N MET A 505 -36.44 -3.90 1.39
CA MET A 505 -37.27 -3.75 0.20
C MET A 505 -37.81 -2.30 0.20
N LEU A 506 -36.93 -1.32 0.09
CA LEU A 506 -37.23 -0.14 -0.70
C LEU A 506 -37.59 -0.71 -2.05
N SER A 507 -38.88 -0.69 -2.36
CA SER A 507 -39.35 -1.19 -3.63
C SER A 507 -38.50 -0.51 -4.71
N LEU A 508 -37.81 -1.31 -5.52
CA LEU A 508 -37.09 -0.83 -6.70
C LEU A 508 -38.00 0.01 -7.61
N LYS A 509 -39.32 -0.02 -7.39
CA LYS A 509 -40.33 0.83 -8.00
C LYS A 509 -40.36 2.28 -7.49
N GLU A 510 -40.09 2.56 -6.22
CA GLU A 510 -40.15 3.93 -5.67
C GLU A 510 -38.84 4.71 -5.82
N LEU A 511 -37.72 4.01 -6.09
CA LEU A 511 -36.41 4.62 -6.38
C LEU A 511 -35.97 4.48 -7.85
N ALA A 512 -36.80 3.92 -8.72
CA ALA A 512 -36.57 3.98 -10.16
C ALA A 512 -36.86 5.39 -10.69
N ASP A 513 -35.88 6.29 -10.57
CA ASP A 513 -35.52 7.04 -11.78
C ASP A 513 -35.24 5.96 -12.84
N GLU A 514 -35.95 5.97 -13.98
CA GLU A 514 -35.75 4.97 -15.03
C GLU A 514 -34.26 4.67 -15.24
N PRO A 515 -33.87 3.38 -15.36
CA PRO A 515 -32.48 3.02 -15.58
C PRO A 515 -31.95 3.85 -16.73
N PHE A 516 -30.85 4.55 -16.48
CA PHE A 516 -30.25 5.41 -17.49
C PHE A 516 -29.93 4.53 -18.70
N ALA A 517 -30.51 4.87 -19.86
CA ALA A 517 -30.44 4.07 -21.07
C ALA A 517 -29.01 4.13 -21.67
N ASP A 518 -28.07 3.47 -21.02
CA ASP A 518 -26.63 3.46 -21.31
C ASP A 518 -26.27 2.40 -22.36
N GLY A 519 -25.28 2.67 -23.20
CA GLY A 519 -24.81 1.76 -24.25
C GLY A 519 -25.63 1.79 -25.55
N VAL A 520 -25.37 0.81 -26.42
CA VAL A 520 -25.96 0.70 -27.76
C VAL A 520 -27.33 0.00 -27.73
N GLU A 521 -28.32 0.61 -28.37
CA GLU A 521 -29.64 0.02 -28.63
C GLU A 521 -29.92 -0.03 -30.14
N ILE A 522 -30.46 -1.16 -30.60
CA ILE A 522 -30.83 -1.36 -32.01
C ILE A 522 -32.28 -0.89 -32.19
N LEU A 523 -32.47 0.22 -32.89
CA LEU A 523 -33.80 0.77 -33.19
C LEU A 523 -34.48 0.05 -34.37
N HIS A 524 -33.68 -0.34 -35.37
CA HIS A 524 -34.13 -1.11 -36.51
C HIS A 524 -33.04 -2.12 -36.90
N TYR A 525 -33.40 -3.41 -36.93
CA TYR A 525 -32.51 -4.48 -37.32
C TYR A 525 -32.87 -4.96 -38.73
N ASN A 526 -31.88 -4.99 -39.61
CA ASN A 526 -31.95 -5.64 -40.91
C ASN A 526 -30.67 -6.47 -41.08
N ARG A 527 -30.82 -7.77 -41.31
CA ARG A 527 -29.71 -8.72 -41.43
C ARG A 527 -28.86 -8.41 -42.66
N ASP A 528 -29.52 -8.07 -43.77
CA ASP A 528 -28.90 -7.79 -45.07
C ASP A 528 -28.55 -6.31 -45.24
N ALA A 529 -28.43 -5.56 -44.14
CA ALA A 529 -28.08 -4.15 -44.19
C ALA A 529 -26.69 -3.92 -44.82
N ASP A 530 -26.60 -2.92 -45.69
CA ASP A 530 -25.38 -2.46 -46.34
C ASP A 530 -24.62 -1.42 -45.48
N VAL A 531 -25.31 -0.75 -44.56
CA VAL A 531 -24.76 0.32 -43.71
C VAL A 531 -25.43 0.38 -42.33
N ASP A 532 -24.65 0.69 -41.30
CA ASP A 532 -25.14 1.01 -39.95
C ASP A 532 -25.24 2.53 -39.77
N ILE A 533 -26.35 3.03 -39.24
CA ILE A 533 -26.54 4.44 -38.87
C ILE A 533 -26.65 4.55 -37.35
N CYS A 534 -25.72 5.25 -36.71
CA CYS A 534 -25.64 5.36 -35.26
C CYS A 534 -25.96 6.78 -34.78
N PHE A 535 -27.03 6.91 -33.98
CA PHE A 535 -27.50 8.14 -33.38
C PHE A 535 -26.87 8.37 -32.00
N VAL A 536 -26.23 9.52 -31.78
CA VAL A 536 -25.54 9.86 -30.52
C VAL A 536 -26.13 11.14 -29.93
N HIS A 537 -26.76 11.05 -28.76
CA HIS A 537 -27.48 12.19 -28.18
C HIS A 537 -26.56 13.25 -27.56
N GLY A 538 -27.12 14.43 -27.29
CA GLY A 538 -26.42 15.58 -26.70
C GLY A 538 -26.59 15.75 -25.18
N LEU A 539 -26.12 16.89 -24.69
CA LEU A 539 -26.12 17.29 -23.29
C LEU A 539 -27.56 17.40 -22.72
N THR A 540 -27.77 16.99 -21.47
CA THR A 540 -29.07 16.94 -20.77
C THR A 540 -30.15 16.05 -21.40
N GLY A 541 -29.83 15.30 -22.47
CA GLY A 541 -30.71 14.33 -23.12
C GLY A 541 -30.34 12.87 -22.81
N ASN A 542 -31.12 11.94 -23.36
CA ASN A 542 -30.82 10.50 -23.37
C ASN A 542 -31.12 9.88 -24.75
N ARG A 543 -30.70 8.63 -24.98
CA ARG A 543 -30.81 7.96 -26.29
C ARG A 543 -32.23 7.74 -26.81
N ASN A 544 -33.25 7.91 -25.95
CA ASN A 544 -34.66 7.76 -26.30
C ASN A 544 -35.34 9.13 -26.47
N SER A 545 -35.23 10.01 -25.48
CA SER A 545 -35.96 11.29 -25.44
C SER A 545 -35.42 12.36 -26.40
N THR A 546 -34.13 12.30 -26.73
CA THR A 546 -33.48 13.29 -27.63
C THR A 546 -34.09 13.25 -29.02
N TRP A 547 -34.45 12.05 -29.48
CA TRP A 547 -34.97 11.80 -30.83
C TRP A 547 -36.48 11.60 -30.86
N THR A 548 -37.21 11.98 -29.81
CA THR A 548 -38.67 11.81 -29.73
C THR A 548 -39.35 13.17 -29.70
N ALA A 549 -40.21 13.45 -30.68
CA ALA A 549 -41.02 14.67 -30.70
C ALA A 549 -42.17 14.58 -29.70
N THR A 550 -42.65 15.73 -29.21
CA THR A 550 -43.76 15.80 -28.25
C THR A 550 -45.00 15.10 -28.80
N GLY A 551 -45.55 14.13 -28.06
CA GLY A 551 -46.75 13.38 -28.47
C GLY A 551 -46.49 12.13 -29.32
N GLN A 552 -45.24 11.80 -29.66
CA GLN A 552 -44.89 10.54 -30.34
C GLN A 552 -44.71 9.38 -29.34
N SER A 553 -45.03 8.16 -29.79
CA SER A 553 -44.90 6.93 -28.99
C SER A 553 -43.46 6.40 -28.88
N GLY A 554 -42.51 6.97 -29.61
CA GLY A 554 -41.11 6.54 -29.63
C GLY A 554 -40.24 7.40 -30.54
N PRO A 555 -38.93 7.12 -30.61
CA PRO A 555 -37.97 7.95 -31.32
C PRO A 555 -38.18 7.89 -32.85
N TRP A 556 -38.20 9.04 -33.52
CA TRP A 556 -38.46 9.13 -34.96
C TRP A 556 -37.46 8.35 -35.85
N PRO A 557 -36.19 8.11 -35.48
CA PRO A 557 -35.32 7.22 -36.26
C PRO A 557 -35.83 5.78 -36.34
N LYS A 558 -36.65 5.35 -35.37
CA LYS A 558 -37.33 4.05 -35.40
C LYS A 558 -38.63 4.10 -36.21
N LEU A 559 -39.36 5.21 -36.14
CA LEU A 559 -40.71 5.32 -36.71
C LEU A 559 -40.71 5.74 -38.18
N LEU A 560 -39.82 6.64 -38.60
CA LEU A 560 -39.86 7.27 -39.92
C LEU A 560 -38.81 6.71 -40.90
N LEU A 561 -37.56 6.53 -40.44
CA LEU A 561 -36.43 6.18 -41.32
C LEU A 561 -36.49 4.78 -41.98
N PRO A 562 -36.94 3.69 -41.31
CA PRO A 562 -36.89 2.36 -41.91
C PRO A 562 -37.67 2.20 -43.21
N SER A 563 -38.72 3.01 -43.40
CA SER A 563 -39.53 3.00 -44.63
C SER A 563 -38.94 3.85 -45.77
N MET A 564 -37.94 4.68 -45.48
CA MET A 564 -37.40 5.70 -46.39
C MET A 564 -35.96 5.43 -46.82
N LEU A 565 -35.22 4.63 -46.05
CA LEU A 565 -33.87 4.17 -46.36
C LEU A 565 -33.92 2.70 -46.81
N GLY A 566 -32.97 2.28 -47.65
CA GLY A 566 -32.89 0.91 -48.16
C GLY A 566 -32.44 -0.11 -47.10
N ASN A 567 -31.48 -0.96 -47.46
CA ASN A 567 -30.91 -1.98 -46.58
C ASN A 567 -30.03 -1.34 -45.49
N VAL A 568 -30.63 -0.85 -44.40
CA VAL A 568 -29.90 -0.18 -43.30
C VAL A 568 -30.19 -0.80 -41.94
N ARG A 569 -29.22 -0.71 -41.02
CA ARG A 569 -29.41 -1.02 -39.60
C ARG A 569 -29.30 0.28 -38.80
N ILE A 570 -30.26 0.56 -37.92
CA ILE A 570 -30.32 1.82 -37.17
C ILE A 570 -30.05 1.55 -35.69
N LEU A 571 -29.10 2.28 -35.13
CA LEU A 571 -28.60 2.18 -33.77
C LEU A 571 -28.75 3.54 -33.06
N THR A 572 -28.95 3.53 -31.75
CA THR A 572 -28.84 4.72 -30.89
C THR A 572 -27.90 4.41 -29.72
N TYR A 573 -27.06 5.37 -29.35
CA TYR A 573 -26.11 5.24 -28.24
C TYR A 573 -26.49 6.20 -27.12
N GLY A 574 -26.51 5.67 -25.89
CA GLY A 574 -26.73 6.47 -24.69
C GLY A 574 -25.51 6.52 -23.79
N TYR A 575 -25.26 7.69 -23.20
CA TYR A 575 -24.21 7.94 -22.22
C TYR A 575 -24.64 9.06 -21.28
N ASP A 576 -24.25 9.03 -20.01
CA ASP A 576 -24.77 10.01 -19.03
C ASP A 576 -24.28 11.44 -19.31
N ALA A 577 -25.12 12.21 -19.99
CA ALA A 577 -24.87 13.58 -20.42
C ALA A 577 -25.63 14.62 -19.56
N TYR A 578 -26.22 14.22 -18.42
CA TYR A 578 -26.99 15.15 -17.58
C TYR A 578 -26.07 16.10 -16.81
N ILE A 579 -26.23 17.41 -17.02
CA ILE A 579 -25.50 18.43 -16.25
C ILE A 579 -26.03 18.52 -14.82
N VAL A 580 -27.36 18.52 -14.65
CA VAL A 580 -28.02 18.74 -13.35
C VAL A 580 -29.10 17.68 -13.15
N ARG A 581 -28.91 16.76 -12.22
CA ARG A 581 -29.87 15.67 -11.93
C ARG A 581 -30.26 15.67 -10.46
N LYS A 582 -31.50 15.23 -10.16
CA LYS A 582 -31.96 15.00 -8.76
C LYS A 582 -31.14 13.91 -8.05
N SER A 583 -30.45 13.08 -8.82
CA SER A 583 -29.52 12.04 -8.39
C SER A 583 -28.10 12.33 -8.91
N VAL A 584 -27.07 11.55 -8.55
CA VAL A 584 -25.66 11.85 -8.91
C VAL A 584 -25.45 11.76 -10.44
N ALA A 585 -25.00 12.84 -11.07
CA ALA A 585 -24.58 12.87 -12.47
C ALA A 585 -23.22 12.15 -12.63
N SER A 586 -22.99 11.46 -13.75
CA SER A 586 -21.71 10.83 -14.07
C SER A 586 -20.54 11.83 -13.99
N ILE A 587 -19.37 11.35 -13.58
CA ILE A 587 -18.11 12.13 -13.53
C ILE A 587 -17.24 11.94 -14.79
N ASN A 588 -17.69 11.11 -15.73
CA ASN A 588 -16.94 10.83 -16.96
C ASN A 588 -16.72 12.12 -17.76
N GLY A 589 -15.48 12.31 -18.22
CA GLY A 589 -15.14 13.39 -19.14
C GLY A 589 -15.49 13.04 -20.59
N LEU A 590 -15.25 13.98 -21.50
CA LEU A 590 -15.48 13.77 -22.93
C LEU A 590 -14.72 12.54 -23.48
N SER A 591 -13.46 12.35 -23.07
CA SER A 591 -12.65 11.20 -23.50
C SER A 591 -13.18 9.86 -22.99
N ASP A 592 -13.75 9.83 -21.79
CA ASP A 592 -14.26 8.58 -21.19
C ASP A 592 -15.54 8.13 -21.91
N HIS A 593 -16.44 9.08 -22.19
CA HIS A 593 -17.63 8.80 -23.02
C HIS A 593 -17.26 8.36 -24.44
N ALA A 594 -16.20 8.92 -25.02
CA ALA A 594 -15.71 8.52 -26.35
C ALA A 594 -15.13 7.10 -26.38
N LYS A 595 -14.37 6.72 -25.33
CA LYS A 595 -13.86 5.34 -25.19
C LYS A 595 -14.99 4.33 -25.01
N ASN A 596 -15.99 4.67 -24.21
CA ASN A 596 -17.16 3.80 -24.02
C ASN A 596 -17.94 3.64 -25.32
N LEU A 597 -18.22 4.73 -26.05
CA LEU A 597 -18.86 4.64 -27.38
C LEU A 597 -18.08 3.73 -28.33
N LEU A 598 -16.75 3.86 -28.39
CA LEU A 598 -15.88 3.02 -29.22
C LEU A 598 -16.01 1.54 -28.84
N ASN A 599 -15.88 1.22 -27.56
CA ASN A 599 -15.93 -0.17 -27.07
C ASN A 599 -17.32 -0.79 -27.24
N ASP A 600 -18.38 -0.08 -26.85
CA ASP A 600 -19.74 -0.61 -26.90
C ASP A 600 -20.20 -0.86 -28.33
N LEU A 601 -19.89 0.07 -29.26
CA LEU A 601 -20.28 -0.05 -30.66
C LEU A 601 -19.51 -1.16 -31.39
N THR A 602 -18.21 -1.28 -31.15
CA THR A 602 -17.39 -2.35 -31.75
C THR A 602 -17.76 -3.72 -31.20
N THR A 603 -18.04 -3.82 -29.89
CA THR A 603 -18.53 -5.06 -29.26
C THR A 603 -19.88 -5.48 -29.83
N ASN A 604 -20.83 -4.55 -29.98
CA ASN A 604 -22.13 -4.83 -30.55
C ASN A 604 -22.04 -5.31 -32.01
N ARG A 605 -21.12 -4.72 -32.80
CA ARG A 605 -20.88 -5.09 -34.19
C ARG A 605 -20.16 -6.43 -34.34
N ALA A 606 -19.21 -6.73 -33.46
CA ALA A 606 -18.55 -8.03 -33.40
C ALA A 606 -19.53 -9.16 -33.03
N GLY A 607 -20.39 -8.92 -32.03
CA GLY A 607 -21.43 -9.88 -31.64
C GLY A 607 -22.50 -10.15 -32.71
N SER A 608 -22.56 -9.32 -33.76
CA SER A 608 -23.48 -9.48 -34.89
C SER A 608 -22.79 -9.93 -36.19
N ASP A 609 -21.47 -10.21 -36.16
CA ASP A 609 -20.63 -10.55 -37.32
C ASP A 609 -20.65 -9.51 -38.48
N VAL A 610 -20.74 -8.22 -38.13
CA VAL A 610 -20.82 -7.10 -39.11
C VAL A 610 -19.70 -6.07 -38.93
N SER A 611 -18.57 -6.48 -38.36
CA SER A 611 -17.46 -5.58 -37.98
C SER A 611 -16.91 -4.73 -39.13
N SER A 612 -17.00 -5.20 -40.38
CA SER A 612 -16.50 -4.52 -41.59
C SER A 612 -17.54 -3.64 -42.31
N ARG A 613 -18.79 -3.60 -41.84
CA ARG A 613 -19.88 -2.87 -42.51
C ARG A 613 -19.70 -1.34 -42.39
N PRO A 614 -19.91 -0.55 -43.45
CA PRO A 614 -19.91 0.92 -43.37
C PRO A 614 -20.76 1.48 -42.21
N VAL A 615 -20.30 2.59 -41.60
CA VAL A 615 -20.99 3.30 -40.50
C VAL A 615 -21.17 4.78 -40.84
N ILE A 616 -22.36 5.30 -40.56
CA ILE A 616 -22.69 6.73 -40.57
C ILE A 616 -23.10 7.16 -39.17
N PHE A 617 -22.56 8.27 -38.65
CA PHE A 617 -22.96 8.85 -37.37
C PHE A 617 -23.93 10.03 -37.57
N VAL A 618 -24.94 10.12 -36.70
CA VAL A 618 -25.79 11.32 -36.55
C VAL A 618 -25.71 11.75 -35.09
N ALA A 619 -25.02 12.85 -34.83
CA ALA A 619 -24.65 13.24 -33.47
C ALA A 619 -25.16 14.63 -33.12
N HIS A 620 -25.78 14.78 -31.94
CA HIS A 620 -26.35 16.05 -31.47
C HIS A 620 -25.49 16.70 -30.39
N SER A 621 -25.25 18.00 -30.50
CA SER A 621 -24.57 18.82 -29.48
C SER A 621 -23.27 18.16 -28.97
N LEU A 622 -23.11 17.97 -27.64
CA LEU A 622 -21.97 17.29 -27.02
C LEU A 622 -21.69 15.89 -27.60
N GLY A 623 -22.72 15.17 -28.05
CA GLY A 623 -22.58 13.86 -28.68
C GLY A 623 -21.73 13.89 -29.95
N GLY A 624 -21.70 15.03 -30.65
CA GLY A 624 -20.79 15.25 -31.78
C GLY A 624 -19.32 15.30 -31.37
N LEU A 625 -19.01 15.89 -30.21
CA LEU A 625 -17.65 15.90 -29.67
C LEU A 625 -17.24 14.49 -29.19
N VAL A 626 -18.17 13.74 -28.59
CA VAL A 626 -17.95 12.34 -28.17
C VAL A 626 -17.65 11.47 -29.39
N CYS A 627 -18.46 11.59 -30.45
CA CYS A 627 -18.26 10.88 -31.72
C CYS A 627 -16.91 11.23 -32.36
N LYS A 628 -16.57 12.52 -32.38
CA LYS A 628 -15.31 13.04 -32.93
C LYS A 628 -14.08 12.43 -32.24
N GLU A 629 -14.07 12.40 -30.92
CA GLU A 629 -12.98 11.80 -30.15
C GLU A 629 -12.97 10.27 -30.29
N ALA A 630 -14.13 9.60 -30.38
CA ALA A 630 -14.20 8.16 -30.56
C ALA A 630 -13.58 7.71 -31.90
N VAL A 631 -13.83 8.45 -32.99
CA VAL A 631 -13.22 8.20 -34.31
C VAL A 631 -11.70 8.42 -34.28
N LEU A 632 -11.24 9.48 -33.59
CA LEU A 632 -9.81 9.75 -33.41
C LEU A 632 -9.10 8.68 -32.58
N LEU A 633 -9.75 8.18 -31.52
CA LEU A 633 -9.24 7.09 -30.68
C LEU A 633 -9.20 5.77 -31.46
N SER A 634 -10.21 5.48 -32.26
CA SER A 634 -10.26 4.30 -33.13
C SER A 634 -9.11 4.30 -34.15
N ARG A 635 -8.88 5.42 -34.82
CA ARG A 635 -7.82 5.57 -35.83
C ARG A 635 -6.44 5.12 -35.32
N ASN A 636 -6.12 5.50 -34.08
CA ASN A 636 -4.82 5.25 -33.46
C ASN A 636 -4.81 4.00 -32.58
N ASN A 637 -5.84 3.17 -32.63
CA ASN A 637 -5.97 2.02 -31.74
C ASN A 637 -5.08 0.84 -32.22
N PRO A 638 -4.27 0.21 -31.34
CA PRO A 638 -3.44 -0.94 -31.71
C PRO A 638 -4.27 -2.20 -32.02
N GLU A 639 -5.47 -2.32 -31.44
CA GLU A 639 -6.31 -3.50 -31.60
C GLU A 639 -7.10 -3.43 -32.92
N PRO A 640 -7.00 -4.44 -33.81
CA PRO A 640 -7.64 -4.41 -35.12
C PRO A 640 -9.16 -4.23 -35.06
N HIS A 641 -9.83 -4.82 -34.06
CA HIS A 641 -11.28 -4.74 -33.91
C HIS A 641 -11.78 -3.35 -33.50
N LEU A 642 -10.99 -2.61 -32.71
CA LEU A 642 -11.29 -1.22 -32.33
C LEU A 642 -10.90 -0.24 -33.45
N ARG A 643 -9.81 -0.51 -34.17
CA ARG A 643 -9.41 0.27 -35.36
C ARG A 643 -10.45 0.18 -36.49
N GLY A 644 -11.14 -0.96 -36.58
CA GLY A 644 -12.17 -1.20 -37.58
C GLY A 644 -13.28 -0.13 -37.60
N LEU A 645 -13.60 0.53 -36.47
CA LEU A 645 -14.62 1.59 -36.47
C LEU A 645 -14.19 2.79 -37.34
N PHE A 646 -12.94 3.24 -37.23
CA PHE A 646 -12.39 4.28 -38.08
C PHE A 646 -12.47 3.87 -39.54
N ASP A 647 -12.03 2.66 -39.89
CA ASP A 647 -12.03 2.15 -41.28
C ASP A 647 -13.44 2.04 -41.90
N CYS A 648 -14.42 1.70 -41.07
CA CYS A 648 -15.81 1.58 -41.47
C CYS A 648 -16.55 2.93 -41.52
N THR A 649 -16.05 3.98 -40.87
CA THR A 649 -16.73 5.28 -40.85
C THR A 649 -16.70 5.93 -42.24
N LYS A 650 -17.90 6.18 -42.80
CA LYS A 650 -18.10 6.80 -44.12
C LYS A 650 -18.68 8.21 -44.06
N GLY A 651 -19.44 8.54 -43.01
CA GLY A 651 -19.98 9.89 -42.85
C GLY A 651 -20.37 10.26 -41.42
N ILE A 652 -20.37 11.56 -41.12
CA ILE A 652 -20.76 12.12 -39.82
C ILE A 652 -21.66 13.34 -40.04
N VAL A 653 -22.87 13.30 -39.49
CA VAL A 653 -23.76 14.46 -39.40
C VAL A 653 -23.64 15.08 -38.01
N PHE A 654 -23.30 16.36 -37.94
CA PHE A 654 -23.26 17.14 -36.71
C PHE A 654 -24.51 18.01 -36.60
N MET A 655 -25.31 17.80 -35.56
CA MET A 655 -26.53 18.58 -35.27
C MET A 655 -26.24 19.54 -34.11
N GLY A 656 -25.91 20.80 -34.41
CA GLY A 656 -25.64 21.82 -33.39
C GLY A 656 -24.42 21.51 -32.50
N THR A 657 -23.38 20.84 -33.02
CA THR A 657 -22.19 20.48 -32.23
C THR A 657 -21.29 21.70 -32.00
N PRO A 658 -20.93 22.06 -30.75
CA PRO A 658 -20.11 23.23 -30.47
C PRO A 658 -18.61 22.95 -30.72
N HIS A 659 -18.19 22.97 -31.99
CA HIS A 659 -16.82 22.67 -32.41
C HIS A 659 -15.75 23.62 -31.85
N ARG A 660 -16.11 24.86 -31.49
CA ARG A 660 -15.22 25.90 -30.94
C ARG A 660 -15.62 26.35 -29.52
N GLY A 661 -16.51 25.61 -28.85
CA GLY A 661 -17.13 25.99 -27.57
C GLY A 661 -18.31 26.95 -27.74
N SER A 662 -19.08 27.20 -26.68
CA SER A 662 -20.26 28.08 -26.69
C SER A 662 -20.36 28.84 -25.37
N TRP A 663 -20.49 30.18 -25.41
CA TRP A 663 -20.40 31.03 -24.22
C TRP A 663 -21.54 30.86 -23.18
N MET A 664 -21.15 31.21 -21.96
CA MET A 664 -21.74 31.14 -20.63
C MET A 664 -22.05 32.56 -20.09
N ALA A 665 -23.19 33.17 -20.43
CA ALA A 665 -23.63 34.43 -19.78
C ALA A 665 -24.88 34.24 -18.90
N ASP A 666 -25.78 33.33 -19.26
CA ASP A 666 -27.13 33.33 -18.65
C ASP A 666 -27.47 32.09 -17.82
N TRP A 667 -26.74 30.98 -17.93
CA TRP A 667 -26.99 29.79 -17.08
C TRP A 667 -26.53 29.97 -15.62
N ALA A 668 -25.51 30.79 -15.37
CA ALA A 668 -25.05 31.13 -14.03
C ALA A 668 -26.04 32.03 -13.24
N LYS A 669 -27.05 32.59 -13.92
CA LYS A 669 -28.06 33.48 -13.33
C LYS A 669 -29.30 32.76 -12.82
N ILE A 670 -29.41 31.44 -12.99
CA ILE A 670 -30.53 30.66 -12.43
C ILE A 670 -30.22 30.39 -10.95
N PRO A 671 -30.94 31.01 -9.99
CA PRO A 671 -30.72 30.76 -8.58
C PRO A 671 -31.03 29.30 -8.28
N ALA A 672 -30.12 28.59 -7.60
CA ALA A 672 -30.36 27.21 -7.15
C ALA A 672 -31.61 27.07 -6.27
N SER A 673 -32.10 28.18 -5.71
CA SER A 673 -33.33 28.27 -4.90
C SER A 673 -34.64 28.23 -5.71
N THR A 674 -34.64 28.49 -7.02
CA THR A 674 -35.88 28.52 -7.83
C THR A 674 -36.33 27.13 -8.32
N LEU A 675 -35.51 26.08 -8.12
CA LEU A 675 -35.79 24.71 -8.57
C LEU A 675 -36.00 23.69 -7.44
N GLY A 676 -36.08 24.14 -6.19
CA GLY A 676 -36.70 23.41 -5.07
C GLY A 676 -36.17 22.01 -4.72
N ILE A 677 -35.01 21.58 -5.22
CA ILE A 677 -34.43 20.24 -4.97
C ILE A 677 -32.89 20.31 -5.05
N VAL A 678 -32.19 19.71 -4.08
CA VAL A 678 -30.72 19.58 -4.07
C VAL A 678 -30.28 18.70 -5.25
N LYS A 679 -29.49 19.25 -6.20
CA LYS A 679 -29.04 18.54 -7.41
C LYS A 679 -27.51 18.53 -7.53
N SER A 680 -26.95 17.40 -7.96
CA SER A 680 -25.52 17.27 -8.30
C SER A 680 -25.26 17.82 -9.70
N THR A 681 -24.08 18.43 -9.92
CA THR A 681 -23.72 19.06 -11.20
C THR A 681 -22.42 18.49 -11.78
N ASN A 682 -22.40 18.02 -13.04
CA ASN A 682 -21.15 17.59 -13.69
C ASN A 682 -20.34 18.82 -14.18
N ARG A 683 -19.37 19.25 -13.36
CA ARG A 683 -18.53 20.43 -13.65
C ARG A 683 -17.47 20.20 -14.74
N PHE A 684 -17.09 18.95 -15.05
CA PHE A 684 -16.08 18.65 -16.07
C PHE A 684 -16.61 18.86 -17.49
N LEU A 685 -17.83 18.37 -17.78
CA LEU A 685 -18.48 18.63 -19.06
C LEU A 685 -18.83 20.12 -19.23
N LEU A 686 -19.16 20.81 -18.14
CA LEU A 686 -19.38 22.27 -18.15
C LEU A 686 -18.10 23.04 -18.49
N LYS A 687 -16.97 22.69 -17.88
CA LYS A 687 -15.68 23.37 -18.10
C LYS A 687 -15.14 23.19 -19.52
N ILE A 688 -15.31 22.01 -20.13
CA ILE A 688 -14.87 21.73 -21.52
C ILE A 688 -15.69 22.54 -22.55
N LEU A 689 -16.92 22.93 -22.21
CA LEU A 689 -17.80 23.71 -23.09
C LEU A 689 -17.59 25.23 -22.95
N GLU A 690 -16.77 25.68 -22.00
CA GLU A 690 -16.32 27.07 -21.90
C GLU A 690 -15.55 27.46 -23.18
N THR A 691 -15.72 28.70 -23.62
CA THR A 691 -15.02 29.22 -24.80
C THR A 691 -13.51 29.24 -24.52
N ASP A 692 -12.68 28.84 -25.50
CA ASP A 692 -11.21 28.77 -25.43
C ASP A 692 -10.58 27.60 -24.62
N ASP A 693 -11.30 26.48 -24.43
CA ASP A 693 -10.71 25.27 -23.85
C ASP A 693 -9.65 24.63 -24.78
N ALA A 694 -8.43 24.49 -24.26
CA ALA A 694 -7.29 23.95 -25.01
C ALA A 694 -7.48 22.48 -25.43
N TYR A 695 -8.25 21.70 -24.69
CA TYR A 695 -8.53 20.31 -25.04
C TYR A 695 -9.54 20.22 -26.18
N LEU A 696 -10.60 21.05 -26.18
CA LEU A 696 -11.56 21.12 -27.28
C LEU A 696 -10.88 21.59 -28.58
N GLN A 697 -10.00 22.58 -28.49
CA GLN A 697 -9.18 23.04 -29.62
C GLN A 697 -8.27 21.91 -30.15
N SER A 698 -7.63 21.14 -29.27
CA SER A 698 -6.82 19.97 -29.65
C SER A 698 -7.63 18.87 -30.35
N VAL A 699 -8.83 18.55 -29.86
CA VAL A 699 -9.75 17.60 -30.53
C VAL A 699 -10.13 18.11 -31.92
N GLN A 700 -10.37 19.42 -32.03
CA GLN A 700 -10.69 20.07 -33.30
C GLN A 700 -9.55 19.96 -34.32
N ASP A 701 -8.33 20.29 -33.91
CA ASP A 701 -7.14 20.29 -34.78
C ASP A 701 -6.75 18.88 -35.24
N ARG A 702 -6.78 17.90 -34.33
CA ARG A 702 -6.49 16.49 -34.66
C ARG A 702 -7.46 15.93 -35.68
N PHE A 703 -8.75 16.25 -35.57
CA PHE A 703 -9.75 15.83 -36.54
C PHE A 703 -9.57 16.51 -37.89
N TRP A 704 -9.20 17.80 -37.90
CA TRP A 704 -8.86 18.49 -39.14
C TRP A 704 -7.66 17.85 -39.85
N SER A 705 -6.61 17.52 -39.11
CA SER A 705 -5.45 16.80 -39.67
C SER A 705 -5.88 15.48 -40.29
N MET A 706 -6.68 14.70 -39.56
CA MET A 706 -7.19 13.42 -40.03
C MET A 706 -7.98 13.53 -41.33
N ILE A 707 -8.91 14.48 -41.42
CA ILE A 707 -9.73 14.69 -42.61
C ILE A 707 -8.87 15.08 -43.83
N ARG A 708 -7.90 15.98 -43.65
CA ARG A 708 -7.00 16.41 -44.74
C ARG A 708 -6.13 15.25 -45.22
N GLU A 709 -5.59 14.45 -44.30
CA GLU A 709 -4.79 13.27 -44.63
C GLU A 709 -5.59 12.22 -45.40
N LEU A 710 -6.85 12.00 -45.02
CA LEU A 710 -7.76 11.11 -45.74
C LEU A 710 -8.01 11.59 -47.17
N GLN A 711 -8.30 12.88 -47.35
CA GLN A 711 -8.47 13.48 -48.68
C GLN A 711 -7.22 13.33 -49.54
N MET A 712 -6.03 13.55 -48.99
CA MET A 712 -4.76 13.32 -49.69
C MET A 712 -4.55 11.85 -50.07
N ALA A 713 -5.02 10.92 -49.23
CA ALA A 713 -4.95 9.48 -49.49
C ALA A 713 -6.08 8.94 -50.39
N GLY A 714 -6.93 9.81 -50.95
CA GLY A 714 -8.05 9.42 -51.83
C GLY A 714 -9.24 8.78 -51.11
N ARG A 715 -9.30 8.83 -49.78
CA ARG A 715 -10.42 8.35 -48.96
C ARG A 715 -11.21 9.53 -48.42
N VAL A 716 -12.53 9.54 -48.59
CA VAL A 716 -13.38 10.64 -48.11
C VAL A 716 -14.28 10.15 -46.98
N ILE A 717 -14.30 10.91 -45.86
CA ILE A 717 -15.37 10.85 -44.86
C ILE A 717 -16.26 12.06 -45.12
N GLU A 718 -17.53 11.81 -45.41
CA GLU A 718 -18.52 12.85 -45.65
C GLU A 718 -18.92 13.53 -44.35
N VAL A 719 -18.99 14.86 -44.32
CA VAL A 719 -19.40 15.61 -43.12
C VAL A 719 -20.43 16.66 -43.51
N THR A 720 -21.53 16.72 -42.75
CA THR A 720 -22.56 17.76 -42.88
C THR A 720 -22.90 18.34 -41.52
N CYS A 721 -22.90 19.66 -41.40
CA CYS A 721 -23.19 20.38 -40.16
C CYS A 721 -24.57 21.04 -40.24
N PHE A 722 -25.37 20.91 -39.18
CA PHE A 722 -26.64 21.59 -39.02
C PHE A 722 -26.58 22.59 -37.86
N PHE A 723 -27.22 23.76 -38.02
CA PHE A 723 -27.28 24.79 -36.98
C PHE A 723 -28.72 25.31 -36.80
N GLU A 724 -29.03 25.78 -35.58
CA GLU A 724 -30.34 26.30 -35.20
C GLU A 724 -30.58 27.74 -35.70
N GLU A 725 -31.84 28.11 -35.97
CA GLU A 725 -32.24 29.48 -36.34
C GLU A 725 -32.98 30.22 -35.21
N LEU A 726 -33.61 29.49 -34.28
CA LEU A 726 -34.44 30.08 -33.23
C LEU A 726 -33.74 30.03 -31.87
N PRO A 727 -33.80 31.09 -31.06
CA PRO A 727 -33.25 31.07 -29.71
C PRO A 727 -34.09 30.20 -28.75
N VAL A 728 -33.45 29.70 -27.68
CA VAL A 728 -34.14 29.12 -26.54
C VAL A 728 -34.62 30.25 -25.61
N ALA A 729 -35.90 30.23 -25.22
CA ALA A 729 -36.50 31.24 -24.36
C ALA A 729 -35.72 31.39 -23.03
N GLY A 730 -35.24 32.60 -22.73
CA GLY A 730 -34.44 32.90 -21.54
C GLY A 730 -32.94 32.58 -21.61
N VAL A 731 -32.46 31.96 -22.71
CA VAL A 731 -31.06 31.52 -22.87
C VAL A 731 -30.40 32.07 -24.14
N GLY A 732 -31.16 32.49 -25.16
CA GLY A 732 -30.62 32.95 -26.45
C GLY A 732 -30.32 31.79 -27.41
N ILE A 733 -29.52 32.03 -28.47
CA ILE A 733 -29.05 30.96 -29.37
C ILE A 733 -28.08 30.07 -28.57
N GLY A 734 -28.35 28.76 -28.53
CA GLY A 734 -27.60 27.78 -27.73
C GLY A 734 -26.19 27.51 -28.25
N VAL A 735 -25.99 27.42 -29.57
CA VAL A 735 -24.66 27.29 -30.20
C VAL A 735 -24.54 28.26 -31.40
N PRO A 736 -23.60 29.22 -31.37
CA PRO A 736 -23.39 30.14 -32.50
C PRO A 736 -23.05 29.39 -33.79
N LYS A 737 -23.54 29.89 -34.95
CA LYS A 737 -23.32 29.28 -36.27
C LYS A 737 -21.84 28.96 -36.54
N ASP A 738 -20.94 29.87 -36.17
CA ASP A 738 -19.49 29.71 -36.40
C ASP A 738 -18.87 28.61 -35.53
N SER A 739 -19.51 28.26 -34.40
CA SER A 739 -19.14 27.09 -33.62
C SER A 739 -19.90 25.83 -34.04
N ALA A 740 -21.10 25.94 -34.63
CA ALA A 740 -21.89 24.80 -35.09
C ALA A 740 -21.46 24.24 -36.46
N THR A 741 -20.50 24.89 -37.13
CA THR A 741 -20.09 24.59 -38.50
C THR A 741 -18.59 24.35 -38.63
N LEU A 742 -18.20 23.61 -39.66
CA LEU A 742 -16.80 23.33 -40.02
C LEU A 742 -16.50 23.98 -41.38
N GLU A 743 -15.47 24.83 -41.44
CA GLU A 743 -15.03 25.49 -42.67
C GLU A 743 -14.72 24.45 -43.76
N SER A 744 -15.25 24.60 -44.98
CA SER A 744 -15.13 23.64 -46.11
C SER A 744 -16.14 22.48 -46.16
N TYR A 745 -17.10 22.40 -45.23
CA TYR A 745 -18.20 21.44 -45.28
C TYR A 745 -19.58 22.12 -45.36
N ASN A 746 -20.58 21.37 -45.83
CA ASN A 746 -21.92 21.91 -46.02
C ASN A 746 -22.56 22.26 -44.66
N ALA A 747 -23.13 23.47 -44.57
CA ALA A 747 -23.80 23.98 -43.37
C ALA A 747 -25.27 24.25 -43.67
N ILE A 748 -26.17 23.53 -43.01
CA ILE A 748 -27.60 23.55 -43.28
C ILE A 748 -28.34 24.08 -42.05
N SER A 749 -29.19 25.10 -42.21
CA SER A 749 -29.98 25.62 -41.10
C SER A 749 -31.20 24.74 -40.78
N ILE A 750 -31.71 24.80 -39.55
CA ILE A 750 -33.00 24.22 -39.15
C ILE A 750 -33.79 25.27 -38.39
N HIS A 751 -35.03 25.52 -38.82
CA HIS A 751 -35.96 26.45 -38.18
C HIS A 751 -36.54 25.89 -36.87
N ALA A 752 -35.67 25.70 -35.89
CA ALA A 752 -35.96 25.23 -34.54
C ALA A 752 -34.91 25.80 -33.58
N ASN A 753 -35.16 25.67 -32.28
CA ASN A 753 -34.14 25.92 -31.25
C ASN A 753 -33.31 24.66 -30.97
N HIS A 754 -32.25 24.80 -30.19
CA HIS A 754 -31.18 23.80 -30.04
C HIS A 754 -31.67 22.41 -29.60
N SER A 755 -32.66 22.37 -28.71
CA SER A 755 -33.24 21.12 -28.20
C SER A 755 -34.30 20.51 -29.12
N ASN A 756 -34.95 21.33 -29.96
CA ASN A 756 -35.99 20.89 -30.87
C ASN A 756 -35.49 20.61 -32.30
N MET A 757 -34.28 21.03 -32.67
CA MET A 757 -33.72 20.81 -34.02
C MET A 757 -33.52 19.32 -34.39
N VAL A 758 -33.64 18.42 -33.42
CA VAL A 758 -33.50 16.95 -33.57
C VAL A 758 -34.81 16.19 -33.31
N LYS A 759 -35.95 16.88 -33.16
CA LYS A 759 -37.24 16.29 -32.78
C LYS A 759 -38.27 16.41 -33.89
N PHE A 760 -38.18 15.56 -34.90
CA PHE A 760 -39.09 15.56 -36.05
C PHE A 760 -40.37 14.76 -35.75
N SER A 761 -41.52 15.41 -35.88
CA SER A 761 -42.84 14.81 -35.65
C SER A 761 -43.42 14.17 -36.92
N SER A 762 -43.04 14.67 -38.11
CA SER A 762 -43.53 14.21 -39.41
C SER A 762 -42.45 14.25 -40.49
N VAL A 763 -42.63 13.41 -41.53
CA VAL A 763 -41.78 13.38 -42.73
C VAL A 763 -41.88 14.67 -43.56
N ASP A 764 -42.90 15.49 -43.32
CA ASP A 764 -43.11 16.74 -44.05
C ASP A 764 -42.26 17.91 -43.57
N GLU A 765 -41.64 17.78 -42.40
CA GLU A 765 -40.81 18.83 -41.83
C GLU A 765 -39.54 19.07 -42.65
N ASN A 766 -39.26 20.35 -42.95
CA ASN A 766 -38.11 20.73 -43.78
C ASN A 766 -36.77 20.30 -43.18
N GLY A 767 -36.63 20.32 -41.84
CA GLY A 767 -35.43 19.83 -41.16
C GLY A 767 -35.20 18.33 -41.38
N PHE A 768 -36.27 17.53 -41.29
CA PHE A 768 -36.22 16.10 -41.57
C PHE A 768 -35.88 15.82 -43.03
N LYS A 769 -36.53 16.50 -43.99
CA LYS A 769 -36.27 16.37 -45.44
C LYS A 769 -34.80 16.67 -45.78
N ARG A 770 -34.21 17.69 -45.16
CA ARG A 770 -32.80 18.06 -45.35
C ARG A 770 -31.85 16.98 -44.81
N LEU A 771 -32.10 16.46 -43.61
CA LEU A 771 -31.31 15.36 -43.04
C LEU A 771 -31.44 14.06 -43.87
N LEU A 772 -32.67 13.71 -44.25
CA LEU A 772 -32.95 12.53 -45.06
C LEU A 772 -32.27 12.59 -46.42
N GLY A 773 -32.26 13.76 -47.07
CA GLY A 773 -31.56 13.95 -48.35
C GLY A 773 -30.05 13.64 -48.27
N GLU A 774 -29.40 14.00 -47.17
CA GLU A 774 -27.99 13.69 -46.93
C GLU A 774 -27.78 12.19 -46.70
N LEU A 775 -28.61 11.56 -45.86
CA LEU A 775 -28.54 10.11 -45.59
C LEU A 775 -28.80 9.27 -46.84
N LEU A 776 -29.80 9.62 -47.66
CA LEU A 776 -30.09 8.95 -48.94
C LEU A 776 -28.92 9.08 -49.93
N ARG A 777 -28.32 10.28 -50.00
CA ARG A 777 -27.17 10.54 -50.88
C ARG A 777 -25.97 9.68 -50.49
N TRP A 778 -25.69 9.54 -49.19
CA TRP A 778 -24.56 8.74 -48.71
C TRP A 778 -24.83 7.24 -48.80
N GLU A 779 -26.04 6.78 -48.47
CA GLU A 779 -26.47 5.38 -48.62
C GLU A 779 -26.34 4.92 -50.08
N SER A 780 -26.85 5.70 -51.03
CA SER A 780 -26.74 5.36 -52.45
C SER A 780 -25.29 5.29 -52.94
N ARG A 781 -24.38 6.15 -52.45
CA ARG A 781 -22.95 6.10 -52.81
C ARG A 781 -22.28 4.84 -52.26
N ILE A 782 -22.56 4.49 -51.00
CA ILE A 782 -22.01 3.30 -50.35
C ILE A 782 -22.47 2.05 -51.10
N ARG A 783 -23.77 1.94 -51.41
CA ARG A 783 -24.33 0.81 -52.17
C ARG A 783 -23.71 0.68 -53.56
N ASN A 784 -23.56 1.79 -54.30
CA ASN A 784 -22.97 1.78 -55.64
C ASN A 784 -21.45 1.45 -55.63
N SER A 785 -20.75 1.70 -54.52
CA SER A 785 -19.34 1.33 -54.34
C SER A 785 -19.15 -0.17 -54.08
N ALA A 786 -20.12 -0.82 -53.41
CA ALA A 786 -20.09 -2.26 -53.13
C ALA A 786 -20.30 -3.10 -54.41
N THR A 787 -21.02 -2.58 -55.40
CA THR A 787 -21.30 -3.26 -56.69
C THR A 787 -20.14 -3.23 -57.71
N ARG A 788 -18.98 -2.60 -57.40
CA ARG A 788 -17.86 -2.39 -58.36
C ARG A 788 -16.60 -3.23 -58.12
N HIS A 789 -16.58 -4.17 -57.17
CA HIS A 789 -15.39 -4.99 -56.91
C HIS A 789 -15.62 -6.49 -57.13
N GLU A 790 -15.36 -6.95 -58.35
CA GLU A 790 -14.87 -8.31 -58.59
C GLU A 790 -13.49 -8.47 -57.93
N ARG A 791 -13.33 -9.54 -57.15
CA ARG A 791 -12.10 -9.89 -56.41
C ARG A 791 -11.09 -10.56 -57.34
N PRO A 792 -9.78 -10.24 -57.28
CA PRO A 792 -8.74 -11.15 -57.77
C PRO A 792 -8.42 -12.24 -56.72
N PRO A 793 -7.81 -13.36 -57.14
CA PRO A 793 -7.63 -14.55 -56.30
C PRO A 793 -6.52 -14.36 -55.26
N ILE A 794 -6.70 -15.00 -54.10
CA ILE A 794 -5.69 -15.12 -53.05
C ILE A 794 -4.77 -16.27 -53.43
N GLU A 795 -3.50 -15.97 -53.72
CA GLU A 795 -2.44 -16.99 -53.83
C GLU A 795 -1.86 -17.33 -52.45
N ASP A 796 -1.56 -18.62 -52.30
CA ASP A 796 -1.08 -19.31 -51.11
C ASP A 796 0.24 -18.77 -50.55
N ALA A 797 0.28 -18.56 -49.23
CA ALA A 797 1.52 -18.47 -48.47
C ALA A 797 1.44 -19.33 -47.20
N HIS A 798 1.94 -20.55 -47.35
CA HIS A 798 2.43 -21.52 -46.36
C HIS A 798 2.13 -21.30 -44.86
N VAL A 799 1.30 -22.20 -44.34
CA VAL A 799 1.15 -22.50 -42.91
C VAL A 799 2.38 -23.25 -42.40
N VAL A 800 3.09 -22.67 -41.44
CA VAL A 800 4.01 -23.40 -40.56
C VAL A 800 3.46 -23.35 -39.14
N LYS A 801 3.03 -24.51 -38.62
CA LYS A 801 2.77 -24.72 -37.19
C LYS A 801 4.08 -25.00 -36.46
N PRO A 802 4.24 -24.53 -35.21
CA PRO A 802 4.91 -25.36 -34.22
C PRO A 802 4.14 -25.50 -32.90
N ALA A 803 4.49 -26.57 -32.19
CA ALA A 803 3.78 -27.21 -31.10
C ALA A 803 4.06 -26.62 -29.70
N ASN A 804 3.15 -26.85 -28.74
CA ASN A 804 3.40 -26.82 -27.28
C ASN A 804 4.19 -28.08 -26.87
N PRO A 805 5.16 -28.05 -25.93
CA PRO A 805 4.97 -27.78 -24.47
C PRO A 805 6.23 -27.17 -23.75
N PRO A 806 6.41 -27.26 -22.41
CA PRO A 806 5.70 -26.65 -21.27
C PRO A 806 6.51 -25.53 -20.56
N PHE A 807 5.84 -24.82 -19.65
CA PHE A 807 6.32 -23.72 -18.80
C PHE A 807 7.71 -23.92 -18.14
N THR A 808 8.70 -23.08 -18.51
CA THR A 808 9.72 -22.49 -17.62
C THR A 808 10.42 -21.28 -18.28
N HIS A 809 10.43 -20.15 -17.57
CA HIS A 809 11.28 -18.95 -17.73
C HIS A 809 11.47 -18.33 -19.14
N TYR A 810 10.60 -17.37 -19.50
CA TYR A 810 10.90 -16.30 -20.46
C TYR A 810 10.32 -14.96 -19.93
N GLY A 811 10.88 -13.78 -20.23
CA GLY A 811 11.91 -13.51 -21.20
C GLY A 811 12.45 -12.09 -21.09
N THR A 812 13.75 -11.97 -21.40
CA THR A 812 14.42 -10.75 -21.86
C THR A 812 15.74 -11.11 -22.57
N GLY A 813 16.30 -12.31 -22.32
CA GLY A 813 17.57 -12.76 -22.90
C GLY A 813 17.57 -13.03 -24.42
N ASP A 814 16.48 -13.57 -24.99
CA ASP A 814 16.47 -13.97 -26.40
C ASP A 814 15.90 -12.93 -27.38
N GLN A 815 15.14 -11.94 -26.90
CA GLN A 815 14.43 -11.00 -27.78
C GLN A 815 15.30 -9.86 -28.35
N LEU A 816 16.51 -9.65 -27.83
CA LEU A 816 17.44 -8.61 -28.32
C LEU A 816 18.61 -9.14 -29.16
N ASN A 817 18.71 -10.47 -29.36
CA ASN A 817 19.74 -11.09 -30.19
C ASN A 817 19.46 -11.01 -31.71
N ALA A 818 18.27 -10.56 -32.14
CA ALA A 818 17.89 -10.48 -33.56
C ALA A 818 18.46 -9.27 -34.33
N LEU A 819 19.25 -8.40 -33.69
CA LEU A 819 19.72 -7.11 -34.27
C LEU A 819 21.23 -7.12 -34.55
N GLY A 820 21.69 -8.15 -35.25
CA GLY A 820 23.07 -8.22 -35.77
C GLY A 820 23.23 -7.40 -37.04
N GLY A 821 23.93 -6.26 -36.96
CA GLY A 821 24.27 -5.49 -38.17
C GLY A 821 25.29 -4.35 -38.02
N THR A 822 25.30 -3.59 -36.93
CA THR A 822 26.13 -2.36 -36.85
C THR A 822 27.35 -2.53 -35.93
N GLN A 823 28.55 -2.54 -36.52
CA GLN A 823 29.86 -2.82 -35.89
C GLN A 823 30.27 -1.91 -34.70
N ASN A 824 29.52 -0.85 -34.36
CA ASN A 824 29.89 0.14 -33.32
C ASN A 824 28.91 0.23 -32.14
N VAL A 825 28.01 -0.74 -31.98
CA VAL A 825 27.09 -0.83 -30.83
C VAL A 825 27.21 -2.21 -30.19
N THR A 826 27.69 -2.28 -28.94
CA THR A 826 27.54 -3.48 -28.09
C THR A 826 26.30 -3.26 -27.27
N LYS A 827 25.28 -4.06 -27.58
CA LYS A 827 24.15 -4.28 -26.68
C LYS A 827 24.68 -5.02 -25.46
N GLY A 828 25.12 -4.28 -24.45
CA GLY A 828 25.34 -4.82 -23.11
C GLY A 828 23.98 -5.07 -22.46
N SER A 829 23.30 -6.13 -22.86
CA SER A 829 21.97 -6.50 -22.39
C SER A 829 22.03 -7.05 -20.96
N GLY A 830 21.99 -6.16 -19.98
CA GLY A 830 21.36 -6.46 -18.71
C GLY A 830 20.07 -5.68 -18.68
N SER A 831 18.96 -6.25 -19.13
CA SER A 831 17.63 -5.63 -19.00
C SER A 831 16.93 -6.27 -17.81
N PHE A 832 16.59 -5.45 -16.82
CA PHE A 832 15.68 -5.85 -15.75
C PHE A 832 14.26 -5.41 -16.17
N ILE A 833 13.23 -6.06 -15.63
CA ILE A 833 11.82 -5.81 -16.00
C ILE A 833 11.44 -4.31 -15.98
N ASP A 834 12.10 -3.50 -15.14
CA ASP A 834 11.77 -2.08 -14.93
C ASP A 834 12.80 -1.06 -15.48
N ASP A 835 14.03 -1.45 -15.81
CA ASP A 835 15.12 -0.53 -16.20
C ASP A 835 15.94 -1.09 -17.40
N VAL A 836 16.15 -0.24 -18.41
CA VAL A 836 16.90 -0.57 -19.65
C VAL A 836 18.08 0.39 -19.83
N ALA A 837 19.25 -0.15 -20.17
CA ALA A 837 20.44 0.64 -20.52
C ALA A 837 20.88 0.36 -21.97
N ILE A 838 21.11 1.43 -22.74
CA ILE A 838 21.67 1.37 -24.11
C ILE A 838 23.01 2.09 -24.09
N LEU A 839 24.07 1.44 -24.58
CA LEU A 839 25.42 1.98 -24.64
C LEU A 839 25.89 2.06 -26.09
N ALA A 840 26.47 3.19 -26.48
CA ALA A 840 27.10 3.40 -27.79
C ALA A 840 28.47 4.08 -27.62
N TRP A 841 29.37 3.90 -28.58
CA TRP A 841 30.64 4.62 -28.65
C TRP A 841 30.97 5.04 -30.08
N ALA A 842 31.53 6.23 -30.23
CA ALA A 842 32.06 6.74 -31.49
C ALA A 842 33.22 7.73 -31.24
N LYS A 843 33.76 8.35 -32.28
CA LYS A 843 34.85 9.33 -32.13
C LYS A 843 34.34 10.70 -31.70
N THR A 844 33.09 11.03 -32.05
CA THR A 844 32.39 12.25 -31.66
C THR A 844 31.10 11.95 -30.89
N THR A 845 30.57 12.94 -30.18
CA THR A 845 29.32 12.79 -29.45
C THR A 845 28.12 12.72 -30.40
N GLU A 846 28.16 13.44 -31.52
CA GLU A 846 27.12 13.47 -32.55
C GLU A 846 26.94 12.09 -33.20
N GLU A 847 28.05 11.42 -33.53
CA GLU A 847 28.03 10.03 -34.01
C GLU A 847 27.44 9.08 -32.94
N THR A 848 27.83 9.27 -31.67
CA THR A 848 27.34 8.44 -30.56
C THR A 848 25.84 8.64 -30.34
N CYS A 849 25.35 9.88 -30.39
CA CYS A 849 23.93 10.21 -30.29
C CYS A 849 23.15 9.67 -31.49
N THR A 850 23.72 9.69 -32.70
CA THR A 850 23.08 9.10 -33.89
C THR A 850 22.87 7.59 -33.72
N LEU A 851 23.87 6.88 -33.19
CA LEU A 851 23.77 5.45 -32.89
C LEU A 851 22.74 5.16 -31.78
N LEU A 852 22.72 5.96 -30.70
CA LEU A 852 21.72 5.85 -29.64
C LEU A 852 20.31 6.15 -30.14
N GLN A 853 20.18 7.11 -31.05
CA GLN A 853 18.92 7.51 -31.65
C GLN A 853 18.32 6.40 -32.50
N ALA A 854 19.15 5.69 -33.27
CA ALA A 854 18.72 4.52 -34.05
C ALA A 854 18.28 3.37 -33.13
N ALA A 855 19.07 3.05 -32.11
CA ALA A 855 18.73 2.01 -31.13
C ALA A 855 17.46 2.34 -30.33
N LEU A 856 17.24 3.62 -30.02
CA LEU A 856 16.02 4.07 -29.35
C LEU A 856 14.79 3.93 -30.26
N ARG A 857 14.91 4.24 -31.55
CA ARG A 857 13.82 4.03 -32.52
C ARG A 857 13.43 2.55 -32.61
N GLU A 858 14.41 1.65 -32.69
CA GLU A 858 14.13 0.21 -32.68
C GLU A 858 13.41 -0.23 -31.38
N ALA A 859 13.85 0.27 -30.23
CA ALA A 859 13.19 -0.01 -28.95
C ALA A 859 11.78 0.57 -28.89
N GLU A 860 11.59 1.76 -29.45
CA GLU A 860 10.30 2.43 -29.59
C GLU A 860 9.35 1.64 -30.50
N ASP A 861 9.82 1.14 -31.64
CA ASP A 861 9.06 0.31 -32.57
C ASP A 861 8.70 -1.05 -31.94
N TRP A 862 9.64 -1.65 -31.21
CA TRP A 862 9.39 -2.86 -30.43
C TRP A 862 8.31 -2.63 -29.37
N ALA A 863 8.43 -1.58 -28.57
CA ALA A 863 7.45 -1.26 -27.53
C ALA A 863 6.05 -1.00 -28.11
N SER A 864 6.01 -0.34 -29.27
CA SER A 864 4.77 -0.09 -30.02
C SER A 864 4.13 -1.38 -30.55
N SER A 865 4.95 -2.35 -30.98
CA SER A 865 4.47 -3.66 -31.48
C SER A 865 4.11 -4.64 -30.35
N HIS A 866 4.54 -4.39 -29.12
CA HIS A 866 4.34 -5.28 -27.96
C HIS A 866 3.52 -4.65 -26.82
N ALA A 867 2.74 -3.61 -27.12
CA ALA A 867 1.86 -2.90 -26.17
C ALA A 867 2.56 -2.48 -24.86
N SER A 868 3.85 -2.16 -24.94
CA SER A 868 4.67 -1.73 -23.81
C SER A 868 4.89 -0.22 -23.87
N VAL A 869 4.94 0.44 -22.71
CA VAL A 869 5.09 1.89 -22.62
C VAL A 869 6.35 2.22 -21.82
N PHE A 870 7.29 2.95 -22.42
CA PHE A 870 8.41 3.51 -21.69
C PHE A 870 7.97 4.71 -20.86
N ALA A 871 8.55 4.87 -19.66
CA ALA A 871 8.34 6.04 -18.80
C ALA A 871 9.35 7.15 -19.15
N PRO A 872 9.00 8.15 -19.98
CA PRO A 872 9.98 9.07 -20.56
C PRO A 872 10.63 9.97 -19.52
N ASP A 873 9.95 10.25 -18.41
CA ASP A 873 10.48 11.03 -17.28
C ASP A 873 11.69 10.37 -16.61
N LYS A 874 11.86 9.06 -16.79
CA LYS A 874 13.03 8.31 -16.28
C LYS A 874 14.21 8.32 -17.24
N PHE A 875 14.05 8.82 -18.46
CA PHE A 875 15.12 8.81 -19.46
C PHE A 875 16.27 9.73 -19.02
N GLN A 876 17.49 9.20 -19.10
CA GLN A 876 18.71 9.92 -18.76
C GLN A 876 19.78 9.62 -19.80
N LEU A 877 20.47 10.68 -20.23
CA LEU A 877 21.61 10.60 -21.14
C LEU A 877 22.84 11.14 -20.41
N THR A 878 23.95 10.42 -20.46
CA THR A 878 25.24 10.87 -19.91
C THR A 878 26.37 10.45 -20.84
N HIS A 879 27.27 11.37 -21.17
CA HIS A 879 28.46 11.07 -21.97
C HIS A 879 29.67 10.75 -21.07
N PHE A 880 30.33 9.63 -21.35
CA PHE A 880 31.58 9.22 -20.69
C PHE A 880 32.76 9.51 -21.63
N THR A 881 33.50 10.60 -21.39
CA THR A 881 34.68 10.95 -22.19
C THR A 881 35.78 11.60 -21.34
N ARG A 882 37.04 11.34 -21.72
CA ARG A 882 38.22 11.98 -21.13
C ARG A 882 38.57 13.31 -21.81
N ALA A 883 37.97 13.63 -22.96
CA ALA A 883 38.33 14.76 -23.82
C ALA A 883 37.20 15.80 -23.95
N LYS A 884 36.54 16.16 -22.83
CA LYS A 884 35.38 17.08 -22.81
C LYS A 884 35.62 18.46 -23.43
N SER A 885 36.88 18.93 -23.48
CA SER A 885 37.21 20.21 -24.12
C SER A 885 37.34 20.13 -25.64
N ARG A 886 37.34 18.91 -26.22
CA ARG A 886 37.57 18.66 -27.64
C ARG A 886 36.34 18.11 -28.38
N ILE A 887 35.29 17.77 -27.64
CA ILE A 887 34.07 17.12 -28.17
C ILE A 887 32.87 17.77 -27.49
N ASP A 888 31.85 18.16 -28.26
CA ASP A 888 30.60 18.69 -27.72
C ASP A 888 29.90 17.62 -26.86
N THR A 889 29.56 17.94 -25.61
CA THR A 889 28.79 17.01 -24.74
C THR A 889 27.39 17.51 -24.46
N SER A 890 26.94 18.54 -25.18
CA SER A 890 25.62 19.15 -25.04
C SER A 890 24.57 18.59 -26.00
N THR A 891 25.00 17.77 -26.98
CA THR A 891 24.14 17.18 -28.00
C THR A 891 23.01 16.32 -27.39
N PRO A 892 21.73 16.71 -27.56
CA PRO A 892 20.62 15.96 -27.00
C PRO A 892 20.18 14.77 -27.86
N LEU A 893 19.37 13.88 -27.29
CA LEU A 893 18.61 12.87 -28.03
C LEU A 893 17.17 13.33 -28.25
N GLN A 894 16.64 13.02 -29.42
CA GLN A 894 15.26 13.34 -29.79
C GLN A 894 14.39 12.10 -29.59
N THR A 895 13.30 12.21 -28.87
CA THR A 895 12.35 11.10 -28.71
C THR A 895 10.97 11.55 -29.12
N ARG A 896 10.07 10.61 -29.38
CA ARG A 896 8.65 10.96 -29.63
C ARG A 896 7.94 11.59 -28.43
N TRP A 897 8.55 11.52 -27.24
CA TRP A 897 8.02 12.12 -26.01
C TRP A 897 8.74 13.41 -25.58
N GLY A 898 9.70 13.89 -26.38
CA GLY A 898 10.46 15.12 -26.11
C GLY A 898 11.98 14.94 -26.18
N VAL A 899 12.71 15.97 -25.77
CA VAL A 899 14.17 16.06 -25.88
C VAL A 899 14.84 15.55 -24.60
N ILE A 900 15.74 14.56 -24.71
CA ILE A 900 16.59 14.13 -23.59
C ILE A 900 17.90 14.91 -23.62
N ASN A 901 18.07 15.81 -22.66
CA ASN A 901 19.31 16.57 -22.51
C ASN A 901 20.37 15.77 -21.73
N PRO A 902 21.66 15.84 -22.12
CA PRO A 902 22.75 15.22 -21.37
C PRO A 902 22.86 15.75 -19.95
N LYS A 903 23.02 14.84 -18.98
CA LYS A 903 23.23 15.13 -17.56
C LYS A 903 24.66 14.78 -17.16
N PRO A 904 25.22 15.43 -16.12
CA PRO A 904 26.57 15.11 -15.63
C PRO A 904 26.65 13.74 -14.96
N THR A 905 25.52 13.22 -14.49
CA THR A 905 25.36 11.94 -13.82
C THR A 905 24.10 11.22 -14.31
N CYS A 906 24.15 9.89 -14.31
CA CYS A 906 22.99 9.03 -14.57
C CYS A 906 22.85 7.97 -13.47
N GLN A 907 21.62 7.55 -13.23
CA GLN A 907 21.30 6.45 -12.33
C GLN A 907 20.88 5.22 -13.13
N TYR A 908 21.43 4.06 -12.79
CA TYR A 908 21.04 2.79 -13.38
C TYR A 908 21.03 1.71 -12.29
N LEU A 909 19.90 1.02 -12.12
CA LEU A 909 19.69 0.04 -11.05
C LEU A 909 20.16 0.58 -9.69
N GLY A 910 19.74 1.79 -9.32
CA GLY A 910 20.15 2.41 -8.06
C GLY A 910 21.62 2.86 -7.94
N VAL A 911 22.48 2.58 -8.93
CA VAL A 911 23.89 3.02 -8.97
C VAL A 911 23.99 4.36 -9.68
N THR A 912 24.63 5.35 -9.06
CA THR A 912 24.81 6.68 -9.67
C THR A 912 26.19 6.84 -10.29
N MET A 913 26.25 6.89 -11.61
CA MET A 913 27.47 7.05 -12.38
C MET A 913 27.67 8.52 -12.75
N ASP A 914 28.80 9.11 -12.36
CA ASP A 914 29.22 10.39 -12.93
C ASP A 914 29.97 10.19 -14.25
N SER A 915 29.89 11.17 -15.14
CA SER A 915 30.59 11.17 -16.44
C SER A 915 32.12 10.95 -16.38
N LYS A 916 32.75 11.03 -15.21
CA LYS A 916 34.18 10.73 -14.98
C LYS A 916 34.42 9.40 -14.26
N LEU A 917 33.35 8.65 -13.93
CA LEU A 917 33.37 7.40 -13.16
C LEU A 917 34.17 7.52 -11.86
N ARG A 918 34.00 8.64 -11.14
CA ARG A 918 34.62 8.91 -9.83
C ARG A 918 33.76 8.46 -8.66
N TRP A 919 32.50 8.10 -8.91
CA TRP A 919 31.50 7.59 -7.98
C TRP A 919 31.14 8.52 -6.83
N ARG A 920 31.47 9.83 -6.92
CA ARG A 920 31.29 10.77 -5.80
C ARG A 920 29.84 10.86 -5.35
N GLN A 921 28.92 11.10 -6.30
CA GLN A 921 27.49 11.22 -5.99
C GLN A 921 26.92 9.92 -5.44
N HIS A 922 27.37 8.76 -5.94
CA HIS A 922 26.99 7.45 -5.40
C HIS A 922 27.41 7.28 -3.95
N ILE A 923 28.65 7.63 -3.63
CA ILE A 923 29.19 7.54 -2.27
C ILE A 923 28.48 8.53 -1.32
N ASP A 924 28.17 9.74 -1.77
CA ASP A 924 27.43 10.72 -0.97
C ASP A 924 25.99 10.26 -0.68
N GLU A 925 25.32 9.68 -1.67
CA GLU A 925 23.98 9.14 -1.51
C GLU A 925 23.96 7.88 -0.62
N MET A 926 24.97 7.02 -0.75
CA MET A 926 25.20 5.90 0.17
C MET A 926 25.42 6.41 1.60
N GLU A 927 26.26 7.42 1.80
CA GLU A 927 26.53 8.00 3.11
C GLU A 927 25.26 8.56 3.76
N ARG A 928 24.41 9.23 2.98
CA ARG A 928 23.11 9.74 3.42
C ARG A 928 22.17 8.61 3.84
N LYS A 929 22.05 7.56 3.03
CA LYS A 929 21.20 6.38 3.32
C LYS A 929 21.67 5.66 4.58
N VAL A 930 22.96 5.34 4.68
CA VAL A 930 23.54 4.61 5.80
C VAL A 930 23.49 5.45 7.08
N SER A 931 23.70 6.77 7.01
CA SER A 931 23.58 7.65 8.18
C SER A 931 22.17 7.63 8.78
N LYS A 932 21.12 7.56 7.94
CA LYS A 932 19.74 7.38 8.42
C LYS A 932 19.55 6.02 9.09
N THR A 933 20.10 4.96 8.51
CA THR A 933 20.08 3.62 9.10
C THR A 933 20.80 3.58 10.46
N ILE A 934 21.95 4.24 10.60
CA ILE A 934 22.68 4.35 11.88
C ILE A 934 21.88 5.17 12.90
N ALA A 935 21.23 6.26 12.48
CA ALA A 935 20.36 7.04 13.37
C ALA A 935 19.18 6.19 13.87
N ALA A 936 18.55 5.39 13.00
CA ALA A 936 17.51 4.45 13.40
C ALA A 936 18.05 3.35 14.34
N LEU A 937 19.27 2.83 14.07
CA LEU A 937 19.94 1.86 14.94
C LEU A 937 20.16 2.44 16.36
N SER A 938 20.48 3.74 16.47
CA SER A 938 20.65 4.41 17.76
C SER A 938 19.35 4.53 18.57
N CYS A 939 18.18 4.39 17.94
CA CYS A 939 16.91 4.35 18.64
C CYS A 939 16.63 2.97 19.28
N LEU A 940 17.37 1.93 18.90
CA LEU A 940 17.19 0.57 19.43
C LEU A 940 17.95 0.33 20.75
N GLY A 941 18.83 1.25 21.16
CA GLY A 941 19.52 1.20 22.44
C GLY A 941 20.83 1.98 22.46
N ASN A 942 21.50 1.97 23.62
CA ASN A 942 22.79 2.59 23.91
C ASN A 942 23.58 1.73 24.93
N SER A 943 24.72 2.21 25.47
CA SER A 943 25.60 1.50 26.42
C SER A 943 24.89 0.88 27.63
N ALA A 944 23.79 1.47 28.10
CA ALA A 944 23.11 1.08 29.33
C ALA A 944 21.67 0.55 29.15
N TRP A 945 21.12 0.55 27.92
CA TRP A 945 19.72 0.16 27.70
C TRP A 945 19.44 -0.21 26.25
N GLY A 946 18.41 -1.05 26.04
CA GLY A 946 17.92 -1.41 24.71
C GLY A 946 18.32 -2.82 24.28
N VAL A 947 18.32 -3.04 22.97
CA VAL A 947 18.55 -4.36 22.37
C VAL A 947 20.00 -4.81 22.60
N ARG A 948 20.20 -6.11 22.89
CA ARG A 948 21.53 -6.72 23.05
C ARG A 948 22.43 -6.46 21.82
N THR A 949 23.73 -6.29 22.06
CA THR A 949 24.73 -5.95 21.03
C THR A 949 24.76 -6.95 19.86
N LYS A 950 24.50 -8.24 20.13
CA LYS A 950 24.47 -9.29 19.10
C LYS A 950 23.34 -9.03 18.07
N GLU A 951 22.17 -8.62 18.53
CA GLU A 951 21.00 -8.34 17.72
C GLU A 951 21.15 -7.01 16.97
N MET A 952 21.71 -5.97 17.63
CA MET A 952 22.08 -4.74 16.93
C MET A 952 23.09 -4.99 15.80
N ARG A 953 24.07 -5.87 16.05
CA ARG A 953 25.05 -6.32 15.05
C ARG A 953 24.38 -7.06 13.90
N THR A 954 23.38 -7.90 14.18
CA THR A 954 22.58 -8.57 13.15
C THR A 954 21.87 -7.55 12.26
N VAL A 955 21.24 -6.53 12.84
CA VAL A 955 20.57 -5.45 12.08
C VAL A 955 21.58 -4.66 11.25
N TYR A 956 22.72 -4.28 11.83
CA TYR A 956 23.81 -3.60 11.12
C TYR A 956 24.31 -4.42 9.92
N ARG A 957 24.59 -5.72 10.12
CA ARG A 957 25.04 -6.63 9.06
C ARG A 957 23.96 -6.86 8.00
N GLY A 958 22.68 -6.88 8.38
CA GLY A 958 21.56 -7.14 7.47
C GLY A 958 21.10 -5.91 6.67
N VAL A 959 21.36 -4.69 7.15
CA VAL A 959 20.80 -3.46 6.56
C VAL A 959 21.87 -2.44 6.18
N ALA A 960 22.75 -2.08 7.11
CA ALA A 960 23.74 -1.03 6.87
C ALA A 960 24.89 -1.52 5.97
N VAL A 961 25.38 -2.75 6.18
CA VAL A 961 26.45 -3.34 5.36
C VAL A 961 26.06 -3.46 3.88
N PRO A 962 24.90 -4.02 3.51
CA PRO A 962 24.48 -4.08 2.10
C PRO A 962 24.38 -2.70 1.46
N GLN A 963 23.90 -1.69 2.18
CA GLN A 963 23.84 -0.31 1.70
C GLN A 963 25.24 0.27 1.45
N MET A 964 26.19 0.06 2.37
CA MET A 964 27.58 0.50 2.21
C MET A 964 28.30 -0.22 1.06
N MET A 965 28.07 -1.52 0.89
CA MET A 965 28.74 -2.35 -0.10
C MET A 965 28.02 -2.38 -1.46
N TYR A 966 26.93 -1.61 -1.62
CA TYR A 966 26.16 -1.59 -2.84
C TYR A 966 27.00 -1.10 -4.03
N ALA A 967 27.13 -1.93 -5.06
CA ALA A 967 28.00 -1.75 -6.22
C ALA A 967 29.50 -1.60 -5.90
N CYS A 968 29.97 -2.18 -4.79
CA CYS A 968 31.37 -2.13 -4.36
C CYS A 968 32.36 -2.58 -5.44
N SER A 969 32.04 -3.63 -6.20
CA SER A 969 32.86 -4.11 -7.32
C SER A 969 33.02 -3.11 -8.48
N ALA A 970 32.18 -2.07 -8.55
CA ALA A 970 32.33 -0.99 -9.52
C ALA A 970 33.13 0.18 -8.95
N TRP A 971 32.74 0.70 -7.79
CA TRP A 971 33.32 1.94 -7.24
C TRP A 971 34.62 1.75 -6.46
N SER A 972 34.87 0.56 -5.89
CA SER A 972 36.11 0.31 -5.12
C SER A 972 37.36 0.23 -6.02
N ASN A 973 37.17 0.07 -7.33
CA ASN A 973 38.21 -0.11 -8.34
C ASN A 973 38.55 1.16 -9.14
N ALA A 974 38.00 2.31 -8.76
CA ALA A 974 38.27 3.58 -9.43
C ALA A 974 39.65 4.13 -9.03
N GLY A 975 40.75 3.55 -9.56
CA GLY A 975 42.11 4.04 -9.34
C GLY A 975 43.23 2.99 -9.37
N TRP A 976 43.41 2.29 -10.48
CA TRP A 976 44.57 1.41 -10.72
C TRP A 976 45.95 2.04 -10.41
N PRO A 977 47.03 1.25 -10.47
CA PRO A 977 47.77 0.69 -9.33
C PRO A 977 48.48 1.76 -8.46
N GLY A 978 48.40 1.59 -7.14
CA GLY A 978 49.10 2.42 -6.15
C GLY A 978 48.20 3.32 -5.29
N ASN A 979 46.96 3.58 -5.70
CA ASN A 979 45.94 4.30 -4.92
C ASN A 979 44.54 3.93 -5.42
N GLY A 980 43.93 2.87 -4.85
CA GLY A 980 42.59 2.35 -5.20
C GLY A 980 41.44 3.37 -5.02
N TYR A 981 40.31 2.97 -4.42
CA TYR A 981 39.31 3.95 -3.98
C TYR A 981 40.01 5.16 -3.32
N THR A 982 39.50 6.38 -3.50
CA THR A 982 40.21 7.53 -2.90
C THR A 982 40.30 7.32 -1.39
N GLN A 983 41.45 7.65 -0.77
CA GLN A 983 41.58 7.62 0.70
C GLN A 983 40.43 8.36 1.40
N LYS A 984 39.87 9.38 0.73
CA LYS A 984 38.66 10.10 1.15
C LYS A 984 37.41 9.21 1.18
N THR A 985 37.19 8.37 0.17
CA THR A 985 36.10 7.38 0.11
C THR A 985 36.22 6.36 1.25
N LEU A 986 37.42 5.83 1.48
CA LEU A 986 37.64 4.88 2.57
C LEU A 986 37.34 5.49 3.92
N ARG A 987 37.89 6.69 4.18
CA ARG A 987 37.63 7.41 5.43
C ARG A 987 36.15 7.66 5.66
N LYS A 988 35.36 7.93 4.61
CA LYS A 988 33.89 8.06 4.72
C LYS A 988 33.24 6.75 5.17
N VAL A 989 33.56 5.62 4.52
CA VAL A 989 32.96 4.31 4.85
C VAL A 989 33.43 3.83 6.23
N GLN A 990 34.72 4.00 6.56
CA GLN A 990 35.27 3.73 7.89
C GLN A 990 34.61 4.59 8.97
N SER A 991 34.32 5.87 8.68
CA SER A 991 33.59 6.76 9.58
C SER A 991 32.17 6.28 9.84
N LEU A 992 31.43 5.87 8.80
CA LEU A 992 30.08 5.29 8.93
C LEU A 992 30.11 4.02 9.79
N ARG A 993 31.00 3.09 9.49
CA ARG A 993 31.24 1.86 10.26
C ARG A 993 31.59 2.15 11.72
N GLY A 994 32.51 3.09 11.95
CA GLY A 994 32.93 3.50 13.30
C GLY A 994 31.81 4.15 14.10
N ARG A 995 30.97 4.98 13.46
CA ARG A 995 29.75 5.52 14.08
C ARG A 995 28.79 4.40 14.46
N ALA A 996 28.54 3.46 13.56
CA ALA A 996 27.67 2.31 13.83
C ALA A 996 28.22 1.45 14.98
N ALA A 997 29.52 1.15 14.98
CA ALA A 997 30.16 0.37 16.03
C ALA A 997 30.04 1.05 17.40
N ARG A 998 30.25 2.37 17.48
CA ARG A 998 30.05 3.14 18.73
C ARG A 998 28.59 3.17 19.18
N VAL A 999 27.63 3.21 18.26
CA VAL A 999 26.21 3.11 18.63
C VAL A 999 25.90 1.73 19.22
N MET A 1000 26.45 0.66 18.62
CA MET A 1000 26.21 -0.72 19.09
C MET A 1000 26.94 -1.06 20.40
N SER A 1001 28.12 -0.50 20.62
CA SER A 1001 28.94 -0.74 21.82
C SER A 1001 28.72 0.28 22.92
N GLY A 1002 28.20 1.46 22.59
CA GLY A 1002 28.17 2.62 23.48
C GLY A 1002 29.55 3.21 23.80
N ALA A 1003 30.60 2.85 23.03
CA ALA A 1003 31.96 3.30 23.27
C ALA A 1003 32.16 4.80 23.02
N TYR A 1004 33.09 5.40 23.76
CA TYR A 1004 33.45 6.81 23.61
C TYR A 1004 33.93 7.15 22.19
N LYS A 1005 33.74 8.41 21.79
CA LYS A 1005 34.14 8.90 20.46
C LYS A 1005 35.65 8.69 20.19
N ALA A 1006 36.48 8.75 21.23
CA ALA A 1006 37.93 8.58 21.16
C ALA A 1006 38.38 7.12 21.00
N THR A 1007 37.50 6.13 21.17
CA THR A 1007 37.87 4.71 21.02
C THR A 1007 38.37 4.42 19.61
N SER A 1008 39.51 3.72 19.52
CA SER A 1008 40.16 3.39 18.26
C SER A 1008 39.28 2.47 17.41
N LEU A 1009 39.30 2.67 16.08
CA LEU A 1009 38.54 1.82 15.17
C LEU A 1009 38.93 0.34 15.31
N PRO A 1010 40.22 -0.05 15.28
CA PRO A 1010 40.61 -1.46 15.41
C PRO A 1010 40.11 -2.13 16.69
N ALA A 1011 40.08 -1.42 17.82
CA ALA A 1011 39.49 -1.95 19.04
C ALA A 1011 37.98 -2.20 18.87
N LEU A 1012 37.26 -1.26 18.24
CA LEU A 1012 35.85 -1.44 17.92
C LEU A 1012 35.60 -2.59 16.92
N ASP A 1013 36.51 -2.82 15.97
CA ASP A 1013 36.45 -3.99 15.07
C ASP A 1013 36.48 -5.30 15.86
N VAL A 1014 37.45 -5.44 16.77
CA VAL A 1014 37.63 -6.64 17.59
C VAL A 1014 36.46 -6.85 18.54
N GLU A 1015 36.14 -5.83 19.36
CA GLU A 1015 35.07 -5.92 20.38
C GLU A 1015 33.69 -6.18 19.75
N MET A 1016 33.40 -5.54 18.62
CA MET A 1016 32.12 -5.73 17.93
C MET A 1016 32.15 -6.88 16.92
N HIS A 1017 33.23 -7.68 16.87
CA HIS A 1017 33.46 -8.72 15.87
C HIS A 1017 33.06 -8.28 14.46
N LEU A 1018 33.48 -7.08 14.07
CA LEU A 1018 33.21 -6.50 12.77
C LEU A 1018 34.44 -6.65 11.90
N LEU A 1019 34.21 -7.05 10.64
CA LEU A 1019 35.27 -7.09 9.65
C LEU A 1019 35.70 -5.64 9.31
N PRO A 1020 37.02 -5.35 9.25
CA PRO A 1020 37.53 -4.09 8.72
C PRO A 1020 36.97 -3.79 7.33
N ILE A 1021 36.72 -2.51 7.03
CA ILE A 1021 36.05 -2.11 5.78
C ILE A 1021 36.84 -2.54 4.55
N GLU A 1022 38.16 -2.48 4.61
CA GLU A 1022 39.06 -2.89 3.55
C GLU A 1022 38.92 -4.39 3.23
N GLN A 1023 38.86 -5.22 4.28
CA GLN A 1023 38.62 -6.66 4.15
C GLN A 1023 37.19 -6.95 3.68
N GLN A 1024 36.22 -6.14 4.11
CA GLN A 1024 34.82 -6.27 3.70
C GLN A 1024 34.60 -5.91 2.22
N ILE A 1025 35.30 -4.89 1.72
CA ILE A 1025 35.39 -4.53 0.30
C ILE A 1025 36.03 -5.68 -0.48
N TRP A 1026 37.14 -6.21 0.02
CA TRP A 1026 37.86 -7.30 -0.66
C TRP A 1026 37.00 -8.57 -0.75
N LYS A 1027 36.38 -8.98 0.35
CA LYS A 1027 35.42 -10.08 0.40
C LYS A 1027 34.28 -9.91 -0.61
N HIS A 1028 33.65 -8.72 -0.65
CA HIS A 1028 32.57 -8.46 -1.62
C HIS A 1028 33.03 -8.53 -3.08
N ASN A 1029 34.27 -8.10 -3.37
CA ASN A 1029 34.83 -8.16 -4.71
C ASN A 1029 35.09 -9.60 -5.16
N ILE A 1030 35.63 -10.46 -4.28
CA ILE A 1030 35.78 -11.91 -4.54
C ILE A 1030 34.41 -12.54 -4.77
N GLU A 1031 33.46 -12.31 -3.85
CA GLU A 1031 32.12 -12.87 -3.96
C GLU A 1031 31.38 -12.43 -5.23
N ALA A 1032 31.67 -11.24 -5.74
CA ALA A 1032 31.14 -10.75 -7.00
C ALA A 1032 31.81 -11.46 -8.20
N LEU A 1033 33.11 -11.68 -8.18
CA LEU A 1033 33.81 -12.39 -9.26
C LEU A 1033 33.39 -13.85 -9.37
N ASP A 1034 33.27 -14.57 -8.23
CA ASP A 1034 32.77 -15.94 -8.21
C ASP A 1034 31.39 -16.04 -8.86
N ARG A 1035 30.49 -15.10 -8.53
CA ARG A 1035 29.12 -15.06 -9.06
C ARG A 1035 29.06 -14.80 -10.56
N ILE A 1036 30.00 -14.02 -11.09
CA ILE A 1036 30.06 -13.67 -12.52
C ILE A 1036 30.81 -14.78 -13.32
N GLY A 1037 31.47 -15.71 -12.63
CA GLY A 1037 32.24 -16.81 -13.22
C GLY A 1037 33.59 -16.38 -13.79
N ALA A 1038 34.58 -17.27 -13.79
CA ALA A 1038 35.78 -17.08 -14.61
C ALA A 1038 35.38 -17.28 -16.09
N PRO A 1039 35.71 -16.37 -17.01
CA PRO A 1039 35.47 -16.62 -18.42
C PRO A 1039 36.30 -17.81 -18.85
N SER A 1040 35.66 -18.83 -19.42
CA SER A 1040 36.29 -19.79 -20.34
C SER A 1040 36.62 -19.09 -21.67
N LEU A 1041 37.35 -17.97 -21.61
CA LEU A 1041 37.85 -17.30 -22.79
C LEU A 1041 39.14 -17.99 -23.21
N ARG A 1042 39.01 -18.93 -24.16
CA ARG A 1042 40.13 -19.30 -25.04
C ARG A 1042 40.76 -18.00 -25.55
N PRO A 1043 42.06 -17.76 -25.38
CA PRO A 1043 42.69 -16.55 -25.88
C PRO A 1043 42.64 -16.61 -27.41
N THR A 1044 41.72 -15.87 -28.04
CA THR A 1044 41.79 -15.64 -29.48
C THR A 1044 43.07 -14.84 -29.75
N ARG A 1045 43.93 -15.35 -30.65
CA ARG A 1045 45.24 -14.77 -31.04
C ARG A 1045 45.20 -13.27 -31.40
N GLN A 1046 44.04 -12.68 -31.61
CA GLN A 1046 43.86 -11.23 -31.82
C GLN A 1046 44.00 -10.37 -30.55
N SER A 1047 43.82 -10.89 -29.32
CA SER A 1047 43.88 -10.06 -28.10
C SER A 1047 45.31 -9.71 -27.66
N GLN A 1048 46.32 -10.46 -28.12
CA GLN A 1048 47.72 -10.29 -27.70
C GLN A 1048 48.42 -9.05 -28.29
N ARG A 1049 47.86 -8.40 -29.32
CA ARG A 1049 48.58 -7.34 -30.03
C ARG A 1049 48.26 -5.91 -29.62
N ARG A 1050 47.36 -5.63 -28.65
CA ARG A 1050 46.95 -4.23 -28.39
C ARG A 1050 46.52 -3.77 -26.98
N GLN A 1051 46.56 -4.58 -25.93
CA GLN A 1051 46.05 -4.14 -24.61
C GLN A 1051 47.15 -3.70 -23.64
N THR A 1052 47.44 -2.39 -23.61
CA THR A 1052 48.17 -1.73 -22.51
C THR A 1052 47.26 -1.37 -21.32
N LYS A 1053 45.99 -1.81 -21.31
CA LYS A 1053 44.99 -1.41 -20.30
C LYS A 1053 44.22 -2.62 -19.79
N ILE A 1054 44.31 -2.86 -18.48
CA ILE A 1054 43.63 -3.93 -17.75
C ILE A 1054 42.31 -3.39 -17.21
N SER A 1055 41.20 -4.11 -17.39
CA SER A 1055 39.89 -3.73 -16.85
C SER A 1055 39.84 -3.88 -15.32
N PRO A 1056 38.91 -3.19 -14.63
CA PRO A 1056 38.71 -3.38 -13.18
C PRO A 1056 38.51 -4.84 -12.77
N ARG A 1057 37.80 -5.62 -13.60
CA ARG A 1057 37.56 -7.05 -13.38
C ARG A 1057 38.83 -7.87 -13.50
N GLU A 1058 39.53 -7.74 -14.62
CA GLU A 1058 40.79 -8.47 -14.88
C GLU A 1058 41.86 -8.15 -13.83
N ALA A 1059 41.82 -6.96 -13.25
CA ALA A 1059 42.73 -6.56 -12.19
C ALA A 1059 42.49 -7.24 -10.85
N ILE A 1060 41.22 -7.29 -10.43
CA ILE A 1060 40.87 -8.04 -9.22
C ILE A 1060 41.14 -9.53 -9.48
N GLN A 1061 40.77 -10.04 -10.66
CA GLN A 1061 41.02 -11.43 -11.05
C GLN A 1061 42.51 -11.77 -11.05
N LYS A 1062 43.36 -10.90 -11.60
CA LYS A 1062 44.82 -11.03 -11.54
C LYS A 1062 45.32 -11.00 -10.09
N THR A 1063 44.82 -10.09 -9.26
CA THR A 1063 45.21 -9.99 -7.84
C THR A 1063 44.81 -11.23 -7.03
N ILE A 1064 43.65 -11.83 -7.35
CA ILE A 1064 43.21 -13.09 -6.75
C ILE A 1064 44.10 -14.23 -7.25
N HIS A 1065 44.34 -14.32 -8.55
CA HIS A 1065 45.19 -15.34 -9.16
C HIS A 1065 46.64 -15.29 -8.66
N ASP A 1066 47.19 -14.08 -8.48
CA ASP A 1066 48.53 -13.86 -7.92
C ASP A 1066 48.58 -14.22 -6.41
N ARG A 1067 47.43 -14.32 -5.73
CA ARG A 1067 47.31 -14.66 -4.29
C ARG A 1067 46.87 -16.11 -4.04
N GLU A 1068 46.24 -16.79 -4.99
CA GLU A 1068 45.72 -18.15 -4.87
C GLU A 1068 46.44 -19.12 -5.82
N VAL A 1069 47.32 -19.94 -5.27
CA VAL A 1069 47.82 -21.17 -5.91
C VAL A 1069 46.82 -22.28 -5.60
N ASN A 1070 45.98 -22.71 -6.55
CA ASN A 1070 45.63 -24.13 -6.81
C ASN A 1070 44.46 -24.34 -7.80
N SER A 1071 44.61 -25.37 -8.63
CA SER A 1071 43.78 -25.74 -9.79
C SER A 1071 42.74 -26.84 -9.49
N TRP A 1072 41.94 -26.71 -8.43
CA TRP A 1072 40.88 -27.70 -8.13
C TRP A 1072 39.52 -27.29 -8.73
N THR A 1073 38.73 -28.27 -9.18
CA THR A 1073 37.34 -28.07 -9.63
C THR A 1073 36.48 -27.57 -8.48
N GLN A 1074 35.94 -26.36 -8.62
CA GLN A 1074 35.08 -25.73 -7.63
C GLN A 1074 33.66 -26.32 -7.66
N GLU A 1075 33.01 -26.33 -6.50
CA GLU A 1075 31.63 -26.75 -6.37
C GLU A 1075 30.67 -25.83 -7.15
N GLN A 1076 29.77 -26.43 -7.94
CA GLN A 1076 28.63 -25.73 -8.51
C GLN A 1076 27.44 -25.75 -7.55
N ILE A 1077 26.97 -24.58 -7.13
CA ILE A 1077 25.82 -24.46 -6.21
C ILE A 1077 24.56 -24.15 -7.01
N ASP A 1078 23.71 -25.16 -7.18
CA ASP A 1078 22.39 -25.00 -7.81
C ASP A 1078 21.46 -24.13 -6.92
N PRO A 1079 20.70 -23.17 -7.47
CA PRO A 1079 19.77 -22.34 -6.69
C PRO A 1079 18.71 -23.16 -5.93
N PHE A 1080 18.29 -24.28 -6.54
CA PHE A 1080 17.36 -25.25 -5.96
C PHE A 1080 17.98 -26.65 -6.06
N VAL A 1081 18.21 -27.29 -4.92
CA VAL A 1081 18.80 -28.64 -4.86
C VAL A 1081 17.73 -29.73 -5.05
N ALA A 1082 16.50 -29.46 -4.60
CA ALA A 1082 15.34 -30.32 -4.80
C ALA A 1082 14.12 -29.50 -5.22
N PRO A 1083 13.16 -30.08 -5.96
CA PRO A 1083 11.88 -29.43 -6.27
C PRO A 1083 11.07 -29.06 -5.01
N PRO A 1084 10.24 -28.01 -5.04
CA PRO A 1084 9.47 -27.56 -3.87
C PRO A 1084 8.50 -28.59 -3.28
N TRP A 1085 8.06 -29.57 -4.08
CA TRP A 1085 7.17 -30.65 -3.67
C TRP A 1085 7.90 -31.92 -3.22
N TRP A 1086 9.23 -31.96 -3.27
CA TRP A 1086 9.99 -33.12 -2.79
C TRP A 1086 9.85 -33.26 -1.26
N GLN A 1087 9.47 -34.46 -0.81
CA GLN A 1087 9.36 -34.77 0.61
C GLN A 1087 10.62 -35.49 1.10
N GLY A 1088 11.45 -34.77 1.85
CA GLY A 1088 12.66 -35.34 2.44
C GLY A 1088 12.39 -36.31 3.59
N PRO A 1089 13.46 -36.91 4.15
CA PRO A 1089 13.37 -37.78 5.32
C PRO A 1089 12.78 -37.06 6.53
N GLN A 1090 12.11 -37.80 7.42
CA GLN A 1090 11.62 -37.25 8.68
C GLN A 1090 12.77 -36.94 9.62
N THR A 1091 12.76 -35.79 10.29
CA THR A 1091 13.87 -35.37 11.16
C THR A 1091 13.43 -35.16 12.60
N TYR A 1092 14.23 -35.63 13.56
CA TYR A 1092 13.97 -35.47 14.99
C TYR A 1092 15.20 -34.89 15.70
N ILE A 1093 15.02 -33.74 16.36
CA ILE A 1093 16.04 -33.07 17.17
C ILE A 1093 15.39 -32.76 18.52
N GLU A 1094 15.86 -33.42 19.58
CA GLU A 1094 15.35 -33.25 20.94
C GLU A 1094 15.96 -32.02 21.62
N GLU A 1095 15.27 -31.48 22.64
CA GLU A 1095 15.72 -30.27 23.35
C GLU A 1095 16.93 -30.53 24.25
N THR A 1096 17.07 -31.76 24.78
CA THR A 1096 18.14 -32.15 25.70
C THR A 1096 18.86 -33.43 25.25
N ALA A 1097 20.11 -33.58 25.68
CA ALA A 1097 20.93 -34.75 25.38
C ALA A 1097 20.38 -36.02 26.08
N GLU A 1098 19.85 -35.90 27.30
CA GLU A 1098 19.25 -37.04 28.00
C GLU A 1098 17.99 -37.56 27.28
N GLU A 1099 17.14 -36.67 26.78
CA GLU A 1099 15.94 -37.06 26.02
C GLU A 1099 16.28 -37.74 24.70
N ALA A 1100 17.25 -37.20 23.96
CA ALA A 1100 17.74 -37.81 22.73
C ALA A 1100 18.25 -39.24 22.98
N ARG A 1101 19.04 -39.43 24.04
CA ARG A 1101 19.57 -40.74 24.43
C ARG A 1101 18.45 -41.70 24.85
N LYS A 1102 17.48 -41.25 25.64
CA LYS A 1102 16.35 -42.06 26.08
C LYS A 1102 15.52 -42.55 24.89
N LYS A 1103 15.11 -41.65 24.01
CA LYS A 1103 14.33 -42.00 22.81
C LYS A 1103 15.10 -42.91 21.85
N HIS A 1104 16.41 -42.70 21.73
CA HIS A 1104 17.28 -43.58 20.96
C HIS A 1104 17.24 -45.04 21.50
N LEU A 1105 17.41 -45.22 22.82
CA LEU A 1105 17.33 -46.54 23.45
C LEU A 1105 15.95 -47.18 23.32
N ASP A 1106 14.88 -46.39 23.45
CA ASP A 1106 13.51 -46.88 23.30
C ASP A 1106 13.25 -47.36 21.86
N LEU A 1107 13.73 -46.63 20.85
CA LEU A 1107 13.63 -47.02 19.44
C LEU A 1107 14.37 -48.32 19.14
N LEU A 1108 15.60 -48.49 19.63
CA LEU A 1108 16.35 -49.74 19.45
C LEU A 1108 15.60 -50.96 20.02
N ARG A 1109 14.81 -50.77 21.08
CA ARG A 1109 14.00 -51.84 21.69
C ARG A 1109 12.72 -52.12 20.92
N GLN A 1110 12.05 -51.08 20.45
CA GLN A 1110 10.74 -51.15 19.79
C GLN A 1110 10.82 -51.57 18.32
N GLU A 1111 11.86 -51.12 17.60
CA GLU A 1111 11.93 -51.17 16.14
C GLU A 1111 13.05 -52.13 15.65
N LYS A 1112 13.07 -53.37 16.15
CA LYS A 1112 14.12 -54.35 15.80
C LYS A 1112 14.22 -54.68 14.31
N ALA A 1113 13.16 -54.42 13.54
CA ALA A 1113 13.10 -54.64 12.09
C ALA A 1113 13.59 -53.43 11.26
N ALA A 1114 13.93 -52.32 11.92
CA ALA A 1114 14.50 -51.14 11.27
C ALA A 1114 16.02 -51.27 11.09
N LEU A 1115 16.55 -50.58 10.07
CA LEU A 1115 17.98 -50.49 9.84
C LEU A 1115 18.54 -49.27 10.59
N HIS A 1116 19.34 -49.50 11.63
CA HIS A 1116 19.92 -48.45 12.47
C HIS A 1116 21.35 -48.16 12.02
N ILE A 1117 21.60 -46.95 11.51
CA ILE A 1117 22.90 -46.55 10.95
C ILE A 1117 23.37 -45.28 11.65
N TYR A 1118 24.64 -45.23 12.01
CA TYR A 1118 25.28 -44.10 12.69
C TYR A 1118 26.28 -43.45 11.75
N THR A 1119 26.35 -42.13 11.73
CA THR A 1119 27.20 -41.39 10.80
C THR A 1119 27.98 -40.31 11.51
N ASP A 1120 29.20 -40.08 11.05
CA ASP A 1120 30.07 -39.00 11.54
C ASP A 1120 30.92 -38.42 10.41
N GLY A 1121 31.27 -37.14 10.56
CA GLY A 1121 32.31 -36.48 9.79
C GLY A 1121 33.35 -35.89 10.72
N SER A 1122 34.61 -36.28 10.60
CA SER A 1122 35.66 -35.92 11.55
C SER A 1122 36.82 -35.18 10.89
N GLY A 1123 37.33 -34.16 11.57
CA GLY A 1123 38.52 -33.41 11.16
C GLY A 1123 39.68 -33.68 12.12
N ILE A 1124 40.79 -34.22 11.61
CA ILE A 1124 41.98 -34.52 12.41
C ILE A 1124 43.26 -34.24 11.62
N ASN A 1125 44.23 -33.56 12.24
CA ASN A 1125 45.51 -33.19 11.62
C ASN A 1125 45.37 -32.46 10.26
N GLY A 1126 44.37 -31.60 10.10
CA GLY A 1126 44.12 -30.87 8.85
C GLY A 1126 43.48 -31.71 7.73
N GLN A 1127 43.05 -32.94 8.04
CA GLN A 1127 42.42 -33.89 7.13
C GLN A 1127 40.97 -34.14 7.53
N ILE A 1128 40.09 -34.33 6.54
CA ILE A 1128 38.65 -34.56 6.75
C ILE A 1128 38.30 -35.97 6.31
N GLY A 1129 37.59 -36.71 7.17
CA GLY A 1129 37.05 -38.04 6.90
C GLY A 1129 35.56 -38.10 7.19
N ALA A 1130 34.89 -39.08 6.59
CA ALA A 1130 33.47 -39.36 6.79
C ALA A 1130 33.24 -40.86 6.94
N ALA A 1131 32.27 -41.26 7.76
CA ALA A 1131 31.90 -42.67 7.90
C ALA A 1131 30.42 -42.88 8.22
N ALA A 1132 29.95 -44.09 7.89
CA ALA A 1132 28.67 -44.64 8.29
C ALA A 1132 28.85 -46.08 8.79
N VAL A 1133 28.31 -46.38 9.97
CA VAL A 1133 28.39 -47.68 10.64
C VAL A 1133 26.99 -48.21 10.89
N CYS A 1134 26.69 -49.41 10.39
CA CYS A 1134 25.44 -50.12 10.68
C CYS A 1134 25.72 -51.38 11.48
N PRO A 1135 25.47 -51.37 12.81
CA PRO A 1135 25.67 -52.54 13.66
C PRO A 1135 24.77 -53.72 13.28
N THR A 1136 23.56 -53.46 12.77
CA THR A 1136 22.55 -54.49 12.46
C THR A 1136 23.05 -55.50 11.42
N ILE A 1137 23.81 -55.03 10.43
CA ILE A 1137 24.39 -55.87 9.37
C ILE A 1137 25.92 -55.89 9.40
N GLN A 1138 26.53 -55.37 10.47
CA GLN A 1138 27.98 -55.28 10.66
C GLN A 1138 28.73 -54.63 9.47
N GLN A 1139 28.12 -53.61 8.84
CA GLN A 1139 28.70 -52.91 7.70
C GLN A 1139 29.21 -51.53 8.09
N THR A 1140 30.44 -51.22 7.68
CA THR A 1140 31.04 -49.88 7.81
C THR A 1140 31.46 -49.39 6.45
N ARG A 1141 31.09 -48.16 6.09
CA ARG A 1141 31.59 -47.45 4.92
C ARG A 1141 32.28 -46.17 5.37
N SER A 1142 33.40 -45.84 4.77
CA SER A 1142 34.16 -44.63 5.07
C SER A 1142 34.71 -43.99 3.81
N SER A 1143 34.98 -42.69 3.87
CA SER A 1143 35.49 -41.92 2.73
C SER A 1143 36.42 -40.80 3.18
N TYR A 1144 37.50 -40.59 2.44
CA TYR A 1144 38.45 -39.51 2.67
C TYR A 1144 38.06 -38.27 1.87
N MET A 1145 37.81 -37.15 2.56
CA MET A 1145 37.25 -35.93 1.97
C MET A 1145 38.32 -34.86 1.67
N GLY A 1146 39.60 -35.21 1.70
CA GLY A 1146 40.70 -34.28 1.45
C GLY A 1146 41.13 -33.47 2.68
N THR A 1147 41.83 -32.37 2.45
CA THR A 1147 42.30 -31.47 3.52
C THR A 1147 41.23 -30.45 3.92
N GLU A 1148 41.43 -29.75 5.04
CA GLU A 1148 40.61 -28.60 5.47
C GLU A 1148 40.57 -27.43 4.45
N GLY A 1149 41.47 -27.43 3.45
CA GLY A 1149 41.44 -26.49 2.33
C GLY A 1149 40.50 -26.93 1.19
N ILE A 1150 40.10 -28.20 1.17
CA ILE A 1150 39.24 -28.79 0.13
C ILE A 1150 37.83 -29.01 0.66
N SER A 1151 37.71 -29.61 1.84
CA SER A 1151 36.43 -29.97 2.46
C SER A 1151 36.33 -29.47 3.90
N THR A 1152 35.14 -29.57 4.48
CA THR A 1152 34.84 -29.19 5.86
C THR A 1152 34.29 -30.38 6.62
N VAL A 1153 34.39 -30.36 7.95
CA VAL A 1153 33.74 -31.34 8.83
C VAL A 1153 32.25 -31.46 8.49
N TYR A 1154 31.57 -30.33 8.27
CA TYR A 1154 30.16 -30.30 7.84
C TYR A 1154 29.89 -31.08 6.53
N ALA A 1155 30.77 -30.97 5.53
CA ALA A 1155 30.64 -31.76 4.31
C ALA A 1155 30.99 -33.25 4.55
N GLY A 1156 31.91 -33.54 5.48
CA GLY A 1156 32.13 -34.90 5.98
C GLY A 1156 30.85 -35.52 6.56
N GLU A 1157 30.08 -34.74 7.32
CA GLU A 1157 28.82 -35.19 7.93
C GLU A 1157 27.74 -35.49 6.90
N LEU A 1158 27.61 -34.63 5.88
CA LEU A 1158 26.71 -34.89 4.75
C LEU A 1158 27.16 -36.13 3.96
N GLN A 1159 28.46 -36.31 3.76
CA GLN A 1159 28.99 -37.53 3.15
C GLN A 1159 28.70 -38.76 4.01
N GLY A 1160 28.79 -38.67 5.34
CA GLY A 1160 28.39 -39.73 6.27
C GLY A 1160 26.93 -40.15 6.07
N ILE A 1161 26.01 -39.18 5.98
CA ILE A 1161 24.59 -39.45 5.67
C ILE A 1161 24.44 -40.11 4.29
N SER A 1162 25.18 -39.66 3.28
CA SER A 1162 25.14 -40.29 1.95
C SER A 1162 25.65 -41.74 1.97
N LEU A 1163 26.69 -42.03 2.76
CA LEU A 1163 27.20 -43.40 2.96
C LEU A 1163 26.19 -44.29 3.71
N ALA A 1164 25.44 -43.74 4.66
CA ALA A 1164 24.37 -44.46 5.33
C ALA A 1164 23.22 -44.82 4.37
N LEU A 1165 22.85 -43.91 3.48
CA LEU A 1165 21.86 -44.19 2.45
C LEU A 1165 22.37 -45.22 1.44
N ASP A 1166 23.67 -45.20 1.08
CA ASP A 1166 24.29 -46.22 0.24
C ASP A 1166 24.23 -47.62 0.91
N ILE A 1167 24.44 -47.71 2.22
CA ILE A 1167 24.26 -48.95 3.00
C ILE A 1167 22.81 -49.44 2.92
N ALA A 1168 21.84 -48.55 3.12
CA ALA A 1168 20.42 -48.89 3.06
C ALA A 1168 19.96 -49.34 1.66
N GLN A 1169 20.47 -48.71 0.60
CA GLN A 1169 20.19 -49.11 -0.79
C GLN A 1169 20.75 -50.51 -1.08
N HIS A 1170 21.94 -50.83 -0.59
CA HIS A 1170 22.54 -52.15 -0.74
C HIS A 1170 21.74 -53.25 -0.01
N ASP A 1171 21.38 -53.02 1.26
CA ASP A 1171 20.53 -53.95 2.04
C ASP A 1171 19.18 -54.20 1.34
N ARG A 1172 18.60 -53.17 0.73
CA ARG A 1172 17.37 -53.32 -0.06
C ARG A 1172 17.58 -54.09 -1.36
N ALA A 1173 18.69 -53.86 -2.06
CA ALA A 1173 19.02 -54.55 -3.31
C ALA A 1173 19.29 -56.06 -3.11
N GLU A 1174 19.80 -56.46 -1.95
CA GLU A 1174 19.97 -57.86 -1.57
C GLU A 1174 18.64 -58.56 -1.21
N GLY A 1175 17.51 -57.84 -1.25
CA GLY A 1175 16.16 -58.40 -1.08
C GLY A 1175 15.64 -58.36 0.35
N TYR A 1176 16.36 -57.75 1.29
CA TYR A 1176 15.89 -57.64 2.68
C TYR A 1176 14.70 -56.67 2.81
N ARG A 1177 13.74 -57.06 3.67
CA ARG A 1177 12.54 -56.25 3.97
C ARG A 1177 12.69 -55.61 5.35
N ARG A 1178 13.10 -54.34 5.38
CA ARG A 1178 13.17 -53.51 6.59
C ARG A 1178 11.88 -52.71 6.78
N SER A 1179 11.53 -52.42 8.03
CA SER A 1179 10.37 -51.56 8.33
C SER A 1179 10.62 -50.09 7.99
N LYS A 1180 11.85 -49.61 8.25
CA LYS A 1180 12.34 -48.26 7.95
C LYS A 1180 13.87 -48.18 8.11
N VAL A 1181 14.47 -47.07 7.69
CA VAL A 1181 15.87 -46.71 7.92
C VAL A 1181 15.94 -45.58 8.93
N VAL A 1182 16.74 -45.74 9.98
CA VAL A 1182 16.97 -44.70 10.99
C VAL A 1182 18.45 -44.35 11.01
N ILE A 1183 18.76 -43.12 10.60
CA ILE A 1183 20.12 -42.56 10.56
C ILE A 1183 20.32 -41.70 11.81
N TYR A 1184 21.36 -41.98 12.58
CA TYR A 1184 21.76 -41.22 13.76
C TYR A 1184 23.02 -40.41 13.47
N THR A 1185 22.99 -39.11 13.79
CA THR A 1185 24.14 -38.20 13.67
C THR A 1185 24.13 -37.24 14.87
N ASP A 1186 25.30 -36.86 15.36
CA ASP A 1186 25.43 -35.83 16.39
C ASP A 1186 25.46 -34.40 15.85
N ASN A 1187 25.40 -34.25 14.51
CA ASN A 1187 25.46 -32.97 13.85
C ASN A 1187 24.09 -32.43 13.43
N GLN A 1188 23.49 -31.61 14.30
CA GLN A 1188 22.21 -30.96 14.02
C GLN A 1188 22.23 -30.08 12.75
N ALA A 1189 23.39 -29.54 12.37
CA ALA A 1189 23.52 -28.69 11.18
C ALA A 1189 23.43 -29.49 9.88
N ALA A 1190 23.77 -30.79 9.90
CA ALA A 1190 23.61 -31.71 8.77
C ALA A 1190 22.16 -32.25 8.63
N ILE A 1191 21.44 -32.42 9.73
CA ILE A 1191 20.06 -32.97 9.73
C ILE A 1191 19.08 -32.11 8.92
N ARG A 1192 19.01 -30.80 9.24
CA ARG A 1192 17.97 -29.93 8.64
C ARG A 1192 18.12 -29.79 7.11
N PRO A 1193 19.34 -29.59 6.57
CA PRO A 1193 19.55 -29.51 5.12
C PRO A 1193 19.29 -30.84 4.40
N SER A 1194 19.53 -31.99 5.03
CA SER A 1194 19.21 -33.30 4.41
C SER A 1194 17.72 -33.52 4.18
N ALA A 1195 16.85 -32.92 5.00
CA ALA A 1195 15.39 -32.98 4.81
C ALA A 1195 14.81 -31.81 3.99
N LYS A 1196 15.47 -30.65 4.02
CA LYS A 1196 15.06 -29.43 3.29
C LYS A 1196 16.29 -28.78 2.65
N PRO A 1197 16.81 -29.35 1.55
CA PRO A 1197 18.06 -28.94 0.96
C PRO A 1197 17.94 -27.55 0.34
N LYS A 1198 18.98 -26.73 0.51
CA LYS A 1198 19.09 -25.37 -0.01
C LYS A 1198 20.42 -25.20 -0.72
N GLY A 1199 20.47 -24.36 -1.75
CA GLY A 1199 21.72 -24.01 -2.45
C GLY A 1199 22.72 -23.32 -1.51
N LYS A 1200 23.66 -24.08 -0.95
CA LYS A 1200 24.77 -23.65 -0.10
C LYS A 1200 26.00 -24.52 -0.38
N SER A 1201 27.14 -24.22 0.24
CA SER A 1201 28.32 -25.10 0.09
C SER A 1201 28.02 -26.50 0.66
N GLY A 1202 28.39 -27.54 -0.07
CA GLY A 1202 27.94 -28.92 0.14
C GLY A 1202 26.67 -29.31 -0.62
N ALA A 1203 26.18 -28.47 -1.55
CA ALA A 1203 25.01 -28.72 -2.39
C ALA A 1203 25.15 -29.99 -3.24
N TYR A 1204 26.35 -30.33 -3.74
CA TYR A 1204 26.54 -31.56 -4.52
C TYR A 1204 26.26 -32.82 -3.67
N LEU A 1205 26.64 -32.81 -2.39
CA LEU A 1205 26.32 -33.89 -1.45
C LEU A 1205 24.83 -33.94 -1.12
N LEU A 1206 24.20 -32.78 -0.92
CA LEU A 1206 22.75 -32.71 -0.72
C LEU A 1206 21.97 -33.23 -1.93
N LYS A 1207 22.43 -32.95 -3.15
CA LYS A 1207 21.85 -33.50 -4.39
C LYS A 1207 21.95 -35.02 -4.43
N LYS A 1208 23.10 -35.57 -4.03
CA LYS A 1208 23.29 -37.01 -3.88
C LYS A 1208 22.33 -37.61 -2.84
N ILE A 1209 22.21 -36.99 -1.66
CA ILE A 1209 21.27 -37.40 -0.59
C ILE A 1209 19.82 -37.37 -1.08
N VAL A 1210 19.41 -36.33 -1.81
CA VAL A 1210 18.06 -36.20 -2.39
C VAL A 1210 17.77 -37.37 -3.34
N SER A 1211 18.71 -37.65 -4.26
CA SER A 1211 18.58 -38.77 -5.20
C SER A 1211 18.48 -40.11 -4.47
N GLN A 1212 19.37 -40.35 -3.49
CA GLN A 1212 19.40 -41.61 -2.74
C GLN A 1212 18.12 -41.84 -1.92
N THR A 1213 17.62 -40.78 -1.28
CA THR A 1213 16.37 -40.79 -0.51
C THR A 1213 15.19 -41.08 -1.43
N ALA A 1214 15.10 -40.42 -2.59
CA ALA A 1214 14.03 -40.64 -3.56
C ALA A 1214 13.98 -42.11 -4.01
N THR A 1215 15.12 -42.71 -4.34
CA THR A 1215 15.20 -44.13 -4.71
C THR A 1215 14.69 -45.06 -3.61
N LEU A 1216 15.05 -44.81 -2.34
CA LEU A 1216 14.58 -45.63 -1.21
C LEU A 1216 13.08 -45.44 -0.93
N GLN A 1217 12.56 -44.22 -1.11
CA GLN A 1217 11.14 -43.92 -0.98
C GLN A 1217 10.31 -44.58 -2.10
N GLU A 1218 10.80 -44.63 -3.34
CA GLU A 1218 10.17 -45.38 -4.44
C GLU A 1218 10.03 -46.87 -4.11
N HIS A 1219 10.97 -47.42 -3.33
CA HIS A 1219 10.90 -48.78 -2.81
C HIS A 1219 10.06 -48.94 -1.53
N ASN A 1220 9.25 -47.93 -1.17
CA ASN A 1220 8.40 -47.87 0.02
C ASN A 1220 9.19 -48.06 1.34
N LEU A 1221 10.41 -47.52 1.43
CA LEU A 1221 11.20 -47.58 2.65
C LEU A 1221 11.28 -46.19 3.31
N PRO A 1222 10.58 -45.96 4.44
CA PRO A 1222 10.64 -44.70 5.17
C PRO A 1222 12.03 -44.43 5.73
N ILE A 1223 12.46 -43.17 5.72
CA ILE A 1223 13.76 -42.74 6.25
C ILE A 1223 13.54 -41.70 7.35
N GLU A 1224 14.16 -41.94 8.51
CA GLU A 1224 14.24 -41.03 9.64
C GLU A 1224 15.69 -40.62 9.90
N ILE A 1225 15.96 -39.34 10.11
CA ILE A 1225 17.26 -38.83 10.58
C ILE A 1225 17.07 -38.25 11.98
N ARG A 1226 17.83 -38.74 12.96
CA ARG A 1226 17.68 -38.39 14.38
C ARG A 1226 18.98 -37.88 14.96
N TRP A 1227 18.88 -36.83 15.77
CA TRP A 1227 20.02 -36.32 16.52
C TRP A 1227 20.35 -37.24 17.70
N VAL A 1228 21.64 -37.53 17.90
CA VAL A 1228 22.19 -38.20 19.09
C VAL A 1228 23.30 -37.33 19.71
N PRO A 1229 23.53 -37.36 21.03
CA PRO A 1229 24.58 -36.53 21.62
C PRO A 1229 25.98 -37.15 21.45
N ALA A 1230 26.95 -36.33 21.04
CA ALA A 1230 28.36 -36.71 20.95
C ALA A 1230 28.94 -37.11 22.33
N HIS A 1231 29.83 -38.11 22.38
CA HIS A 1231 30.60 -38.51 23.58
C HIS A 1231 29.76 -38.86 24.82
N THR A 1232 28.59 -39.49 24.65
CA THR A 1232 27.68 -39.87 25.76
C THR A 1232 27.42 -41.38 25.91
N GLY A 1233 28.30 -42.24 25.39
CA GLY A 1233 28.17 -43.69 25.53
C GLY A 1233 27.15 -44.33 24.58
N VAL A 1234 26.95 -43.74 23.40
CA VAL A 1234 26.20 -44.35 22.29
C VAL A 1234 27.23 -45.06 21.41
N GLN A 1235 27.40 -46.37 21.62
CA GLN A 1235 28.47 -47.17 20.99
C GLN A 1235 28.51 -47.00 19.46
N GLY A 1236 27.36 -47.01 18.78
CA GLY A 1236 27.31 -46.83 17.33
C GLY A 1236 27.81 -45.47 16.84
N ASN A 1237 27.60 -44.40 17.63
CA ASN A 1237 28.11 -43.06 17.29
C ASN A 1237 29.63 -42.98 17.52
N GLU A 1238 30.13 -43.60 18.60
CA GLU A 1238 31.57 -43.69 18.89
C GLU A 1238 32.31 -44.52 17.85
N ASP A 1239 31.67 -45.58 17.34
CA ASP A 1239 32.22 -46.38 16.24
C ASP A 1239 32.24 -45.60 14.92
N ALA A 1240 31.23 -44.76 14.65
CA ALA A 1240 31.21 -43.87 13.48
C ALA A 1240 32.29 -42.79 13.56
N ASP A 1241 32.47 -42.13 14.71
CA ASP A 1241 33.54 -41.14 14.93
C ASP A 1241 34.94 -41.75 14.78
N ARG A 1242 35.15 -42.95 15.36
CA ARG A 1242 36.41 -43.69 15.18
C ARG A 1242 36.66 -44.01 13.71
N ALA A 1243 35.66 -44.52 12.99
CA ALA A 1243 35.77 -44.86 11.57
C ALA A 1243 36.01 -43.63 10.68
N ALA A 1244 35.40 -42.47 10.99
CA ALA A 1244 35.61 -41.22 10.27
C ALA A 1244 37.03 -40.68 10.47
N LYS A 1245 37.59 -40.77 11.69
CA LYS A 1245 39.00 -40.45 11.94
C LYS A 1245 39.93 -41.40 11.21
N GLU A 1246 39.67 -42.71 11.26
CA GLU A 1246 40.48 -43.72 10.58
C GLU A 1246 40.51 -43.54 9.05
N ALA A 1247 39.43 -43.00 8.46
CA ALA A 1247 39.35 -42.67 7.04
C ALA A 1247 40.42 -41.66 6.58
N THR A 1248 40.88 -40.80 7.49
CA THR A 1248 41.96 -39.82 7.22
C THR A 1248 43.38 -40.43 7.27
N GLY A 1249 43.49 -41.70 7.66
CA GLY A 1249 44.74 -42.38 7.97
C GLY A 1249 45.17 -42.28 9.44
N TRP A 1250 44.37 -41.63 10.31
CA TRP A 1250 44.63 -41.58 11.74
C TRP A 1250 44.44 -42.95 12.42
N ARG A 1251 45.24 -43.25 13.44
CA ARG A 1251 45.07 -44.44 14.31
C ARG A 1251 45.37 -44.05 15.76
N GLU A 1252 44.72 -44.72 16.70
CA GLU A 1252 44.73 -44.41 18.14
C GLU A 1252 46.12 -44.46 18.79
N ARG A 1253 47.08 -45.22 18.23
CA ARG A 1253 48.48 -45.32 18.69
C ARG A 1253 49.49 -44.48 17.89
N GLY A 1254 49.02 -43.56 17.03
CA GLY A 1254 49.87 -42.61 16.30
C GLY A 1254 50.57 -43.15 15.04
N ALA A 1255 50.49 -44.45 14.75
CA ALA A 1255 50.99 -45.01 13.49
C ALA A 1255 50.03 -44.66 12.32
N PRO A 1256 50.49 -44.01 11.23
CA PRO A 1256 49.61 -43.68 10.11
C PRO A 1256 49.15 -44.95 9.38
N GLY A 1257 47.84 -45.10 9.21
CA GLY A 1257 47.23 -46.17 8.42
C GLY A 1257 46.88 -45.72 6.99
N PRO A 1258 46.47 -46.66 6.12
CA PRO A 1258 45.96 -46.30 4.79
C PRO A 1258 44.70 -45.42 4.93
N ARG A 1259 44.60 -44.41 4.07
CA ARG A 1259 43.40 -43.56 3.95
C ARG A 1259 42.29 -44.31 3.24
N ALA A 1260 41.04 -43.96 3.55
CA ALA A 1260 39.90 -44.44 2.78
C ALA A 1260 39.92 -43.86 1.35
N GLU A 1261 39.16 -44.46 0.45
CA GLU A 1261 39.02 -43.95 -0.91
C GLU A 1261 38.32 -42.58 -0.91
N MET A 1262 38.75 -41.73 -1.84
CA MET A 1262 38.09 -40.45 -2.10
C MET A 1262 36.79 -40.70 -2.87
N PRO A 1263 35.72 -39.91 -2.63
CA PRO A 1263 34.51 -40.06 -3.40
C PRO A 1263 34.76 -39.71 -4.87
N ALA A 1264 34.04 -40.37 -5.79
CA ALA A 1264 34.18 -40.16 -7.23
C ALA A 1264 33.98 -38.69 -7.66
N GLU A 1265 33.14 -37.96 -6.92
CA GLU A 1265 32.93 -36.53 -7.07
C GLU A 1265 33.35 -35.81 -5.78
N LEU A 1266 34.52 -35.16 -5.79
CA LEU A 1266 34.97 -34.26 -4.73
C LEU A 1266 35.27 -32.88 -5.31
N TYR A 1267 34.62 -31.86 -4.75
CA TYR A 1267 34.80 -30.47 -5.17
C TYR A 1267 35.43 -29.65 -4.05
N SER A 1268 36.24 -28.66 -4.42
CA SER A 1268 36.70 -27.66 -3.45
C SER A 1268 35.52 -26.79 -3.04
N LEU A 1269 35.21 -26.80 -1.75
CA LEU A 1269 34.08 -26.08 -1.19
C LEU A 1269 34.39 -24.58 -1.12
N ARG A 1270 33.40 -23.75 -1.48
CA ARG A 1270 33.56 -22.29 -1.35
C ARG A 1270 33.84 -21.85 0.09
N SER A 1271 33.35 -22.61 1.09
CA SER A 1271 33.58 -22.33 2.50
C SER A 1271 35.01 -22.59 2.98
N THR A 1272 35.87 -23.28 2.21
CA THR A 1272 37.26 -23.55 2.62
C THR A 1272 38.25 -22.52 2.09
N MET A 1273 37.81 -21.58 1.24
CA MET A 1273 38.62 -20.43 0.84
C MET A 1273 38.86 -19.53 2.06
N LYS A 1274 40.07 -19.60 2.62
CA LYS A 1274 40.51 -18.69 3.69
C LYS A 1274 40.77 -17.31 3.07
N THR A 1275 39.83 -16.38 3.23
CA THR A 1275 39.99 -14.96 2.89
C THR A 1275 40.90 -14.22 3.85
#